data_AF-A0A954MM00-F1
#
_entry.id   AF-A0A954MM00-F1
#
_cell.length_a   1.000
_cell.length_b   1.000
_cell.length_c   1.000
_cell.angle_alpha   90.00
_cell.angle_beta   90.00
_cell.angle_gamma   90.00
#
_symmetry.space_group_name_H-M   'P 1'
#
loop_
_entity.id
_entity.type
_entity.pdbx_description
1 polymer ?
#
loop_
_entity_poly.entity_id
_entity_poly.type
_entity_poly.pdbx_seq_one_letter_code
_entity_poly.pdbx_strand_id
1 'polypeptide(L)'
;MRFRQITRLLGLSCALFLLCPLSAESPQRPKKSTSRTSISPDLLAGLLPKEETGALRFLNEHPEYDGRNTIVAIFDTGVDPGAPGLSTTPQGQRKIVDLIDATGDGDVDTSKILEAKDGKLSGLTGRELIISPKWRNPSGKYRVGIKAGWDLFPPELTERLKEERKRTWDIRQRERLAALERSRDAAQDDDTPSRKEWDARIDVLKSALEDYDDPGPVYDCVLFQDGRRWRAVVDTDEDGDLRDEQILTDYDAEPKFATFGQNSSLNFSVHIYDDGDTLSLVTVCGEHGTHVAGIVAAYEEKDSVRNGLAPGARIVSVKIGHNLISGMETGAALTRGIEAVLRHKCDLINMSYGEPSSWPNHGRIIDQYNALVREHGIIFVSSAGNSGPALSTVGAPGGTSSAIIGVGAYVSPVMMLSEYTLRDELPGMAYTWTSRGPTLDGARGVDIFAPGGAYAPIPNYSLQPSRQMNGTSMASPNACGNIALLLSGLKAEKAPYTPASILRALQQTAEPVNTADPFAQGPGLLQVDQAFDYCTMKEATDDELIEIETHASGGRRGIYLRDTFETSQAREVDIHLQPYFRKDSLNKTQLDYEVPLAIKATEPWVHVGPLMILSRDGNSMSVEVDPTSLPPGVHTAEILGHDARTPDRGPLVRVPVTVVRCTPLKQGRATVKATTEPGDVARFFFAVPEYASAATLKVKRLAGEGDRLGIFHLVQLVPGQSFEEGEVKWPVNLSGDEVAERLFSVTAGRTLEVCWGHYWSSLGTGEFEFEIIFHGLSSTQQQVSLPSDGGAVRIDFTNHDRPLRFHPKAEFQTRRTVLLPEKHELESLNGSRDRLPDARRSHRLLLTYSLSLKKSAQVTLRCPQLDQLLYESPLEGLLLQVFNEQNEVVATDDMFPDAHSLPKGTFRIEVELRDTDSDRLDKWKQLALAADRPLGSRIAIPMGQTRAGLAAGDNTVPNADLQPGEQQVLWLQAPETPDDVDPGDVLVGTLKPAPALDVISYSISHVVPGSAEEDSQKAESLAGLDPKLSADDALNTFRLARLKSLTWPKDREEIESLKTQLAENPKNAMPLAIAMLHLRDTNAHRKEALPEIVLLADSVIQTIPRKKLQAYFGTRHDDLTDKEKTIHKERTAQREALIDALYRKGRALGYMELPDVVKEHPIENQAQLDKNFAANFKELSRWVDTKQQEYVLLHIRKLRRAGEQGQALQLLKEASEDSKHDAWLMAKKRRDMFGELGWTDWREYEQNWMLRRFPGHKL
;
A
#
# COMPACT_ATOMS: atom_id res chain seq x y z
N MET A 1 6.13 2.54 -2.65
CA MET A 1 7.13 3.00 -3.67
C MET A 1 7.47 1.95 -4.77
N ARG A 2 7.08 0.67 -4.59
CA ARG A 2 7.46 -0.48 -5.43
C ARG A 2 6.72 -0.60 -6.76
N PHE A 3 5.41 -0.35 -6.80
CA PHE A 3 4.68 -0.27 -8.09
C PHE A 3 5.19 0.89 -8.96
N ARG A 4 5.56 2.03 -8.35
CA ARG A 4 6.22 3.17 -9.02
C ARG A 4 7.65 2.88 -9.48
N GLN A 5 8.36 1.94 -8.86
CA GLN A 5 9.65 1.46 -9.36
C GLN A 5 9.47 0.51 -10.55
N ILE A 6 8.42 -0.32 -10.56
CA ILE A 6 8.02 -1.14 -11.70
C ILE A 6 7.53 -0.26 -12.86
N THR A 7 6.72 0.78 -12.63
CA THR A 7 6.35 1.76 -13.68
C THR A 7 7.52 2.64 -14.09
N ARG A 8 8.49 2.93 -13.21
CA ARG A 8 9.73 3.64 -13.60
C ARG A 8 10.70 2.73 -14.38
N LEU A 9 10.77 1.43 -14.10
CA LEU A 9 11.57 0.46 -14.87
C LEU A 9 10.92 0.14 -16.22
N LEU A 10 9.59 -0.03 -16.27
CA LEU A 10 8.81 -0.13 -17.51
C LEU A 10 8.84 1.18 -18.32
N GLY A 11 8.82 2.33 -17.63
CA GLY A 11 8.92 3.65 -18.24
C GLY A 11 10.31 4.00 -18.77
N LEU A 12 11.39 3.55 -18.13
CA LEU A 12 12.75 3.80 -18.61
C LEU A 12 13.12 3.01 -19.86
N SER A 13 12.49 1.85 -20.11
CA SER A 13 12.64 1.13 -21.38
C SER A 13 11.88 1.79 -22.55
N CYS A 14 10.84 2.59 -22.28
CA CYS A 14 10.13 3.36 -23.31
C CYS A 14 10.69 4.79 -23.51
N ALA A 15 11.34 5.40 -22.51
CA ALA A 15 11.74 6.82 -22.56
C ALA A 15 13.12 7.12 -23.16
N LEU A 16 13.91 6.10 -23.56
CA LEU A 16 15.23 6.31 -24.17
C LEU A 16 15.25 6.29 -25.72
N PHE A 17 14.08 6.27 -26.37
CA PHE A 17 13.96 6.23 -27.84
C PHE A 17 13.44 7.52 -28.50
N LEU A 18 13.44 8.63 -27.80
CA LEU A 18 13.11 9.94 -28.38
C LEU A 18 14.15 10.95 -27.93
N LEU A 19 15.11 11.28 -28.80
CA LEU A 19 15.75 12.59 -28.97
C LEU A 19 16.98 12.46 -29.90
N CYS A 20 16.77 12.68 -31.20
CA CYS A 20 17.84 13.06 -32.12
C CYS A 20 17.47 14.44 -32.69
N PRO A 21 18.35 15.46 -32.67
CA PRO A 21 18.00 16.80 -33.17
C PRO A 21 17.95 16.77 -34.69
N LEU A 22 16.78 17.10 -35.26
CA LEU A 22 16.58 17.35 -36.68
C LEU A 22 17.33 18.61 -37.09
N SER A 23 18.44 18.44 -37.81
CA SER A 23 19.05 19.50 -38.62
C SER A 23 18.15 19.79 -39.82
N ALA A 24 17.79 21.07 -39.99
CA ALA A 24 16.94 21.55 -41.07
C ALA A 24 17.75 21.74 -42.36
N GLU A 25 17.66 20.78 -43.28
CA GLU A 25 17.89 21.03 -44.69
C GLU A 25 16.73 20.45 -45.51
N SER A 26 16.10 21.31 -46.31
CA SER A 26 14.93 21.01 -47.12
C SER A 26 15.26 20.13 -48.33
N PRO A 27 14.54 19.02 -48.55
CA PRO A 27 14.48 18.40 -49.87
C PRO A 27 13.11 18.62 -50.53
N GLN A 28 13.18 18.84 -51.84
CA GLN A 28 12.05 19.06 -52.74
C GLN A 28 11.01 17.91 -52.70
N ARG A 29 9.73 18.27 -52.78
CA ARG A 29 8.58 17.35 -52.81
C ARG A 29 8.67 16.33 -53.95
N PRO A 30 8.55 15.02 -53.69
CA PRO A 30 8.06 14.07 -54.67
C PRO A 30 6.54 13.86 -54.56
N LYS A 31 5.94 13.53 -55.70
CA LYS A 31 4.50 13.46 -55.97
C LYS A 31 3.80 12.36 -55.15
N LYS A 32 2.55 12.66 -54.75
CA LYS A 32 1.58 11.73 -54.13
C LYS A 32 1.42 10.45 -54.98
N SER A 33 1.79 9.33 -54.39
CA SER A 33 1.28 8.00 -54.72
C SER A 33 0.48 7.52 -53.50
N THR A 34 -0.84 7.42 -53.66
CA THR A 34 -1.72 6.86 -52.63
C THR A 34 -2.03 5.42 -53.01
N SER A 35 -1.19 4.50 -52.54
CA SER A 35 -1.58 3.10 -52.34
C SER A 35 -1.53 2.85 -50.84
N ARG A 36 -2.70 2.76 -50.19
CA ARG A 36 -2.78 2.16 -48.85
C ARG A 36 -2.43 0.68 -49.03
N THR A 37 -1.18 0.33 -48.78
CA THR A 37 -0.75 -1.06 -48.64
C THR A 37 -1.52 -1.66 -47.46
N SER A 38 -2.30 -2.70 -47.69
CA SER A 38 -2.92 -3.50 -46.62
C SER A 38 -1.81 -4.13 -45.79
N ILE A 39 -1.85 -3.96 -44.47
CA ILE A 39 -0.96 -4.65 -43.52
C ILE A 39 -1.19 -6.16 -43.68
N SER A 40 -0.13 -6.96 -43.67
CA SER A 40 -0.27 -8.42 -43.79
C SER A 40 -1.02 -8.98 -42.56
N PRO A 41 -1.97 -9.91 -42.76
CA PRO A 41 -2.65 -10.60 -41.64
C PRO A 41 -1.67 -11.24 -40.65
N ASP A 42 -0.52 -11.73 -41.14
CA ASP A 42 0.52 -12.37 -40.34
C ASP A 42 1.15 -11.42 -39.32
N LEU A 43 1.31 -10.13 -39.65
CA LEU A 43 1.79 -9.12 -38.68
C LEU A 43 0.73 -8.73 -37.66
N LEU A 44 -0.56 -8.83 -38.00
CA LEU A 44 -1.62 -8.59 -37.02
C LEU A 44 -1.75 -9.76 -36.03
N ALA A 45 -1.40 -10.98 -36.43
CA ALA A 45 -1.37 -12.15 -35.54
C ALA A 45 -0.33 -12.02 -34.41
N GLY A 46 0.74 -11.24 -34.63
CA GLY A 46 1.76 -10.96 -33.61
C GLY A 46 1.30 -10.04 -32.48
N LEU A 47 0.13 -9.41 -32.60
CA LEU A 47 -0.43 -8.54 -31.55
C LEU A 47 -1.06 -9.34 -30.40
N LEU A 48 -1.51 -10.56 -30.65
CA LEU A 48 -2.01 -11.46 -29.61
C LEU A 48 -1.63 -12.89 -30.02
N PRO A 49 -0.46 -13.38 -29.59
CA PRO A 49 0.12 -14.61 -30.11
C PRO A 49 -0.69 -15.87 -29.75
N LYS A 50 -1.06 -16.64 -30.77
CA LYS A 50 -1.84 -17.90 -30.66
C LYS A 50 -1.29 -19.06 -31.49
N GLU A 51 -0.53 -18.76 -32.54
CA GLU A 51 -0.05 -19.77 -33.48
C GLU A 51 0.98 -20.71 -32.84
N GLU A 52 1.85 -20.11 -32.04
CA GLU A 52 3.06 -20.69 -31.47
C GLU A 52 2.77 -21.68 -30.35
N THR A 53 1.62 -21.51 -29.70
CA THR A 53 1.11 -22.40 -28.64
C THR A 53 0.23 -23.52 -29.20
N GLY A 54 0.05 -23.59 -30.52
CA GLY A 54 -0.87 -24.52 -31.18
C GLY A 54 -2.35 -24.14 -31.07
N ALA A 55 -2.70 -23.03 -30.42
CA ALA A 55 -4.09 -22.64 -30.17
C ALA A 55 -4.89 -22.41 -31.46
N LEU A 56 -4.29 -21.78 -32.48
CA LEU A 56 -4.96 -21.59 -33.77
C LEU A 56 -5.21 -22.93 -34.47
N ARG A 57 -4.25 -23.87 -34.44
CA ARG A 57 -4.43 -25.20 -35.03
C ARG A 57 -5.54 -25.95 -34.32
N PHE A 58 -5.51 -25.96 -32.99
CA PHE A 58 -6.51 -26.59 -32.15
C PHE A 58 -7.93 -26.04 -32.42
N LEU A 59 -8.09 -24.71 -32.49
CA LEU A 59 -9.38 -24.07 -32.78
C LEU A 59 -9.87 -24.33 -34.20
N ASN A 60 -8.96 -24.46 -35.17
CA ASN A 60 -9.33 -24.79 -36.56
C ASN A 60 -9.82 -26.24 -36.68
N GLU A 61 -9.21 -27.17 -35.95
CA GLU A 61 -9.60 -28.59 -35.92
C GLU A 61 -10.83 -28.84 -35.05
N HIS A 62 -10.94 -28.10 -33.94
CA HIS A 62 -12.03 -28.19 -32.97
C HIS A 62 -12.66 -26.82 -32.69
N PRO A 63 -13.45 -26.25 -33.64
CA PRO A 63 -14.07 -24.93 -33.46
C PRO A 63 -15.00 -24.83 -32.25
N GLU A 64 -15.53 -25.96 -31.79
CA GLU A 64 -16.43 -26.03 -30.64
C GLU A 64 -15.69 -26.12 -29.30
N TYR A 65 -14.36 -26.25 -29.29
CA TYR A 65 -13.53 -26.33 -28.07
C TYR A 65 -12.92 -24.96 -27.75
N ASP A 66 -13.69 -23.91 -27.98
CA ASP A 66 -13.30 -22.49 -27.90
C ASP A 66 -13.20 -21.93 -26.47
N GLY A 67 -13.28 -22.79 -25.45
CA GLY A 67 -13.33 -22.38 -24.04
C GLY A 67 -14.73 -22.44 -23.43
N ARG A 68 -15.77 -22.74 -24.22
CA ARG A 68 -17.13 -22.92 -23.68
C ARG A 68 -17.16 -23.98 -22.58
N ASN A 69 -18.11 -23.81 -21.64
CA ASN A 69 -18.25 -24.61 -20.42
C ASN A 69 -17.08 -24.51 -19.44
N THR A 70 -16.22 -23.50 -19.58
CA THR A 70 -15.13 -23.19 -18.66
C THR A 70 -15.31 -21.81 -18.02
N ILE A 71 -15.07 -21.70 -16.72
CA ILE A 71 -15.08 -20.43 -15.97
C ILE A 71 -13.68 -20.16 -15.42
N VAL A 72 -13.12 -19.00 -15.74
CA VAL A 72 -11.80 -18.57 -15.28
C VAL A 72 -11.96 -17.43 -14.28
N ALA A 73 -11.36 -17.56 -13.10
CA ALA A 73 -11.22 -16.46 -12.16
C ALA A 73 -9.95 -15.65 -12.47
N ILE A 74 -10.09 -14.32 -12.52
CA ILE A 74 -8.98 -13.38 -12.75
C ILE A 74 -8.70 -12.66 -11.44
N PHE A 75 -7.59 -13.03 -10.80
CA PHE A 75 -7.11 -12.41 -9.55
C PHE A 75 -6.14 -11.29 -9.94
N ASP A 76 -6.63 -10.05 -9.94
CA ASP A 76 -5.87 -8.90 -10.44
C ASP A 76 -6.41 -7.57 -9.89
N THR A 77 -6.13 -6.45 -10.57
CA THR A 77 -6.65 -5.10 -10.34
C THR A 77 -8.15 -4.92 -10.63
N GLY A 78 -8.85 -6.00 -10.99
CA GLY A 78 -10.25 -5.97 -11.43
C GLY A 78 -10.41 -5.88 -12.96
N VAL A 79 -11.60 -6.24 -13.44
CA VAL A 79 -11.95 -6.25 -14.88
C VAL A 79 -13.06 -5.24 -15.15
N ASP A 80 -12.87 -4.37 -16.14
CA ASP A 80 -13.88 -3.42 -16.59
C ASP A 80 -14.93 -4.13 -17.48
N PRO A 81 -16.21 -4.21 -17.05
CA PRO A 81 -17.27 -4.84 -17.85
C PRO A 81 -17.63 -4.07 -19.13
N GLY A 82 -17.25 -2.79 -19.23
CA GLY A 82 -17.47 -1.98 -20.42
C GLY A 82 -16.37 -2.10 -21.48
N ALA A 83 -15.29 -2.83 -21.20
CA ALA A 83 -14.18 -2.95 -22.13
C ALA A 83 -14.55 -3.76 -23.39
N PRO A 84 -13.97 -3.43 -24.56
CA PRO A 84 -14.19 -4.17 -25.80
C PRO A 84 -13.90 -5.67 -25.66
N GLY A 85 -14.71 -6.51 -26.29
CA GLY A 85 -14.58 -7.97 -26.25
C GLY A 85 -15.00 -8.65 -24.95
N LEU A 86 -15.33 -7.93 -23.87
CA LEU A 86 -15.65 -8.52 -22.55
C LEU A 86 -17.14 -8.57 -22.21
N SER A 87 -18.02 -8.43 -23.20
CA SER A 87 -19.47 -8.41 -23.00
C SER A 87 -20.12 -9.80 -23.11
N THR A 88 -19.85 -10.52 -24.21
CA THR A 88 -20.51 -11.79 -24.55
C THR A 88 -19.54 -12.84 -25.05
N THR A 89 -19.96 -14.10 -24.99
CA THR A 89 -19.29 -15.25 -25.62
C THR A 89 -19.81 -15.45 -27.05
N PRO A 90 -19.13 -16.23 -27.90
CA PRO A 90 -19.64 -16.66 -29.20
C PRO A 90 -21.03 -17.31 -29.13
N GLN A 91 -21.38 -17.96 -28.02
CA GLN A 91 -22.68 -18.59 -27.79
C GLN A 91 -23.75 -17.60 -27.29
N GLY A 92 -23.44 -16.30 -27.23
CA GLY A 92 -24.34 -15.26 -26.73
C GLY A 92 -24.55 -15.27 -25.21
N GLN A 93 -23.79 -16.09 -24.47
CA GLN A 93 -23.81 -16.06 -23.00
C GLN A 93 -23.04 -14.84 -22.49
N ARG A 94 -23.39 -14.35 -21.29
CA ARG A 94 -22.62 -13.29 -20.62
C ARG A 94 -21.18 -13.72 -20.39
N LYS A 95 -20.23 -12.87 -20.79
CA LYS A 95 -18.79 -13.11 -20.64
C LYS A 95 -18.37 -13.05 -19.19
N ILE A 96 -18.69 -11.96 -18.50
CA ILE A 96 -18.39 -11.78 -17.08
C ILE A 96 -19.53 -12.40 -16.27
N VAL A 97 -19.18 -13.36 -15.43
CA VAL A 97 -20.07 -14.07 -14.51
C VAL A 97 -20.36 -13.21 -13.29
N ASP A 98 -19.31 -12.63 -12.71
CA ASP A 98 -19.37 -11.75 -11.53
C ASP A 98 -18.16 -10.79 -11.49
N LEU A 99 -18.33 -9.68 -10.78
CA LEU A 99 -17.33 -8.66 -10.47
C LEU A 99 -17.25 -8.51 -8.95
N ILE A 100 -16.11 -8.87 -8.36
CA ILE A 100 -15.96 -8.93 -6.90
C ILE A 100 -14.79 -8.03 -6.48
N ASP A 101 -15.06 -7.12 -5.54
CA ASP A 101 -14.01 -6.45 -4.77
C ASP A 101 -13.68 -7.28 -3.54
N ALA A 102 -12.51 -7.93 -3.54
CA ALA A 102 -12.07 -8.75 -2.42
C ALA A 102 -11.31 -7.91 -1.36
N THR A 103 -10.88 -6.69 -1.70
CA THR A 103 -10.08 -5.85 -0.79
C THR A 103 -10.92 -5.19 0.29
N GLY A 104 -12.16 -4.80 -0.05
CA GLY A 104 -13.04 -4.04 0.83
C GLY A 104 -12.84 -2.52 0.72
N ASP A 105 -11.96 -2.04 -0.16
CA ASP A 105 -11.83 -0.60 -0.40
C ASP A 105 -13.09 0.01 -1.04
N GLY A 106 -13.93 -0.81 -1.69
CA GLY A 106 -15.22 -0.44 -2.22
C GLY A 106 -16.33 -0.28 -1.18
N ASP A 107 -16.06 -0.62 0.09
CA ASP A 107 -17.11 -0.71 1.11
C ASP A 107 -17.66 0.66 1.51
N VAL A 108 -18.98 0.67 1.71
CA VAL A 108 -19.80 1.79 2.16
C VAL A 108 -20.68 1.30 3.30
N ASP A 109 -20.56 1.94 4.46
CA ASP A 109 -21.48 1.73 5.58
C ASP A 109 -22.85 2.32 5.23
N THR A 110 -23.85 1.46 5.14
CA THR A 110 -25.24 1.79 4.82
C THR A 110 -26.20 1.34 5.94
N SER A 111 -25.66 1.14 7.15
CA SER A 111 -26.42 0.80 8.36
C SER A 111 -27.45 1.88 8.75
N LYS A 112 -27.27 3.13 8.30
CA LYS A 112 -28.18 4.22 8.60
C LYS A 112 -29.47 4.14 7.78
N ILE A 113 -30.60 4.11 8.47
CA ILE A 113 -31.94 4.03 7.87
C ILE A 113 -32.65 5.38 7.93
N LEU A 114 -33.25 5.80 6.82
CA LEU A 114 -34.07 6.99 6.64
C LEU A 114 -35.43 6.65 5.99
N GLU A 115 -36.40 7.52 6.17
CA GLU A 115 -37.71 7.44 5.53
C GLU A 115 -37.92 8.68 4.64
N ALA A 116 -38.43 8.46 3.42
CA ALA A 116 -38.65 9.53 2.46
C ALA A 116 -39.87 10.38 2.86
N LYS A 117 -39.74 11.70 2.75
CA LYS A 117 -40.84 12.66 2.93
C LYS A 117 -41.10 13.34 1.59
N ASP A 118 -42.33 13.24 1.09
CA ASP A 118 -42.73 13.80 -0.22
C ASP A 118 -41.82 13.36 -1.39
N GLY A 119 -41.35 12.11 -1.37
CA GLY A 119 -40.46 11.57 -2.39
C GLY A 119 -39.01 12.04 -2.30
N LYS A 120 -38.60 12.61 -1.17
CA LYS A 120 -37.26 13.15 -0.95
C LYS A 120 -36.60 12.58 0.31
N LEU A 121 -35.29 12.38 0.26
CA LEU A 121 -34.44 12.01 1.40
C LEU A 121 -33.43 13.11 1.68
N SER A 122 -33.09 13.33 2.95
CA SER A 122 -31.92 14.15 3.28
C SER A 122 -30.68 13.26 3.23
N GLY A 123 -29.88 13.40 2.18
CA GLY A 123 -28.62 12.69 2.00
C GLY A 123 -27.63 12.97 3.12
N LEU A 124 -26.59 12.14 3.23
CA LEU A 124 -25.54 12.31 4.24
C LEU A 124 -24.60 13.46 3.90
N THR A 125 -24.48 13.78 2.62
CA THR A 125 -23.75 14.96 2.12
C THR A 125 -24.45 16.30 2.39
N GLY A 126 -25.70 16.24 2.86
CA GLY A 126 -26.58 17.40 2.99
C GLY A 126 -27.37 17.74 1.73
N ARG A 127 -27.14 17.03 0.62
CA ARG A 127 -27.99 17.13 -0.59
C ARG A 127 -29.39 16.56 -0.34
N GLU A 128 -30.37 17.09 -1.04
CA GLU A 128 -31.74 16.56 -1.03
C GLU A 128 -31.85 15.53 -2.16
N LEU A 129 -31.99 14.26 -1.80
CA LEU A 129 -32.02 13.15 -2.74
C LEU A 129 -33.45 12.91 -3.24
N ILE A 130 -33.70 13.07 -4.52
CA ILE A 130 -35.01 12.91 -5.15
C ILE A 130 -35.21 11.44 -5.52
N ILE A 131 -36.24 10.83 -4.94
CA ILE A 131 -36.54 9.41 -5.12
C ILE A 131 -37.57 9.22 -6.22
N SER A 132 -37.31 8.26 -7.11
CA SER A 132 -38.26 7.92 -8.16
C SER A 132 -39.51 7.26 -7.59
N PRO A 133 -40.72 7.76 -7.90
CA PRO A 133 -41.97 7.11 -7.47
C PRO A 133 -42.18 5.74 -8.13
N LYS A 134 -41.36 5.39 -9.14
CA LYS A 134 -41.41 4.09 -9.83
C LYS A 134 -40.70 2.99 -9.04
N TRP A 135 -39.88 3.32 -8.05
CA TRP A 135 -39.18 2.33 -7.26
C TRP A 135 -40.15 1.55 -6.38
N ARG A 136 -40.13 0.23 -6.49
CA ARG A 136 -40.88 -0.64 -5.59
C ARG A 136 -40.09 -0.76 -4.29
N ASN A 137 -40.60 -0.22 -3.19
CA ASN A 137 -40.05 -0.40 -1.85
C ASN A 137 -41.19 -0.67 -0.85
N PRO A 138 -41.53 -1.95 -0.58
CA PRO A 138 -42.64 -2.29 0.31
C PRO A 138 -42.46 -1.81 1.74
N SER A 139 -41.22 -1.61 2.20
CA SER A 139 -40.91 -1.21 3.57
C SER A 139 -41.06 0.30 3.82
N GLY A 140 -40.97 1.12 2.76
CA GLY A 140 -40.87 2.57 2.85
C GLY A 140 -39.55 3.09 3.45
N LYS A 141 -38.63 2.19 3.82
CA LYS A 141 -37.34 2.51 4.46
C LYS A 141 -36.21 2.47 3.44
N TYR A 142 -35.28 3.41 3.56
CA TYR A 142 -34.09 3.54 2.73
C TYR A 142 -32.86 3.51 3.60
N ARG A 143 -31.86 2.75 3.19
CA ARG A 143 -30.53 2.73 3.79
C ARG A 143 -29.64 3.71 3.04
N VAL A 144 -28.80 4.45 3.74
CA VAL A 144 -27.97 5.51 3.13
C VAL A 144 -26.53 5.46 3.61
N GLY A 145 -25.60 5.74 2.70
CA GLY A 145 -24.16 5.81 2.93
C GLY A 145 -23.49 6.83 2.00
N ILE A 146 -22.19 7.08 2.20
CA ILE A 146 -21.39 7.96 1.33
C ILE A 146 -20.06 7.33 0.97
N LYS A 147 -19.57 7.63 -0.23
CA LYS A 147 -18.23 7.20 -0.67
C LYS A 147 -17.51 8.33 -1.39
N ALA A 148 -16.25 8.58 -1.03
CA ALA A 148 -15.41 9.50 -1.77
C ALA A 148 -14.86 8.81 -3.03
N GLY A 149 -14.96 9.49 -4.18
CA GLY A 149 -14.51 8.90 -5.45
C GLY A 149 -13.01 8.64 -5.50
N TRP A 150 -12.19 9.49 -4.89
CA TRP A 150 -10.73 9.31 -4.85
C TRP A 150 -10.26 8.07 -4.09
N ASP A 151 -11.13 7.46 -3.27
CA ASP A 151 -10.81 6.20 -2.60
C ASP A 151 -11.01 4.99 -3.54
N LEU A 152 -11.79 5.17 -4.61
CA LEU A 152 -12.15 4.13 -5.58
C LEU A 152 -11.38 4.23 -6.90
N PHE A 153 -10.91 5.43 -7.25
CA PHE A 153 -10.43 5.75 -8.58
C PHE A 153 -8.94 5.42 -8.72
N PRO A 154 -8.52 4.79 -9.84
CA PRO A 154 -7.12 4.56 -10.12
C PRO A 154 -6.29 5.86 -10.08
N PRO A 155 -5.01 5.82 -9.69
CA PRO A 155 -4.15 7.01 -9.61
C PRO A 155 -4.09 7.80 -10.91
N GLU A 156 -3.97 7.14 -12.07
CA GLU A 156 -3.86 7.80 -13.37
C GLU A 156 -5.13 8.57 -13.73
N LEU A 157 -6.30 8.01 -13.38
CA LEU A 157 -7.59 8.67 -13.56
C LEU A 157 -7.72 9.86 -12.62
N THR A 158 -7.34 9.69 -11.35
CA THR A 158 -7.39 10.74 -10.33
C THR A 158 -6.52 11.92 -10.72
N GLU A 159 -5.28 11.69 -11.18
CA GLU A 159 -4.38 12.75 -11.65
C GLU A 159 -5.01 13.51 -12.84
N ARG A 160 -5.53 12.80 -13.85
CA ARG A 160 -6.21 13.42 -15.01
C ARG A 160 -7.39 14.29 -14.59
N LEU A 161 -8.29 13.75 -13.76
CA LEU A 161 -9.49 14.47 -13.33
C LEU A 161 -9.16 15.67 -12.44
N LYS A 162 -8.14 15.56 -11.57
CA LYS A 162 -7.64 16.69 -10.77
C LYS A 162 -7.12 17.82 -11.67
N GLU A 163 -6.38 17.49 -12.73
CA GLU A 163 -5.89 18.49 -13.69
C GLU A 163 -7.04 19.18 -14.45
N GLU A 164 -8.02 18.41 -14.95
CA GLU A 164 -9.20 18.92 -15.64
C GLU A 164 -10.07 19.83 -14.74
N ARG A 165 -10.32 19.40 -13.51
CA ARG A 165 -11.08 20.14 -12.50
C ARG A 165 -10.33 21.41 -12.07
N LYS A 166 -9.02 21.33 -11.83
CA LYS A 166 -8.17 22.48 -11.49
C LYS A 166 -8.14 23.52 -12.61
N ARG A 167 -8.08 23.10 -13.88
CA ARG A 167 -8.10 24.04 -15.01
C ARG A 167 -9.39 24.86 -15.06
N THR A 168 -10.54 24.21 -14.84
CA THR A 168 -11.85 24.88 -14.80
C THR A 168 -12.00 25.74 -13.55
N TRP A 169 -11.43 25.31 -12.43
CA TRP A 169 -11.35 26.08 -11.19
C TRP A 169 -10.55 27.38 -11.38
N ASP A 170 -9.31 27.28 -11.88
CA ASP A 170 -8.41 28.42 -12.06
C ASP A 170 -8.99 29.51 -12.97
N ILE A 171 -9.74 29.14 -14.02
CA ILE A 171 -10.43 30.10 -14.89
C ILE A 171 -11.43 30.92 -14.08
N ARG A 172 -12.32 30.27 -13.32
CA ARG A 172 -13.32 30.92 -12.47
C ARG A 172 -12.67 31.81 -11.40
N GLN A 173 -11.58 31.34 -10.80
CA GLN A 173 -10.89 32.10 -9.75
C GLN A 173 -10.13 33.31 -10.30
N ARG A 174 -9.56 33.26 -11.51
CA ARG A 174 -8.95 34.43 -12.17
C ARG A 174 -9.97 35.51 -12.47
N GLU A 175 -11.15 35.13 -12.96
CA GLU A 175 -12.25 36.07 -13.20
C GLU A 175 -12.71 36.74 -11.91
N ARG A 176 -12.83 35.96 -10.83
CA ARG A 176 -13.15 36.49 -9.49
C ARG A 176 -12.08 37.44 -8.99
N LEU A 177 -10.80 37.07 -9.08
CA LEU A 177 -9.68 37.91 -8.65
C LEU A 177 -9.69 39.25 -9.40
N ALA A 178 -9.86 39.22 -10.72
CA ALA A 178 -9.96 40.44 -11.53
C ALA A 178 -11.20 41.30 -11.19
N ALA A 179 -12.31 40.68 -10.78
CA ALA A 179 -13.49 41.41 -10.30
C ALA A 179 -13.25 42.07 -8.92
N LEU A 180 -12.57 41.37 -8.01
CA LEU A 180 -12.18 41.91 -6.70
C LEU A 180 -11.19 43.07 -6.83
N GLU A 181 -10.17 42.94 -7.68
CA GLU A 181 -9.17 44.00 -7.92
C GLU A 181 -9.80 45.26 -8.52
N ARG A 182 -10.74 45.11 -9.47
CA ARG A 182 -11.51 46.24 -9.99
C ARG A 182 -12.37 46.91 -8.92
N SER A 183 -12.98 46.12 -8.04
CA SER A 183 -13.81 46.64 -6.94
C SER A 183 -12.96 47.37 -5.90
N ARG A 184 -11.78 46.84 -5.58
CA ARG A 184 -10.77 47.50 -4.74
C ARG A 184 -10.35 48.84 -5.31
N ASP A 185 -10.02 48.91 -6.60
CA ASP A 185 -9.56 50.15 -7.25
C ASP A 185 -10.65 51.22 -7.33
N ALA A 186 -11.92 50.81 -7.35
CA ALA A 186 -13.06 51.71 -7.33
C ALA A 186 -13.42 52.21 -5.92
N ALA A 187 -12.97 51.54 -4.85
CA ALA A 187 -13.33 51.85 -3.47
C ALA A 187 -12.44 52.96 -2.87
N GLN A 188 -13.07 53.93 -2.21
CA GLN A 188 -12.39 54.93 -1.36
C GLN A 188 -12.27 54.44 0.08
N ASP A 189 -11.40 55.07 0.88
CA ASP A 189 -11.14 54.62 2.27
C ASP A 189 -12.37 54.69 3.19
N ASP A 190 -13.35 55.54 2.89
CA ASP A 190 -14.59 55.71 3.66
C ASP A 190 -15.80 54.90 3.11
N ASP A 191 -15.62 54.15 2.01
CA ASP A 191 -16.69 53.33 1.41
C ASP A 191 -16.97 52.06 2.23
N THR A 192 -18.17 51.50 2.06
CA THR A 192 -18.54 50.19 2.62
C THR A 192 -18.87 49.23 1.48
N PRO A 193 -18.07 48.15 1.23
CA PRO A 193 -16.87 47.73 1.95
C PRO A 193 -15.66 48.64 1.71
N SER A 194 -14.82 48.81 2.74
CA SER A 194 -13.63 49.67 2.68
C SER A 194 -12.52 49.05 1.81
N ARG A 195 -11.58 49.87 1.35
CA ARG A 195 -10.41 49.39 0.59
C ARG A 195 -9.66 48.27 1.29
N LYS A 196 -9.48 48.38 2.61
CA LYS A 196 -8.83 47.37 3.46
C LYS A 196 -9.57 46.03 3.45
N GLU A 197 -10.90 46.05 3.42
CA GLU A 197 -11.70 44.84 3.33
C GLU A 197 -11.57 44.17 1.95
N TRP A 198 -11.47 44.95 0.87
CA TRP A 198 -11.20 44.40 -0.46
C TRP A 198 -9.81 43.77 -0.56
N ASP A 199 -8.77 44.43 -0.02
CA ASP A 199 -7.42 43.86 0.05
C ASP A 199 -7.43 42.54 0.84
N ALA A 200 -8.14 42.49 1.98
CA ALA A 200 -8.27 41.26 2.76
C ALA A 200 -8.97 40.12 1.98
N ARG A 201 -10.02 40.43 1.19
CA ARG A 201 -10.67 39.43 0.32
C ARG A 201 -9.72 38.90 -0.75
N ILE A 202 -8.91 39.77 -1.36
CA ILE A 202 -7.93 39.40 -2.37
C ILE A 202 -6.86 38.46 -1.77
N ASP A 203 -6.34 38.80 -0.59
CA ASP A 203 -5.33 38.01 0.09
C ASP A 203 -5.87 36.63 0.52
N VAL A 204 -7.10 36.58 1.05
CA VAL A 204 -7.78 35.32 1.37
C VAL A 204 -7.92 34.45 0.13
N LEU A 205 -8.34 35.02 -1.00
CA LEU A 205 -8.50 34.28 -2.24
C LEU A 205 -7.15 33.75 -2.77
N LYS A 206 -6.11 34.58 -2.78
CA LYS A 206 -4.76 34.16 -3.21
C LYS A 206 -4.22 33.06 -2.33
N SER A 207 -4.34 33.21 -1.02
CA SER A 207 -3.87 32.21 -0.06
C SER A 207 -4.66 30.89 -0.17
N ALA A 208 -5.98 30.97 -0.35
CA ALA A 208 -6.79 29.77 -0.57
C ALA A 208 -6.45 29.06 -1.89
N LEU A 209 -6.08 29.80 -2.93
CA LEU A 209 -5.61 29.25 -4.21
C LEU A 209 -4.26 28.53 -4.09
N GLU A 210 -3.35 29.04 -3.27
CA GLU A 210 -2.06 28.39 -2.99
C GLU A 210 -2.26 27.04 -2.27
N ASP A 211 -3.22 26.99 -1.35
CA ASP A 211 -3.55 25.79 -0.56
C ASP A 211 -4.59 24.86 -1.24
N TYR A 212 -4.94 25.10 -2.51
CA TYR A 212 -6.00 24.36 -3.20
C TYR A 212 -5.57 22.91 -3.51
N ASP A 213 -6.33 21.96 -2.98
CA ASP A 213 -6.35 20.56 -3.44
C ASP A 213 -7.78 20.10 -3.66
N ASP A 214 -7.98 19.29 -4.69
CA ASP A 214 -9.32 18.86 -5.09
C ASP A 214 -9.85 17.78 -4.14
N PRO A 215 -10.92 18.07 -3.36
CA PRO A 215 -11.50 17.07 -2.46
C PRO A 215 -12.11 15.89 -3.21
N GLY A 216 -12.33 16.00 -4.52
CA GLY A 216 -12.97 14.98 -5.33
C GLY A 216 -14.48 14.95 -5.19
N PRO A 217 -15.12 14.06 -5.95
CA PRO A 217 -16.55 13.82 -5.84
C PRO A 217 -16.85 13.01 -4.57
N VAL A 218 -17.99 13.29 -3.94
CA VAL A 218 -18.52 12.49 -2.82
C VAL A 218 -19.90 12.02 -3.18
N TYR A 219 -20.08 10.71 -3.33
CA TYR A 219 -21.32 10.12 -3.83
C TYR A 219 -22.23 9.70 -2.68
N ASP A 220 -23.52 10.06 -2.76
CA ASP A 220 -24.55 9.47 -1.88
C ASP A 220 -24.96 8.11 -2.44
N CYS A 221 -25.01 7.11 -1.57
CA CYS A 221 -25.45 5.75 -1.89
C CYS A 221 -26.76 5.48 -1.17
N VAL A 222 -27.77 5.00 -1.89
CA VAL A 222 -29.10 4.66 -1.36
C VAL A 222 -29.45 3.22 -1.66
N LEU A 223 -29.81 2.46 -0.62
CA LEU A 223 -30.30 1.09 -0.75
C LEU A 223 -31.76 0.96 -0.33
N PHE A 224 -32.49 0.08 -1.00
CA PHE A 224 -33.83 -0.32 -0.61
C PHE A 224 -34.12 -1.77 -1.01
N GLN A 225 -35.03 -2.41 -0.28
CA GLN A 225 -35.47 -3.78 -0.57
C GLN A 225 -36.70 -3.74 -1.46
N ASP A 226 -36.64 -4.30 -2.67
CA ASP A 226 -37.76 -4.22 -3.64
C ASP A 226 -38.87 -5.26 -3.40
N GLY A 227 -38.74 -6.04 -2.33
CA GLY A 227 -39.57 -7.18 -1.98
C GLY A 227 -39.06 -8.51 -2.55
N ARG A 228 -37.96 -8.49 -3.33
CA ARG A 228 -37.27 -9.67 -3.82
C ARG A 228 -35.76 -9.59 -3.55
N ARG A 229 -35.12 -8.46 -3.85
CA ARG A 229 -33.68 -8.25 -3.67
C ARG A 229 -33.37 -6.82 -3.24
N TRP A 230 -32.23 -6.68 -2.55
CA TRP A 230 -31.65 -5.37 -2.28
C TRP A 230 -31.28 -4.67 -3.59
N ARG A 231 -31.61 -3.38 -3.66
CA ARG A 231 -31.29 -2.47 -4.76
C ARG A 231 -30.39 -1.37 -4.23
N ALA A 232 -29.40 -0.99 -5.04
CA ALA A 232 -28.51 0.14 -4.76
C ALA A 232 -28.61 1.16 -5.89
N VAL A 233 -28.55 2.44 -5.52
CA VAL A 233 -28.49 3.58 -6.43
C VAL A 233 -27.43 4.52 -5.90
N VAL A 234 -26.56 5.01 -6.77
CA VAL A 234 -25.45 5.92 -6.44
C VAL A 234 -25.70 7.21 -7.20
N ASP A 235 -25.60 8.34 -6.51
CA ASP A 235 -25.65 9.71 -7.07
C ASP A 235 -24.33 9.99 -7.81
N THR A 236 -24.22 9.60 -9.08
CA THR A 236 -22.95 9.54 -9.82
C THR A 236 -22.49 10.88 -10.37
N ASP A 237 -23.39 11.87 -10.51
CA ASP A 237 -23.08 13.23 -10.98
C ASP A 237 -23.21 14.32 -9.90
N GLU A 238 -23.51 13.91 -8.66
CA GLU A 238 -23.57 14.75 -7.46
C GLU A 238 -24.70 15.78 -7.45
N ASP A 239 -25.73 15.62 -8.29
CA ASP A 239 -26.86 16.55 -8.41
C ASP A 239 -28.02 16.24 -7.44
N GLY A 240 -28.04 15.03 -6.86
CA GLY A 240 -29.05 14.55 -5.92
C GLY A 240 -30.35 14.03 -6.56
N ASP A 241 -30.48 14.04 -7.88
CA ASP A 241 -31.63 13.50 -8.59
C ASP A 241 -31.47 12.01 -8.91
N LEU A 242 -31.83 11.11 -7.98
CA LEU A 242 -31.64 9.67 -8.21
C LEU A 242 -32.58 9.06 -9.28
N ARG A 243 -33.35 9.85 -10.03
CA ARG A 243 -34.37 9.34 -10.98
C ARG A 243 -33.79 8.95 -12.33
N ASP A 244 -32.69 9.57 -12.74
CA ASP A 244 -31.93 9.24 -13.94
C ASP A 244 -30.80 8.23 -13.66
N GLU A 245 -30.48 8.03 -12.39
CA GLU A 245 -29.49 7.05 -11.94
C GLU A 245 -29.89 5.59 -12.16
N GLN A 246 -28.86 4.76 -12.38
CA GLN A 246 -29.05 3.34 -12.66
C GLN A 246 -29.27 2.54 -11.38
N ILE A 247 -30.36 1.77 -11.35
CA ILE A 247 -30.64 0.84 -10.25
C ILE A 247 -29.83 -0.44 -10.42
N LEU A 248 -29.00 -0.74 -9.44
CA LEU A 248 -28.11 -1.90 -9.40
C LEU A 248 -28.49 -2.88 -8.28
N THR A 249 -27.92 -4.08 -8.33
CA THR A 249 -27.96 -5.15 -7.33
C THR A 249 -26.71 -6.01 -7.57
N ASP A 250 -26.54 -7.10 -6.83
CA ASP A 250 -25.43 -8.03 -7.03
C ASP A 250 -25.27 -8.40 -8.51
N TYR A 251 -24.06 -8.23 -9.05
CA TYR A 251 -23.82 -8.32 -10.49
C TYR A 251 -24.11 -9.73 -11.05
N ASP A 252 -23.81 -10.78 -10.28
CA ASP A 252 -24.09 -12.16 -10.66
C ASP A 252 -25.59 -12.43 -10.87
N ALA A 253 -26.45 -11.69 -10.17
CA ALA A 253 -27.90 -11.74 -10.26
C ALA A 253 -28.45 -10.94 -11.43
N GLU A 254 -28.01 -9.69 -11.59
CA GLU A 254 -28.34 -8.82 -12.72
C GLU A 254 -27.05 -8.15 -13.23
N PRO A 255 -26.52 -8.55 -14.41
CA PRO A 255 -25.21 -8.11 -14.89
C PRO A 255 -25.29 -6.68 -15.46
N LYS A 256 -25.51 -5.73 -14.56
CA LYS A 256 -25.63 -4.31 -14.82
C LYS A 256 -24.49 -3.60 -14.10
N PHE A 257 -23.91 -2.62 -14.78
CA PHE A 257 -22.92 -1.70 -14.24
C PHE A 257 -23.34 -0.28 -14.60
N ALA A 258 -22.82 0.70 -13.86
CA ALA A 258 -22.99 2.13 -14.13
C ALA A 258 -21.62 2.78 -14.31
N THR A 259 -21.58 4.07 -14.63
CA THR A 259 -20.35 4.83 -14.89
C THR A 259 -20.35 6.10 -14.05
N PHE A 260 -19.22 6.42 -13.39
CA PHE A 260 -19.12 7.61 -12.54
C PHE A 260 -19.05 8.90 -13.35
N GLY A 261 -20.16 9.60 -13.52
CA GLY A 261 -20.20 10.87 -14.25
C GLY A 261 -19.74 10.76 -15.72
N GLN A 262 -19.87 11.85 -16.47
CA GLN A 262 -19.62 11.83 -17.92
C GLN A 262 -18.13 11.82 -18.31
N ASN A 263 -17.24 12.35 -17.46
CA ASN A 263 -15.83 12.56 -17.81
C ASN A 263 -14.88 11.47 -17.29
N SER A 264 -15.29 10.68 -16.30
CA SER A 264 -14.40 9.65 -15.73
C SER A 264 -14.29 8.44 -16.66
N SER A 265 -15.41 8.02 -17.27
CA SER A 265 -15.55 6.75 -17.99
C SER A 265 -15.15 5.52 -17.13
N LEU A 266 -15.14 5.65 -15.80
CA LEU A 266 -14.90 4.55 -14.87
C LEU A 266 -16.21 3.83 -14.58
N ASN A 267 -16.29 2.57 -15.00
CA ASN A 267 -17.43 1.72 -14.73
C ASN A 267 -17.34 1.10 -13.34
N PHE A 268 -18.50 0.85 -12.74
CA PHE A 268 -18.61 0.15 -11.47
C PHE A 268 -19.85 -0.74 -11.42
N SER A 269 -19.76 -1.78 -10.59
CA SER A 269 -20.90 -2.61 -10.20
C SER A 269 -21.03 -2.62 -8.69
N VAL A 270 -21.96 -3.40 -8.15
CA VAL A 270 -22.19 -3.46 -6.70
C VAL A 270 -22.35 -4.89 -6.21
N HIS A 271 -21.99 -5.10 -4.95
CA HIS A 271 -22.44 -6.22 -4.13
C HIS A 271 -23.02 -5.70 -2.82
N ILE A 272 -24.05 -6.35 -2.31
CA ILE A 272 -24.76 -5.96 -1.10
C ILE A 272 -24.64 -7.08 -0.07
N TYR A 273 -23.92 -6.81 1.02
CA TYR A 273 -23.66 -7.77 2.08
C TYR A 273 -24.47 -7.43 3.34
N ASP A 274 -24.50 -8.39 4.28
CA ASP A 274 -24.96 -8.20 5.65
C ASP A 274 -26.37 -7.59 5.77
N ASP A 275 -27.31 -8.12 4.97
CA ASP A 275 -28.69 -7.62 4.87
C ASP A 275 -28.80 -6.10 4.61
N GLY A 276 -27.90 -5.62 3.75
CA GLY A 276 -27.85 -4.24 3.32
C GLY A 276 -27.11 -3.30 4.28
N ASP A 277 -26.44 -3.79 5.32
CA ASP A 277 -25.58 -2.94 6.15
C ASP A 277 -24.31 -2.49 5.40
N THR A 278 -23.80 -3.33 4.48
CA THR A 278 -22.59 -3.06 3.70
C THR A 278 -22.90 -3.06 2.20
N LEU A 279 -22.66 -1.93 1.54
CA LEU A 279 -22.62 -1.84 0.07
C LEU A 279 -21.15 -1.86 -0.37
N SER A 280 -20.78 -2.73 -1.29
CA SER A 280 -19.47 -2.76 -1.90
C SER A 280 -19.57 -2.23 -3.34
N LEU A 281 -18.93 -1.08 -3.60
CA LEU A 281 -18.78 -0.53 -4.95
C LEU A 281 -17.56 -1.16 -5.61
N VAL A 282 -17.79 -1.96 -6.65
CA VAL A 282 -16.73 -2.70 -7.32
C VAL A 282 -16.24 -1.93 -8.53
N THR A 283 -15.04 -1.34 -8.41
CA THR A 283 -14.30 -0.67 -9.49
C THR A 283 -13.03 -1.45 -9.85
N VAL A 284 -12.40 -1.08 -10.95
CA VAL A 284 -11.00 -1.46 -11.22
C VAL A 284 -10.06 -0.50 -10.48
N CYS A 285 -8.92 -0.99 -9.99
CA CYS A 285 -7.86 -0.16 -9.40
C CYS A 285 -6.69 0.11 -10.37
N GLY A 286 -6.75 -0.43 -11.60
CA GLY A 286 -5.74 -0.24 -12.64
C GLY A 286 -6.16 -0.86 -13.97
N GLU A 287 -5.33 -0.69 -15.00
CA GLU A 287 -5.61 -1.19 -16.36
C GLU A 287 -5.36 -2.70 -16.53
N HIS A 288 -4.55 -3.27 -15.64
CA HIS A 288 -3.87 -4.54 -15.83
C HIS A 288 -4.84 -5.73 -15.89
N GLY A 289 -5.83 -5.80 -15.00
CA GLY A 289 -6.73 -6.96 -14.90
C GLY A 289 -7.66 -7.10 -16.09
N THR A 290 -8.05 -5.97 -16.70
CA THR A 290 -8.84 -5.96 -17.94
C THR A 290 -8.02 -6.45 -19.12
N HIS A 291 -6.74 -6.07 -19.19
CA HIS A 291 -5.80 -6.56 -20.21
C HIS A 291 -5.60 -8.08 -20.10
N VAL A 292 -5.35 -8.56 -18.88
CA VAL A 292 -5.24 -9.99 -18.54
C VAL A 292 -6.49 -10.77 -18.94
N ALA A 293 -7.68 -10.31 -18.53
CA ALA A 293 -8.95 -10.94 -18.91
C ALA A 293 -9.19 -10.95 -20.43
N GLY A 294 -8.74 -9.89 -21.11
CA GLY A 294 -8.79 -9.77 -22.56
C GLY A 294 -7.97 -10.83 -23.28
N ILE A 295 -6.72 -11.07 -22.83
CA ILE A 295 -5.86 -12.14 -23.36
C ILE A 295 -6.52 -13.50 -23.20
N VAL A 296 -7.11 -13.78 -22.03
CA VAL A 296 -7.78 -15.07 -21.78
C VAL A 296 -8.98 -15.26 -22.69
N ALA A 297 -9.94 -14.31 -22.72
CA ALA A 297 -11.28 -14.60 -23.22
C ALA A 297 -12.00 -13.48 -23.98
N ALA A 298 -11.33 -12.42 -24.44
CA ALA A 298 -12.01 -11.40 -25.26
C ALA A 298 -12.67 -12.02 -26.50
N TYR A 299 -13.83 -11.50 -26.89
CA TYR A 299 -14.56 -11.95 -28.08
C TYR A 299 -15.16 -10.77 -28.86
N GLU A 300 -14.68 -10.59 -30.08
CA GLU A 300 -15.09 -9.59 -31.06
C GLU A 300 -15.58 -10.31 -32.33
N GLU A 301 -16.89 -10.31 -32.58
CA GLU A 301 -17.51 -11.00 -33.72
C GLU A 301 -16.96 -10.50 -35.08
N LYS A 302 -16.60 -9.22 -35.16
CA LYS A 302 -16.16 -8.56 -36.41
C LYS A 302 -14.65 -8.54 -36.60
N ASP A 303 -13.87 -8.88 -35.57
CA ASP A 303 -12.41 -8.80 -35.58
C ASP A 303 -11.80 -9.93 -34.75
N SER A 304 -11.75 -11.13 -35.35
CA SER A 304 -11.28 -12.34 -34.69
C SER A 304 -9.81 -12.29 -34.27
N VAL A 305 -9.02 -11.37 -34.82
CA VAL A 305 -7.62 -11.15 -34.43
C VAL A 305 -7.53 -10.60 -33.01
N ARG A 306 -8.53 -9.83 -32.58
CA ARG A 306 -8.62 -9.24 -31.24
C ARG A 306 -9.23 -10.17 -30.20
N ASN A 307 -9.69 -11.37 -30.60
CA ASN A 307 -10.18 -12.35 -29.66
C ASN A 307 -9.05 -12.79 -28.72
N GLY A 308 -9.38 -13.10 -27.47
CA GLY A 308 -8.48 -13.83 -26.58
C GLY A 308 -8.24 -15.26 -27.06
N LEU A 309 -7.51 -16.04 -26.25
CA LEU A 309 -7.19 -17.43 -26.52
C LEU A 309 -8.45 -18.31 -26.49
N ALA A 310 -9.28 -18.15 -25.46
CA ALA A 310 -10.49 -18.93 -25.22
C ALA A 310 -11.75 -18.04 -25.23
N PRO A 311 -12.21 -17.57 -26.41
CA PRO A 311 -13.35 -16.67 -26.52
C PRO A 311 -14.68 -17.29 -26.04
N GLY A 312 -14.80 -18.61 -25.91
CA GLY A 312 -15.96 -19.29 -25.31
C GLY A 312 -15.97 -19.27 -23.78
N ALA A 313 -14.82 -19.01 -23.13
CA ALA A 313 -14.70 -19.04 -21.67
C ALA A 313 -15.41 -17.84 -21.02
N ARG A 314 -15.87 -18.03 -19.78
CA ARG A 314 -16.50 -16.98 -18.97
C ARG A 314 -15.56 -16.56 -17.83
N ILE A 315 -15.68 -15.32 -17.37
CA ILE A 315 -14.74 -14.69 -16.43
C ILE A 315 -15.43 -14.36 -15.10
N VAL A 316 -14.79 -14.68 -13.98
CA VAL A 316 -15.09 -14.07 -12.67
C VAL A 316 -13.96 -13.10 -12.34
N SER A 317 -14.26 -11.81 -12.22
CA SER A 317 -13.27 -10.82 -11.83
C SER A 317 -13.14 -10.78 -10.31
N VAL A 318 -11.94 -10.99 -9.80
CA VAL A 318 -11.62 -10.87 -8.37
C VAL A 318 -10.55 -9.80 -8.22
N LYS A 319 -10.98 -8.61 -7.78
CA LYS A 319 -10.06 -7.51 -7.50
C LYS A 319 -9.34 -7.78 -6.18
N ILE A 320 -8.03 -8.00 -6.24
CA ILE A 320 -7.17 -8.24 -5.08
C ILE A 320 -6.28 -7.05 -4.72
N GLY A 321 -6.05 -6.14 -5.68
CA GLY A 321 -5.24 -4.93 -5.49
C GLY A 321 -6.00 -3.82 -4.77
N HIS A 322 -5.46 -3.31 -3.66
CA HIS A 322 -6.11 -2.31 -2.81
C HIS A 322 -5.69 -0.88 -3.20
N ASN A 323 -6.67 -0.01 -3.51
CA ASN A 323 -6.42 1.35 -4.05
C ASN A 323 -5.50 2.19 -3.14
N LEU A 324 -5.75 2.20 -1.83
CA LEU A 324 -5.00 3.04 -0.87
C LEU A 324 -3.52 2.63 -0.66
N ILE A 325 -3.10 1.45 -1.13
CA ILE A 325 -1.71 0.98 -1.06
C ILE A 325 -1.14 0.74 -2.47
N SER A 326 -1.53 1.57 -3.42
CA SER A 326 -1.02 1.56 -4.81
C SER A 326 -1.28 0.25 -5.57
N GLY A 327 -2.43 -0.39 -5.32
CA GLY A 327 -2.84 -1.60 -6.05
C GLY A 327 -2.13 -2.88 -5.61
N MET A 328 -1.39 -2.87 -4.50
CA MET A 328 -0.80 -4.06 -3.91
C MET A 328 -1.89 -5.03 -3.43
N GLU A 329 -1.66 -6.32 -3.58
CA GLU A 329 -2.54 -7.36 -3.05
C GLU A 329 -2.49 -7.41 -1.51
N THR A 330 -3.60 -7.83 -0.91
CA THR A 330 -3.71 -7.97 0.55
C THR A 330 -4.11 -9.39 0.91
N GLY A 331 -3.63 -9.90 2.04
CA GLY A 331 -3.95 -11.27 2.48
C GLY A 331 -5.46 -11.52 2.65
N ALA A 332 -6.22 -10.51 3.09
CA ALA A 332 -7.68 -10.55 3.16
C ALA A 332 -8.32 -10.76 1.78
N ALA A 333 -7.82 -10.06 0.75
CA ALA A 333 -8.34 -10.17 -0.60
C ALA A 333 -7.99 -11.52 -1.24
N LEU A 334 -6.78 -12.03 -1.02
CA LEU A 334 -6.36 -13.36 -1.46
C LEU A 334 -7.26 -14.45 -0.87
N THR A 335 -7.55 -14.36 0.44
CA THR A 335 -8.45 -15.31 1.14
C THR A 335 -9.89 -15.23 0.62
N ARG A 336 -10.45 -14.02 0.46
CA ARG A 336 -11.79 -13.81 -0.11
C ARG A 336 -11.91 -14.27 -1.56
N GLY A 337 -10.82 -14.19 -2.33
CA GLY A 337 -10.75 -14.72 -3.69
C GLY A 337 -11.00 -16.24 -3.75
N ILE A 338 -10.53 -17.00 -2.77
CA ILE A 338 -10.78 -18.45 -2.67
C ILE A 338 -12.29 -18.72 -2.56
N GLU A 339 -13.00 -17.93 -1.76
CA GLU A 339 -14.45 -18.05 -1.62
C GLU A 339 -15.17 -17.77 -2.96
N ALA A 340 -14.74 -16.73 -3.68
CA ALA A 340 -15.28 -16.39 -4.99
C ALA A 340 -15.13 -17.55 -6.00
N VAL A 341 -13.94 -18.15 -6.07
CA VAL A 341 -13.65 -19.31 -6.94
C VAL A 341 -14.61 -20.45 -6.66
N LEU A 342 -14.78 -20.81 -5.38
CA LEU A 342 -15.61 -21.95 -4.98
C LEU A 342 -17.11 -21.66 -5.13
N ARG A 343 -17.55 -20.43 -4.85
CA ARG A 343 -18.94 -19.99 -5.04
C ARG A 343 -19.38 -20.08 -6.50
N HIS A 344 -18.53 -19.63 -7.42
CA HIS A 344 -18.84 -19.62 -8.86
C HIS A 344 -18.43 -20.90 -9.58
N LYS A 345 -17.84 -21.88 -8.87
CA LYS A 345 -17.35 -23.14 -9.43
C LYS A 345 -16.40 -22.90 -10.62
N CYS A 346 -15.46 -21.98 -10.41
CA CYS A 346 -14.43 -21.72 -11.41
C CYS A 346 -13.60 -22.99 -11.65
N ASP A 347 -13.09 -23.16 -12.86
CA ASP A 347 -12.24 -24.28 -13.23
C ASP A 347 -10.76 -23.90 -13.17
N LEU A 348 -10.46 -22.64 -13.52
CA LEU A 348 -9.12 -22.09 -13.53
C LEU A 348 -9.04 -20.78 -12.74
N ILE A 349 -7.86 -20.49 -12.23
CA ILE A 349 -7.46 -19.19 -11.74
C ILE A 349 -6.27 -18.71 -12.58
N ASN A 350 -6.31 -17.46 -13.02
CA ASN A 350 -5.12 -16.73 -13.44
C ASN A 350 -4.79 -15.67 -12.40
N MET A 351 -3.56 -15.67 -11.90
CA MET A 351 -3.01 -14.62 -11.04
C MET A 351 -1.75 -14.05 -11.66
N SER A 352 -1.84 -12.81 -12.14
CA SER A 352 -0.70 -12.09 -12.72
C SER A 352 -0.13 -11.09 -11.70
N TYR A 353 0.08 -11.58 -10.47
CA TYR A 353 0.46 -10.83 -9.27
C TYR A 353 1.45 -11.67 -8.45
N GLY A 354 2.30 -11.02 -7.67
CA GLY A 354 3.24 -11.71 -6.80
C GLY A 354 4.37 -10.85 -6.23
N GLU A 355 4.98 -11.34 -5.16
CA GLU A 355 6.04 -10.69 -4.39
C GLU A 355 7.16 -11.70 -4.10
N PRO A 356 8.41 -11.26 -3.80
CA PRO A 356 9.47 -12.19 -3.41
C PRO A 356 9.08 -12.93 -2.12
N SER A 357 9.62 -14.14 -1.96
CA SER A 357 9.43 -14.95 -0.76
C SER A 357 10.76 -15.51 -0.28
N SER A 358 10.96 -15.48 1.03
CA SER A 358 12.11 -16.05 1.72
C SER A 358 11.95 -17.53 2.03
N TRP A 359 10.70 -18.03 2.11
CA TRP A 359 10.35 -19.43 2.38
C TRP A 359 9.27 -19.92 1.40
N PRO A 360 9.67 -20.33 0.17
CA PRO A 360 8.75 -20.91 -0.81
C PRO A 360 7.91 -22.06 -0.24
N ASN A 361 6.68 -22.21 -0.75
CA ASN A 361 5.73 -23.27 -0.40
C ASN A 361 5.28 -23.31 1.08
N HIS A 362 5.49 -22.22 1.83
CA HIS A 362 5.06 -22.08 3.22
C HIS A 362 4.17 -20.85 3.40
N GLY A 363 3.38 -20.84 4.47
CA GLY A 363 2.55 -19.71 4.88
C GLY A 363 1.05 -19.97 4.73
N ARG A 364 0.25 -19.21 5.47
CA ARG A 364 -1.18 -19.50 5.64
C ARG A 364 -1.95 -19.42 4.32
N ILE A 365 -1.64 -18.44 3.48
CA ILE A 365 -2.29 -18.25 2.17
C ILE A 365 -1.88 -19.36 1.21
N ILE A 366 -0.58 -19.73 1.20
CA ILE A 366 -0.07 -20.81 0.37
C ILE A 366 -0.69 -22.16 0.74
N ASP A 367 -0.86 -22.44 2.03
CA ASP A 367 -1.55 -23.64 2.50
C ASP A 367 -3.00 -23.70 1.98
N GLN A 368 -3.70 -22.55 1.98
CA GLN A 368 -5.06 -22.47 1.48
C GLN A 368 -5.14 -22.63 -0.04
N TYR A 369 -4.19 -22.07 -0.81
CA TYR A 369 -4.11 -22.29 -2.26
C TYR A 369 -3.76 -23.73 -2.61
N ASN A 370 -2.82 -24.34 -1.88
CA ASN A 370 -2.50 -25.76 -2.03
C ASN A 370 -3.75 -26.61 -1.76
N ALA A 371 -4.48 -26.35 -0.67
CA ALA A 371 -5.74 -27.03 -0.37
C ALA A 371 -6.82 -26.79 -1.46
N LEU A 372 -6.92 -25.57 -2.00
CA LEU A 372 -7.87 -25.24 -3.06
C LEU A 372 -7.66 -26.10 -4.31
N VAL A 373 -6.43 -26.20 -4.80
CA VAL A 373 -6.09 -27.04 -5.96
C VAL A 373 -6.31 -28.52 -5.65
N ARG A 374 -5.83 -28.97 -4.49
CA ARG A 374 -5.84 -30.39 -4.07
C ARG A 374 -7.24 -30.92 -3.79
N GLU A 375 -8.07 -30.18 -3.08
CA GLU A 375 -9.37 -30.63 -2.60
C GLU A 375 -10.51 -30.33 -3.59
N HIS A 376 -10.36 -29.30 -4.41
CA HIS A 376 -11.42 -28.85 -5.33
C HIS A 376 -11.07 -29.00 -6.81
N GLY A 377 -9.88 -29.48 -7.15
CA GLY A 377 -9.49 -29.77 -8.54
C GLY A 377 -9.35 -28.52 -9.41
N ILE A 378 -9.13 -27.36 -8.80
CA ILE A 378 -8.94 -26.07 -9.48
C ILE A 378 -7.55 -26.04 -10.11
N ILE A 379 -7.43 -25.57 -11.35
CA ILE A 379 -6.13 -25.34 -11.98
C ILE A 379 -5.71 -23.91 -11.72
N PHE A 380 -4.59 -23.73 -11.00
CA PHE A 380 -4.09 -22.41 -10.65
C PHE A 380 -2.87 -22.08 -11.51
N VAL A 381 -2.98 -21.06 -12.35
CA VAL A 381 -1.90 -20.52 -13.19
C VAL A 381 -1.45 -19.16 -12.64
N SER A 382 -0.14 -18.97 -12.50
CA SER A 382 0.43 -17.71 -12.04
C SER A 382 1.71 -17.37 -12.79
N SER A 383 1.96 -16.07 -12.95
CA SER A 383 3.22 -15.57 -13.50
C SER A 383 4.42 -15.97 -12.63
N ALA A 384 5.54 -16.37 -13.22
CA ALA A 384 6.77 -16.70 -12.48
C ALA A 384 7.50 -15.47 -11.91
N GLY A 385 7.21 -14.27 -12.43
CA GLY A 385 7.81 -13.00 -12.01
C GLY A 385 8.71 -12.35 -13.07
N ASN A 386 9.04 -11.07 -12.86
CA ASN A 386 9.82 -10.25 -13.80
C ASN A 386 11.17 -9.79 -13.18
N SER A 387 11.71 -10.59 -12.26
CA SER A 387 12.91 -10.25 -11.48
C SER A 387 14.18 -10.89 -12.03
N GLY A 388 14.17 -11.50 -13.22
CA GLY A 388 15.36 -12.02 -13.88
C GLY A 388 16.39 -10.94 -14.28
N PRO A 389 17.52 -11.30 -14.92
CA PRO A 389 17.86 -12.62 -15.42
C PRO A 389 18.56 -13.56 -14.43
N ALA A 390 18.99 -13.17 -13.23
CA ALA A 390 19.66 -14.09 -12.30
C ALA A 390 18.80 -15.32 -11.91
N LEU A 391 19.42 -16.42 -11.47
CA LEU A 391 18.69 -17.59 -10.96
C LEU A 391 18.04 -17.28 -9.59
N SER A 392 17.07 -18.09 -9.21
CA SER A 392 16.35 -17.98 -7.93
C SER A 392 15.58 -16.67 -7.75
N THR A 393 15.08 -16.14 -8.86
CA THR A 393 14.34 -14.87 -8.93
C THR A 393 12.82 -15.06 -9.09
N VAL A 394 12.34 -16.30 -9.01
CA VAL A 394 10.90 -16.63 -9.09
C VAL A 394 10.20 -16.12 -7.83
N GLY A 395 9.14 -15.33 -8.01
CA GLY A 395 8.35 -14.73 -6.93
C GLY A 395 7.17 -15.61 -6.51
N ALA A 396 6.65 -15.40 -5.31
CA ALA A 396 5.45 -16.06 -4.85
C ALA A 396 4.17 -15.37 -5.38
N PRO A 397 3.11 -16.14 -5.71
CA PRO A 397 2.99 -17.58 -5.47
C PRO A 397 3.35 -18.45 -6.68
N GLY A 398 3.65 -17.86 -7.84
CA GLY A 398 3.89 -18.59 -9.10
C GLY A 398 5.18 -19.39 -9.08
N GLY A 399 5.09 -20.72 -9.15
CA GLY A 399 6.27 -21.61 -9.16
C GLY A 399 6.97 -21.82 -7.82
N THR A 400 6.70 -20.96 -6.83
CA THR A 400 7.15 -21.14 -5.44
C THR A 400 6.19 -22.01 -4.62
N SER A 401 4.99 -22.31 -5.13
CA SER A 401 4.06 -23.28 -4.54
C SER A 401 4.07 -24.61 -5.29
N SER A 402 3.82 -25.72 -4.58
CA SER A 402 3.67 -27.06 -5.18
C SER A 402 2.43 -27.24 -6.06
N ALA A 403 1.41 -26.40 -5.87
CA ALA A 403 0.11 -26.58 -6.51
C ALA A 403 -0.16 -25.59 -7.66
N ILE A 404 0.67 -24.55 -7.79
CA ILE A 404 0.46 -23.44 -8.73
C ILE A 404 1.44 -23.57 -9.90
N ILE A 405 0.91 -23.53 -11.11
CA ILE A 405 1.68 -23.60 -12.36
C ILE A 405 2.35 -22.24 -12.60
N GLY A 406 3.68 -22.19 -12.50
CA GLY A 406 4.49 -21.00 -12.78
C GLY A 406 4.80 -20.84 -14.27
N VAL A 407 4.51 -19.65 -14.83
CA VAL A 407 4.66 -19.39 -16.28
C VAL A 407 5.77 -18.38 -16.57
N GLY A 408 6.74 -18.79 -17.39
CA GLY A 408 7.81 -17.93 -17.92
C GLY A 408 7.38 -17.18 -19.19
N ALA A 409 8.06 -16.07 -19.49
CA ALA A 409 7.69 -15.18 -20.61
C ALA A 409 8.56 -15.38 -21.87
N TYR A 410 7.90 -15.82 -22.94
CA TYR A 410 8.45 -16.00 -24.27
C TYR A 410 8.19 -14.77 -25.15
N VAL A 411 9.13 -14.43 -26.03
CA VAL A 411 8.98 -13.43 -27.08
C VAL A 411 9.24 -14.08 -28.43
N SER A 412 8.30 -13.93 -29.35
CA SER A 412 8.39 -14.54 -30.66
C SER A 412 8.94 -13.64 -31.75
N PRO A 413 9.41 -14.19 -32.88
CA PRO A 413 9.83 -13.39 -34.02
C PRO A 413 8.72 -12.43 -34.49
N VAL A 414 7.47 -12.91 -34.55
CA VAL A 414 6.33 -12.11 -35.02
C VAL A 414 5.96 -11.01 -34.03
N MET A 415 6.04 -11.27 -32.72
CA MET A 415 5.86 -10.24 -31.69
C MET A 415 6.92 -9.14 -31.80
N MET A 416 8.19 -9.49 -32.01
CA MET A 416 9.27 -8.51 -32.14
C MET A 416 9.02 -7.55 -33.30
N LEU A 417 8.54 -8.05 -34.43
CA LEU A 417 8.19 -7.24 -35.59
C LEU A 417 6.93 -6.39 -35.33
N SER A 418 5.90 -6.99 -34.74
CA SER A 418 4.54 -6.42 -34.69
C SER A 418 4.31 -5.48 -33.51
N GLU A 419 4.79 -5.86 -32.32
CA GLU A 419 4.63 -5.09 -31.09
C GLU A 419 5.77 -4.07 -30.88
N TYR A 420 6.98 -4.40 -31.34
CA TYR A 420 8.18 -3.61 -31.05
C TYR A 420 8.82 -2.97 -32.28
N THR A 421 8.30 -3.21 -33.48
CA THR A 421 8.84 -2.68 -34.73
C THR A 421 10.34 -2.99 -34.90
N LEU A 422 10.79 -4.15 -34.42
CA LEU A 422 12.19 -4.54 -34.50
C LEU A 422 12.62 -4.61 -35.96
N ARG A 423 13.81 -4.07 -36.25
CA ARG A 423 14.30 -3.95 -37.63
C ARG A 423 14.64 -5.31 -38.26
N ASP A 424 15.25 -6.19 -37.47
CA ASP A 424 15.73 -7.48 -37.91
C ASP A 424 14.92 -8.57 -37.20
N GLU A 425 14.56 -9.62 -37.94
CA GLU A 425 13.88 -10.79 -37.38
C GLU A 425 14.88 -11.63 -36.59
N LEU A 426 14.56 -11.91 -35.32
CA LEU A 426 15.36 -12.77 -34.44
C LEU A 426 14.57 -14.05 -34.14
N PRO A 427 15.24 -15.16 -33.80
CA PRO A 427 14.54 -16.37 -33.35
C PRO A 427 13.74 -16.10 -32.08
N GLY A 428 12.70 -16.91 -31.84
CA GLY A 428 11.94 -16.85 -30.59
C GLY A 428 12.84 -17.12 -29.39
N MET A 429 12.63 -16.44 -28.27
CA MET A 429 13.51 -16.49 -27.11
C MET A 429 12.79 -16.09 -25.82
N ALA A 430 13.51 -16.06 -24.70
CA ALA A 430 12.99 -15.55 -23.44
C ALA A 430 13.12 -14.04 -23.34
N TYR A 431 12.13 -13.38 -22.74
CA TYR A 431 12.34 -12.02 -22.26
C TYR A 431 13.46 -12.00 -21.21
N THR A 432 14.41 -11.07 -21.33
CA THR A 432 15.60 -11.04 -20.46
C THR A 432 15.22 -10.95 -18.98
N TRP A 433 14.19 -10.18 -18.63
CA TRP A 433 13.73 -9.99 -17.25
C TRP A 433 12.87 -11.14 -16.69
N THR A 434 12.50 -12.17 -17.47
CA THR A 434 11.65 -13.25 -16.93
C THR A 434 12.36 -13.90 -15.74
N SER A 435 11.65 -14.08 -14.63
CA SER A 435 12.22 -14.77 -13.47
C SER A 435 12.61 -16.20 -13.83
N ARG A 436 13.64 -16.70 -13.17
CA ARG A 436 14.25 -17.99 -13.46
C ARG A 436 14.46 -18.78 -12.19
N GLY A 437 14.19 -20.08 -12.27
CA GLY A 437 14.50 -21.01 -11.20
C GLY A 437 16.00 -21.31 -11.08
N PRO A 438 16.38 -22.31 -10.27
CA PRO A 438 15.52 -22.97 -9.29
C PRO A 438 15.09 -22.01 -8.18
N THR A 439 13.97 -22.27 -7.51
CA THR A 439 13.55 -21.54 -6.30
C THR A 439 14.51 -21.84 -5.13
N LEU A 440 14.40 -21.09 -4.03
CA LEU A 440 15.27 -21.26 -2.85
C LEU A 440 15.21 -22.68 -2.24
N ASP A 441 14.08 -23.34 -2.37
CA ASP A 441 13.85 -24.73 -1.93
C ASP A 441 14.12 -25.77 -3.04
N GLY A 442 14.84 -25.37 -4.09
CA GLY A 442 15.33 -26.25 -5.14
C GLY A 442 14.32 -26.71 -6.18
N ALA A 443 13.06 -26.25 -6.10
CA ALA A 443 12.09 -26.52 -7.15
C ALA A 443 12.49 -25.83 -8.47
N ARG A 444 11.94 -26.31 -9.59
CA ARG A 444 12.21 -25.74 -10.92
C ARG A 444 11.79 -24.28 -11.04
N GLY A 445 10.72 -23.87 -10.34
CA GLY A 445 10.19 -22.50 -10.36
C GLY A 445 9.40 -22.13 -11.62
N VAL A 446 9.87 -22.48 -12.82
CA VAL A 446 9.10 -22.29 -14.06
C VAL A 446 8.62 -23.65 -14.57
N ASP A 447 7.31 -23.82 -14.64
CA ASP A 447 6.68 -25.09 -15.03
C ASP A 447 6.42 -25.18 -16.53
N ILE A 448 6.08 -24.06 -17.17
CA ILE A 448 5.79 -23.94 -18.61
C ILE A 448 6.17 -22.55 -19.13
N PHE A 449 6.24 -22.43 -20.46
CA PHE A 449 6.56 -21.19 -21.17
C PHE A 449 5.41 -20.74 -22.06
N ALA A 450 5.14 -19.44 -22.11
CA ALA A 450 4.07 -18.86 -22.93
C ALA A 450 4.41 -17.44 -23.42
N PRO A 451 3.81 -16.98 -24.55
CA PRO A 451 4.02 -15.62 -25.05
C PRO A 451 3.73 -14.54 -24.02
N GLY A 452 4.72 -13.68 -23.75
CA GLY A 452 4.72 -12.69 -22.68
C GLY A 452 4.43 -11.25 -23.11
N GLY A 453 3.92 -11.04 -24.32
CA GLY A 453 3.51 -9.74 -24.85
C GLY A 453 2.15 -9.87 -25.54
N ALA A 454 1.33 -8.83 -25.41
CA ALA A 454 0.05 -8.75 -26.10
C ALA A 454 -0.48 -7.32 -26.18
N TYR A 455 -1.27 -7.09 -27.22
CA TYR A 455 -2.16 -5.97 -27.42
C TYR A 455 -3.60 -6.40 -27.06
N ALA A 456 -4.07 -6.03 -25.88
CA ALA A 456 -5.36 -6.46 -25.37
C ALA A 456 -6.19 -5.27 -24.83
N PRO A 457 -7.52 -5.44 -24.66
CA PRO A 457 -8.40 -4.41 -24.13
C PRO A 457 -7.95 -3.85 -22.77
N ILE A 458 -8.19 -2.57 -22.54
CA ILE A 458 -7.97 -1.90 -21.25
C ILE A 458 -9.26 -1.16 -20.83
N PRO A 459 -9.39 -0.73 -19.58
CA PRO A 459 -10.60 -0.05 -19.11
C PRO A 459 -10.93 1.22 -19.90
N ASN A 460 -12.21 1.56 -19.99
CA ASN A 460 -12.69 2.69 -20.75
C ASN A 460 -12.19 4.05 -20.20
N TYR A 461 -11.89 4.14 -18.90
CA TYR A 461 -11.34 5.35 -18.28
C TYR A 461 -9.98 5.77 -18.85
N SER A 462 -9.25 4.83 -19.47
CA SER A 462 -7.96 5.07 -20.14
C SER A 462 -8.10 5.76 -21.49
N LEU A 463 -9.33 5.97 -21.98
CA LEU A 463 -9.65 6.64 -23.25
C LEU A 463 -9.01 5.97 -24.48
N GLN A 464 -8.68 4.68 -24.38
CA GLN A 464 -8.06 3.86 -25.41
C GLN A 464 -8.69 2.46 -25.36
N PRO A 465 -9.01 1.82 -26.50
CA PRO A 465 -9.69 0.53 -26.52
C PRO A 465 -8.77 -0.65 -26.18
N SER A 466 -7.45 -0.48 -26.24
CA SER A 466 -6.44 -1.53 -26.01
C SER A 466 -5.04 -0.94 -25.92
N ARG A 467 -4.11 -1.67 -25.31
CA ARG A 467 -2.70 -1.27 -25.15
C ARG A 467 -1.75 -2.46 -25.26
N GLN A 468 -0.52 -2.19 -25.66
CA GLN A 468 0.58 -3.16 -25.62
C GLN A 468 1.11 -3.25 -24.19
N MET A 469 1.17 -4.46 -23.64
CA MET A 469 1.84 -4.74 -22.37
C MET A 469 2.70 -5.99 -22.52
N ASN A 470 3.78 -6.07 -21.73
CA ASN A 470 4.65 -7.23 -21.69
C ASN A 470 5.07 -7.56 -20.26
N GLY A 471 5.30 -8.84 -20.01
CA GLY A 471 5.57 -9.40 -18.70
C GLY A 471 5.22 -10.88 -18.63
N THR A 472 5.73 -11.58 -17.62
CA THR A 472 5.14 -12.87 -17.21
C THR A 472 3.65 -12.73 -16.87
N SER A 473 3.21 -11.52 -16.52
CA SER A 473 1.82 -11.13 -16.34
C SER A 473 0.94 -11.29 -17.60
N MET A 474 1.52 -11.29 -18.80
CA MET A 474 0.82 -11.58 -20.07
C MET A 474 1.02 -13.05 -20.50
N ALA A 475 2.14 -13.66 -20.09
CA ALA A 475 2.39 -15.10 -20.30
C ALA A 475 1.41 -15.98 -19.52
N SER A 476 1.15 -15.65 -18.26
CA SER A 476 0.18 -16.35 -17.41
C SER A 476 -1.22 -16.42 -18.04
N PRO A 477 -1.86 -15.32 -18.48
CA PRO A 477 -3.18 -15.40 -19.11
C PRO A 477 -3.15 -16.03 -20.49
N ASN A 478 -2.04 -15.96 -21.24
CA ASN A 478 -1.90 -16.71 -22.48
C ASN A 478 -1.93 -18.23 -22.21
N ALA A 479 -1.16 -18.70 -21.22
CA ALA A 479 -1.18 -20.09 -20.77
C ALA A 479 -2.56 -20.49 -20.21
N CYS A 480 -3.17 -19.64 -19.38
CA CYS A 480 -4.49 -19.87 -18.81
C CYS A 480 -5.57 -20.01 -19.90
N GLY A 481 -5.53 -19.16 -20.93
CA GLY A 481 -6.42 -19.25 -22.08
C GLY A 481 -6.24 -20.56 -22.86
N ASN A 482 -5.00 -21.01 -23.09
CA ASN A 482 -4.74 -22.32 -23.69
C ASN A 482 -5.28 -23.48 -22.84
N ILE A 483 -5.10 -23.42 -21.52
CA ILE A 483 -5.65 -24.45 -20.62
C ILE A 483 -7.18 -24.41 -20.65
N ALA A 484 -7.81 -23.24 -20.78
CA ALA A 484 -9.26 -23.14 -20.92
C ALA A 484 -9.78 -23.80 -22.22
N LEU A 485 -9.04 -23.72 -23.33
CA LEU A 485 -9.31 -24.47 -24.57
C LEU A 485 -9.22 -25.98 -24.33
N LEU A 486 -8.11 -26.43 -23.73
CA LEU A 486 -7.88 -27.83 -23.37
C LEU A 486 -9.03 -28.39 -22.52
N LEU A 487 -9.41 -27.69 -21.45
CA LEU A 487 -10.51 -28.12 -20.58
C LEU A 487 -11.87 -28.13 -21.28
N SER A 488 -12.10 -27.19 -22.21
CA SER A 488 -13.32 -27.18 -23.00
C SER A 488 -13.45 -28.45 -23.85
N GLY A 489 -12.37 -28.86 -24.52
CA GLY A 489 -12.31 -30.11 -25.27
C GLY A 489 -12.47 -31.34 -24.38
N LEU A 490 -11.75 -31.42 -23.26
CA LEU A 490 -11.82 -32.58 -22.35
C LEU A 490 -13.22 -32.76 -21.77
N LYS A 491 -13.91 -31.65 -21.42
CA LYS A 491 -15.31 -31.69 -20.99
C LYS A 491 -16.26 -32.13 -22.09
N ALA A 492 -16.02 -31.72 -23.34
CA ALA A 492 -16.82 -32.14 -24.49
C ALA A 492 -16.69 -33.65 -24.74
N GLU A 493 -15.48 -34.19 -24.64
CA GLU A 493 -15.20 -35.63 -24.77
C GLU A 493 -15.53 -36.45 -23.52
N LYS A 494 -15.84 -35.78 -22.39
CA LYS A 494 -16.03 -36.39 -21.06
C LYS A 494 -14.79 -37.17 -20.59
N ALA A 495 -13.61 -36.72 -21.01
CA ALA A 495 -12.35 -37.24 -20.54
C ALA A 495 -12.07 -36.74 -19.11
N PRO A 496 -11.79 -37.62 -18.14
CA PRO A 496 -11.45 -37.19 -16.79
C PRO A 496 -10.08 -36.49 -16.77
N TYR A 497 -9.94 -35.49 -15.91
CA TYR A 497 -8.69 -34.77 -15.72
C TYR A 497 -8.51 -34.37 -14.25
N THR A 498 -7.26 -34.15 -13.85
CA THR A 498 -6.87 -33.58 -12.55
C THR A 498 -5.88 -32.43 -12.78
N PRO A 499 -5.67 -31.53 -11.81
CA PRO A 499 -4.63 -30.49 -11.94
C PRO A 499 -3.24 -31.08 -12.25
N ALA A 500 -2.89 -32.21 -11.62
CA ALA A 500 -1.63 -32.91 -11.87
C ALA A 500 -1.57 -33.52 -13.28
N SER A 501 -2.67 -34.09 -13.77
CA SER A 501 -2.75 -34.66 -15.13
C SER A 501 -2.56 -33.60 -16.20
N ILE A 502 -3.17 -32.42 -16.01
CA ILE A 502 -3.05 -31.29 -16.93
C ILE A 502 -1.63 -30.74 -16.92
N LEU A 503 -1.04 -30.50 -15.75
CA LEU A 503 0.35 -30.06 -15.66
C LEU A 503 1.29 -31.06 -16.35
N ARG A 504 1.11 -32.36 -16.10
CA ARG A 504 1.92 -33.39 -16.75
C ARG A 504 1.77 -33.36 -18.27
N ALA A 505 0.54 -33.26 -18.78
CA ALA A 505 0.28 -33.16 -20.21
C ALA A 505 1.03 -31.98 -20.82
N LEU A 506 0.87 -30.79 -20.25
CA LEU A 506 1.56 -29.57 -20.69
C LEU A 506 3.08 -29.74 -20.69
N GLN A 507 3.65 -30.33 -19.64
CA GLN A 507 5.10 -30.55 -19.53
C GLN A 507 5.64 -31.64 -20.47
N GLN A 508 4.83 -32.66 -20.80
CA GLN A 508 5.24 -33.72 -21.73
C GLN A 508 5.16 -33.30 -23.19
N THR A 509 4.27 -32.37 -23.52
CA THR A 509 4.02 -31.94 -24.91
C THR A 509 4.60 -30.57 -25.22
N ALA A 510 5.17 -29.87 -24.23
CA ALA A 510 5.87 -28.60 -24.44
C ALA A 510 7.01 -28.74 -25.44
N GLU A 511 7.18 -27.71 -26.28
CA GLU A 511 8.24 -27.64 -27.28
C GLU A 511 9.44 -26.85 -26.74
N PRO A 512 10.62 -27.47 -26.57
CA PRO A 512 11.81 -26.77 -26.08
C PRO A 512 12.28 -25.67 -27.04
N VAL A 513 12.47 -24.45 -26.53
CA VAL A 513 13.02 -23.31 -27.27
C VAL A 513 14.53 -23.29 -27.08
N ASN A 514 15.28 -23.82 -28.04
CA ASN A 514 16.74 -23.99 -27.93
C ASN A 514 17.54 -22.69 -27.72
N THR A 515 16.99 -21.57 -28.15
CA THR A 515 17.55 -20.22 -28.01
C THR A 515 17.20 -19.55 -26.68
N ALA A 516 16.27 -20.12 -25.90
CA ALA A 516 15.92 -19.61 -24.59
C ALA A 516 16.73 -20.29 -23.49
N ASP A 517 17.00 -19.55 -22.42
CA ASP A 517 17.61 -20.09 -21.20
C ASP A 517 16.74 -21.23 -20.63
N PRO A 518 17.29 -22.44 -20.37
CA PRO A 518 16.54 -23.56 -19.80
C PRO A 518 15.81 -23.21 -18.48
N PHE A 519 16.37 -22.32 -17.66
CA PHE A 519 15.74 -21.91 -16.39
C PHE A 519 14.56 -20.94 -16.56
N ALA A 520 14.39 -20.37 -17.75
CA ALA A 520 13.32 -19.43 -18.07
C ALA A 520 12.08 -20.10 -18.69
N GLN A 521 12.23 -21.30 -19.25
CA GLN A 521 11.21 -21.95 -20.08
C GLN A 521 10.63 -23.24 -19.49
N GLY A 522 11.21 -23.76 -18.40
CA GLY A 522 10.82 -25.06 -17.88
C GLY A 522 11.05 -26.15 -18.95
N PRO A 523 10.08 -27.03 -19.24
CA PRO A 523 10.16 -27.99 -20.34
C PRO A 523 10.04 -27.38 -21.75
N GLY A 524 9.51 -26.16 -21.88
CA GLY A 524 9.36 -25.48 -23.18
C GLY A 524 8.05 -24.72 -23.34
N LEU A 525 7.82 -24.24 -24.56
CA LEU A 525 6.61 -23.55 -25.00
C LEU A 525 5.42 -24.51 -25.05
N LEU A 526 4.35 -24.18 -24.32
CA LEU A 526 3.16 -25.04 -24.26
C LEU A 526 2.54 -25.29 -25.64
N GLN A 527 2.10 -26.53 -25.90
CA GLN A 527 1.40 -26.93 -27.13
C GLN A 527 0.03 -27.52 -26.78
N VAL A 528 -1.05 -26.74 -26.98
CA VAL A 528 -2.40 -27.09 -26.49
C VAL A 528 -3.04 -28.25 -27.26
N ASP A 529 -2.82 -28.30 -28.58
CA ASP A 529 -3.26 -29.38 -29.46
C ASP A 529 -2.68 -30.73 -29.02
N GLN A 530 -1.36 -30.78 -28.85
CA GLN A 530 -0.68 -31.98 -28.40
C GLN A 530 -1.04 -32.37 -26.96
N ALA A 531 -1.25 -31.38 -26.07
CA ALA A 531 -1.68 -31.64 -24.70
C ALA A 531 -3.07 -32.28 -24.65
N PHE A 532 -3.98 -31.88 -25.54
CA PHE A 532 -5.31 -32.48 -25.65
C PHE A 532 -5.24 -33.93 -26.13
N ASP A 533 -4.45 -34.21 -27.17
CA ASP A 533 -4.21 -35.58 -27.63
C ASP A 533 -3.62 -36.46 -26.52
N TYR A 534 -2.65 -35.93 -25.77
CA TYR A 534 -2.07 -36.64 -24.65
C TYR A 534 -3.13 -36.98 -23.58
N CYS A 535 -3.95 -36.02 -23.15
CA CYS A 535 -4.97 -36.24 -22.14
C CYS A 535 -6.10 -37.20 -22.58
N THR A 536 -6.43 -37.24 -23.87
CA THR A 536 -7.46 -38.15 -24.39
C THR A 536 -6.92 -39.58 -24.56
N MET A 537 -5.61 -39.74 -24.82
CA MET A 537 -4.97 -41.05 -24.92
C MET A 537 -4.55 -41.65 -23.57
N LYS A 538 -4.29 -40.82 -22.56
CA LYS A 538 -3.82 -41.23 -21.23
C LYS A 538 -4.88 -40.90 -20.19
N GLU A 539 -5.53 -41.93 -19.64
CA GLU A 539 -6.52 -41.74 -18.57
C GLU A 539 -5.88 -41.10 -17.33
N ALA A 540 -6.50 -40.03 -16.83
CA ALA A 540 -6.18 -39.44 -15.54
C ALA A 540 -6.61 -40.35 -14.39
N THR A 541 -5.85 -40.36 -13.31
CA THR A 541 -6.13 -41.18 -12.11
C THR A 541 -6.18 -40.28 -10.87
N ASP A 542 -6.97 -40.67 -9.85
CA ASP A 542 -7.25 -39.84 -8.66
C ASP A 542 -6.03 -39.60 -7.73
N ASP A 543 -4.91 -40.28 -8.02
CA ASP A 543 -3.69 -40.44 -7.24
C ASP A 543 -2.46 -39.78 -7.91
N GLU A 544 -2.68 -38.97 -8.94
CA GLU A 544 -1.61 -38.43 -9.78
C GLU A 544 -0.78 -37.31 -9.15
N LEU A 545 -1.24 -36.74 -8.03
CA LEU A 545 -0.49 -35.73 -7.30
C LEU A 545 0.41 -36.40 -6.28
N ILE A 546 1.72 -36.25 -6.44
CA ILE A 546 2.73 -36.77 -5.52
C ILE A 546 3.55 -35.60 -5.00
N GLU A 547 3.49 -35.39 -3.68
CA GLU A 547 4.31 -34.40 -2.98
C GLU A 547 5.74 -34.92 -2.83
N ILE A 548 6.69 -34.02 -3.04
CA ILE A 548 8.12 -34.29 -2.97
C ILE A 548 8.65 -33.46 -1.81
N GLU A 549 9.22 -34.14 -0.82
CA GLU A 549 9.88 -33.50 0.30
C GLU A 549 11.28 -34.08 0.46
N THR A 550 12.31 -33.24 0.43
CA THR A 550 13.66 -33.66 0.79
C THR A 550 13.90 -33.40 2.27
N HIS A 551 14.44 -34.39 3.00
CA HIS A 551 14.67 -34.30 4.45
C HIS A 551 15.91 -33.48 4.83
N ALA A 552 16.52 -32.76 3.88
CA ALA A 552 17.59 -31.81 4.13
C ALA A 552 17.03 -30.55 4.82
N SER A 553 16.84 -30.62 6.15
CA SER A 553 16.51 -29.49 7.04
C SER A 553 15.51 -28.47 6.45
N GLY A 554 14.23 -28.86 6.33
CA GLY A 554 13.14 -27.91 6.06
C GLY A 554 12.14 -28.25 4.95
N GLY A 555 12.02 -29.50 4.49
CA GLY A 555 10.94 -29.92 3.58
C GLY A 555 11.02 -29.27 2.19
N ARG A 556 12.21 -29.30 1.57
CA ARG A 556 12.45 -28.66 0.26
C ARG A 556 11.88 -29.51 -0.90
N ARG A 557 11.41 -28.86 -1.97
CA ARG A 557 10.81 -29.51 -3.16
C ARG A 557 11.84 -30.02 -4.20
N GLY A 558 13.13 -29.68 -4.06
CA GLY A 558 14.20 -30.19 -4.92
C GLY A 558 15.59 -30.13 -4.27
N ILE A 559 16.59 -30.69 -4.95
CA ILE A 559 17.97 -30.66 -4.48
C ILE A 559 18.68 -29.47 -5.12
N TYR A 560 19.07 -28.50 -4.30
CA TYR A 560 19.85 -27.36 -4.76
C TYR A 560 21.13 -27.21 -3.95
N LEU A 561 22.27 -27.55 -4.57
CA LEU A 561 23.60 -27.40 -3.98
C LEU A 561 24.26 -26.17 -4.64
N ARG A 562 24.26 -25.04 -3.95
CA ARG A 562 24.74 -23.76 -4.51
C ARG A 562 26.10 -23.39 -3.96
N ASP A 563 26.32 -23.57 -2.65
CA ASP A 563 27.52 -23.11 -1.97
C ASP A 563 28.70 -24.08 -2.08
N THR A 564 29.92 -23.54 -1.94
CA THR A 564 31.15 -24.34 -2.12
C THR A 564 31.27 -25.45 -1.08
N PHE A 565 30.79 -25.23 0.15
CA PHE A 565 30.77 -26.27 1.16
C PHE A 565 29.76 -27.37 0.84
N GLU A 566 28.70 -27.09 0.07
CA GLU A 566 27.73 -28.08 -0.39
C GLU A 566 28.32 -28.91 -1.53
N THR A 567 29.09 -28.28 -2.41
CA THR A 567 29.59 -28.88 -3.66
C THR A 567 31.04 -29.40 -3.61
N SER A 568 31.71 -29.32 -2.46
CA SER A 568 33.09 -29.81 -2.29
C SER A 568 33.21 -31.32 -2.11
N GLN A 569 32.10 -32.01 -1.83
CA GLN A 569 32.04 -33.45 -1.61
C GLN A 569 30.69 -34.02 -2.08
N ALA A 570 30.61 -35.34 -2.26
CA ALA A 570 29.35 -36.03 -2.49
C ALA A 570 28.39 -35.85 -1.30
N ARG A 571 27.10 -35.74 -1.61
CA ARG A 571 26.02 -35.50 -0.65
C ARG A 571 24.95 -36.55 -0.77
N GLU A 572 24.63 -37.19 0.34
CA GLU A 572 23.46 -38.05 0.46
C GLU A 572 22.25 -37.22 0.90
N VAL A 573 21.14 -37.37 0.20
CA VAL A 573 19.90 -36.63 0.42
C VAL A 573 18.74 -37.62 0.42
N ASP A 574 18.00 -37.67 1.53
CA ASP A 574 16.77 -38.45 1.62
C ASP A 574 15.61 -37.68 1.01
N ILE A 575 14.86 -38.35 0.14
CA ILE A 575 13.66 -37.83 -0.51
C ILE A 575 12.47 -38.68 -0.09
N HIS A 576 11.44 -38.03 0.44
CA HIS A 576 10.14 -38.61 0.71
C HIS A 576 9.16 -38.25 -0.39
N LEU A 577 8.43 -39.25 -0.88
CA LEU A 577 7.37 -39.10 -1.87
C LEU A 577 6.06 -39.46 -1.20
N GLN A 578 5.10 -38.53 -1.20
CA GLN A 578 3.80 -38.70 -0.57
C GLN A 578 2.69 -38.51 -1.61
N PRO A 579 1.98 -39.58 -2.02
CA PRO A 579 0.79 -39.45 -2.85
C PRO A 579 -0.30 -38.70 -2.10
N TYR A 580 -1.00 -37.84 -2.82
CA TYR A 580 -2.16 -37.14 -2.31
C TYR A 580 -3.43 -37.69 -2.95
N PHE A 581 -4.43 -37.98 -2.12
CA PHE A 581 -5.76 -38.41 -2.54
C PHE A 581 -6.78 -37.36 -2.14
N ARG A 582 -7.73 -37.09 -3.03
CA ARG A 582 -8.86 -36.20 -2.74
C ARG A 582 -9.69 -36.78 -1.58
N LYS A 583 -10.35 -35.90 -0.82
CA LYS A 583 -11.16 -36.30 0.36
C LYS A 583 -12.33 -37.24 -0.01
N ASP A 584 -12.82 -37.15 -1.25
CA ASP A 584 -13.89 -38.00 -1.80
C ASP A 584 -13.38 -39.30 -2.44
N SER A 585 -12.05 -39.51 -2.54
CA SER A 585 -11.46 -40.73 -3.07
C SER A 585 -11.89 -41.95 -2.24
N LEU A 586 -12.37 -43.00 -2.92
CA LEU A 586 -12.82 -44.22 -2.25
C LEU A 586 -11.71 -44.86 -1.42
N ASN A 587 -12.03 -45.32 -0.20
CA ASN A 587 -11.07 -46.06 0.66
C ASN A 587 -10.44 -47.26 -0.06
N LYS A 588 -11.20 -47.90 -0.96
CA LYS A 588 -10.69 -49.00 -1.78
C LYS A 588 -9.58 -48.54 -2.74
N THR A 589 -9.76 -47.40 -3.42
CA THR A 589 -8.72 -46.82 -4.29
C THR A 589 -7.45 -46.53 -3.51
N GLN A 590 -7.56 -46.01 -2.29
CA GLN A 590 -6.41 -45.73 -1.43
C GLN A 590 -5.73 -47.02 -0.92
N LEU A 591 -6.51 -48.07 -0.59
CA LEU A 591 -6.00 -49.37 -0.15
C LEU A 591 -5.27 -50.11 -1.28
N ASP A 592 -5.84 -50.06 -2.48
CA ASP A 592 -5.33 -50.74 -3.68
C ASP A 592 -4.17 -49.96 -4.33
N TYR A 593 -3.84 -48.76 -3.83
CA TYR A 593 -2.75 -47.94 -4.35
C TYR A 593 -1.39 -48.51 -3.98
N GLU A 594 -0.79 -49.18 -4.96
CA GLU A 594 0.58 -49.66 -4.92
C GLU A 594 1.20 -49.41 -6.30
N VAL A 595 2.13 -48.47 -6.39
CA VAL A 595 2.79 -48.08 -7.65
C VAL A 595 4.26 -48.48 -7.64
N PRO A 596 4.69 -49.44 -8.48
CA PRO A 596 6.10 -49.70 -8.70
C PRO A 596 6.68 -48.57 -9.53
N LEU A 597 7.38 -47.64 -8.87
CA LEU A 597 8.06 -46.53 -9.52
C LEU A 597 9.45 -46.96 -9.96
N ALA A 598 9.64 -47.08 -11.28
CA ALA A 598 10.96 -47.19 -11.89
C ALA A 598 11.63 -45.82 -11.88
N ILE A 599 12.74 -45.71 -11.15
CA ILE A 599 13.43 -44.45 -10.90
C ILE A 599 14.74 -44.43 -11.67
N LYS A 600 15.03 -43.29 -12.30
CA LYS A 600 16.30 -43.03 -12.98
C LYS A 600 16.72 -41.58 -12.80
N ALA A 601 18.02 -41.35 -12.65
CA ALA A 601 18.60 -40.03 -12.81
C ALA A 601 18.88 -39.76 -14.30
N THR A 602 18.77 -38.50 -14.73
CA THR A 602 19.12 -38.08 -16.10
C THR A 602 20.63 -37.96 -16.31
N GLU A 603 21.39 -37.78 -15.23
CA GLU A 603 22.83 -37.54 -15.27
C GLU A 603 23.60 -38.53 -14.37
N PRO A 604 24.84 -38.91 -14.74
CA PRO A 604 25.61 -39.95 -14.03
C PRO A 604 26.18 -39.51 -12.69
N TRP A 605 26.21 -38.21 -12.38
CA TRP A 605 26.66 -37.65 -11.11
C TRP A 605 25.54 -37.60 -10.04
N VAL A 606 24.36 -38.12 -10.37
CA VAL A 606 23.27 -38.37 -9.43
C VAL A 606 22.99 -39.87 -9.39
N HIS A 607 23.15 -40.49 -8.23
CA HIS A 607 22.96 -41.91 -8.02
C HIS A 607 21.68 -42.15 -7.21
N VAL A 608 20.83 -43.04 -7.71
CA VAL A 608 19.53 -43.37 -7.10
C VAL A 608 19.23 -44.85 -7.30
N GLY A 609 18.46 -45.43 -6.37
CA GLY A 609 17.94 -46.79 -6.52
C GLY A 609 17.01 -46.91 -7.73
N PRO A 610 16.99 -48.07 -8.43
CA PRO A 610 16.28 -48.20 -9.70
C PRO A 610 14.76 -48.42 -9.57
N LEU A 611 14.27 -48.79 -8.39
CA LEU A 611 12.88 -49.17 -8.17
C LEU A 611 12.47 -48.87 -6.72
N MET A 612 11.28 -48.31 -6.54
CA MET A 612 10.61 -48.27 -5.25
C MET A 612 9.13 -48.62 -5.41
N ILE A 613 8.49 -49.11 -4.34
CA ILE A 613 7.04 -49.25 -4.28
C ILE A 613 6.49 -48.05 -3.54
N LEU A 614 5.67 -47.25 -4.22
CA LEU A 614 4.97 -46.12 -3.63
C LEU A 614 3.57 -46.58 -3.20
N SER A 615 3.30 -46.49 -1.90
CA SER A 615 2.02 -46.84 -1.30
C SER A 615 1.31 -45.58 -0.78
N ARG A 616 0.11 -45.72 -0.24
CA ARG A 616 -0.68 -44.61 0.32
C ARG A 616 0.10 -43.75 1.31
N ASP A 617 0.86 -44.36 2.21
CA ASP A 617 1.60 -43.67 3.28
C ASP A 617 2.93 -43.08 2.79
N GLY A 618 3.12 -43.02 1.48
CA GLY A 618 4.36 -42.58 0.86
C GLY A 618 5.48 -43.60 0.99
N ASN A 619 6.67 -43.22 0.53
CA ASN A 619 7.90 -43.97 0.71
C ASN A 619 9.10 -43.04 0.51
N SER A 620 10.25 -43.40 1.08
CA SER A 620 11.47 -42.60 1.00
C SER A 620 12.58 -43.32 0.25
N MET A 621 13.45 -42.55 -0.40
CA MET A 621 14.66 -43.03 -1.07
C MET A 621 15.84 -42.14 -0.73
N SER A 622 17.03 -42.74 -0.59
CA SER A 622 18.28 -42.00 -0.49
C SER A 622 18.87 -41.77 -1.88
N VAL A 623 19.37 -40.56 -2.12
CA VAL A 623 19.99 -40.12 -3.36
C VAL A 623 21.38 -39.57 -3.05
N GLU A 624 22.39 -40.04 -3.77
CA GLU A 624 23.73 -39.47 -3.71
C GLU A 624 23.93 -38.50 -4.89
N VAL A 625 24.36 -37.28 -4.61
CA VAL A 625 24.75 -36.28 -5.61
C VAL A 625 26.24 -36.02 -5.46
N ASP A 626 27.03 -36.35 -6.49
CA ASP A 626 28.48 -36.13 -6.52
C ASP A 626 28.86 -34.96 -7.46
N PRO A 627 29.00 -33.74 -6.92
CA PRO A 627 29.37 -32.58 -7.72
C PRO A 627 30.88 -32.46 -7.97
N THR A 628 31.72 -33.34 -7.41
CA THR A 628 33.16 -33.10 -7.29
C THR A 628 33.90 -33.04 -8.63
N SER A 629 33.44 -33.80 -9.63
CA SER A 629 34.00 -33.83 -10.99
C SER A 629 33.44 -32.77 -11.93
N LEU A 630 32.43 -32.00 -11.51
CA LEU A 630 31.77 -31.02 -12.36
C LEU A 630 32.64 -29.76 -12.57
N PRO A 631 32.73 -29.24 -13.81
CA PRO A 631 33.46 -28.00 -14.09
C PRO A 631 32.71 -26.79 -13.52
N PRO A 632 33.34 -25.60 -13.42
CA PRO A 632 32.65 -24.37 -13.03
C PRO A 632 31.45 -24.07 -13.91
N GLY A 633 30.36 -23.58 -13.31
CA GLY A 633 29.09 -23.32 -13.99
C GLY A 633 27.90 -23.87 -13.21
N VAL A 634 26.72 -23.81 -13.83
CA VAL A 634 25.50 -24.43 -13.31
C VAL A 634 25.24 -25.75 -14.06
N HIS A 635 24.89 -26.78 -13.31
CA HIS A 635 24.60 -28.13 -13.81
C HIS A 635 23.22 -28.54 -13.33
N THR A 636 22.47 -29.22 -14.19
CA THR A 636 21.11 -29.67 -13.88
C THR A 636 20.97 -31.15 -14.16
N ALA A 637 20.19 -31.82 -13.32
CA ALA A 637 19.73 -33.18 -13.51
C ALA A 637 18.30 -33.30 -13.00
N GLU A 638 17.61 -34.35 -13.38
CA GLU A 638 16.33 -34.73 -12.81
C GLU A 638 16.37 -36.17 -12.34
N ILE A 639 15.62 -36.45 -11.28
CA ILE A 639 15.28 -37.80 -10.86
C ILE A 639 13.85 -38.06 -11.30
N LEU A 640 13.70 -38.99 -12.24
CA LEU A 640 12.44 -39.29 -12.90
C LEU A 640 11.88 -40.62 -12.39
N GLY A 641 10.70 -40.59 -11.78
CA GLY A 641 9.95 -41.78 -11.37
C GLY A 641 8.81 -42.07 -12.36
N HIS A 642 8.84 -43.23 -13.01
CA HIS A 642 7.80 -43.68 -13.95
C HIS A 642 7.04 -44.85 -13.32
N ASP A 643 5.72 -44.96 -13.54
CA ASP A 643 5.03 -46.23 -13.23
C ASP A 643 5.59 -47.31 -14.15
N ALA A 644 6.22 -48.33 -13.57
CA ALA A 644 6.85 -49.42 -14.30
C ALA A 644 5.85 -50.23 -15.14
N ARG A 645 4.54 -50.14 -14.83
CA ARG A 645 3.46 -50.81 -15.56
C ARG A 645 3.01 -50.01 -16.79
N THR A 646 3.13 -48.68 -16.75
CA THR A 646 2.71 -47.76 -17.82
C THR A 646 3.74 -46.65 -18.04
N PRO A 647 4.96 -46.99 -18.50
CA PRO A 647 6.05 -46.01 -18.62
C PRO A 647 5.79 -44.95 -19.71
N ASP A 648 4.88 -45.22 -20.63
CA ASP A 648 4.44 -44.34 -21.72
C ASP A 648 3.53 -43.20 -21.26
N ARG A 649 3.09 -43.18 -19.99
CA ARG A 649 2.48 -42.00 -19.36
C ARG A 649 3.52 -40.92 -19.04
N GLY A 650 4.82 -41.19 -19.22
CA GLY A 650 5.86 -40.28 -18.76
C GLY A 650 6.02 -40.30 -17.23
N PRO A 651 6.90 -39.46 -16.68
CA PRO A 651 7.23 -39.50 -15.27
C PRO A 651 6.08 -38.96 -14.39
N LEU A 652 5.74 -39.74 -13.36
CA LEU A 652 4.82 -39.32 -12.29
C LEU A 652 5.53 -38.41 -11.28
N VAL A 653 6.83 -38.60 -11.10
CA VAL A 653 7.66 -37.85 -10.16
C VAL A 653 8.84 -37.25 -10.90
N ARG A 654 9.10 -35.96 -10.63
CA ARG A 654 10.24 -35.21 -11.16
C ARG A 654 10.90 -34.44 -10.03
N VAL A 655 12.05 -34.92 -9.54
CA VAL A 655 12.84 -34.16 -8.56
C VAL A 655 13.92 -33.38 -9.30
N PRO A 656 13.86 -32.04 -9.33
CA PRO A 656 14.94 -31.23 -9.89
C PRO A 656 16.19 -31.29 -9.00
N VAL A 657 17.35 -31.44 -9.64
CA VAL A 657 18.67 -31.39 -9.00
C VAL A 657 19.48 -30.30 -9.71
N THR A 658 19.82 -29.24 -8.99
CA THR A 658 20.68 -28.16 -9.49
C THR A 658 21.95 -28.07 -8.66
N VAL A 659 23.10 -28.00 -9.34
CA VAL A 659 24.41 -27.87 -8.71
C VAL A 659 25.11 -26.64 -9.31
N VAL A 660 25.63 -25.76 -8.45
CA VAL A 660 26.45 -24.62 -8.87
C VAL A 660 27.90 -24.85 -8.45
N ARG A 661 28.81 -24.76 -9.41
CA ARG A 661 30.25 -24.89 -9.21
C ARG A 661 30.92 -23.55 -9.48
N CYS A 662 31.59 -23.02 -8.47
CA CYS A 662 32.23 -21.71 -8.55
C CYS A 662 33.47 -21.73 -9.44
N THR A 663 33.69 -20.60 -10.12
CA THR A 663 34.93 -20.31 -10.83
C THR A 663 36.05 -20.06 -9.82
N PRO A 664 37.22 -20.71 -9.95
CA PRO A 664 38.35 -20.48 -9.06
C PRO A 664 38.85 -19.04 -9.10
N LEU A 665 39.12 -18.48 -7.92
CA LEU A 665 39.71 -17.14 -7.78
C LEU A 665 41.24 -17.21 -7.73
N LYS A 666 41.91 -16.23 -8.33
CA LYS A 666 43.36 -16.00 -8.17
C LYS A 666 43.56 -14.75 -7.32
N GLN A 667 44.07 -14.92 -6.10
CA GLN A 667 44.29 -13.81 -5.15
C GLN A 667 43.03 -12.93 -4.96
N GLY A 668 41.86 -13.54 -4.81
CA GLY A 668 40.60 -12.81 -4.63
C GLY A 668 40.06 -12.10 -5.88
N ARG A 669 40.60 -12.42 -7.07
CA ARG A 669 40.19 -11.83 -8.34
C ARG A 669 39.89 -12.88 -9.39
N ALA A 670 38.99 -12.54 -10.31
CA ALA A 670 38.80 -13.30 -11.54
C ALA A 670 38.53 -12.36 -12.71
N THR A 671 39.07 -12.72 -13.87
CA THR A 671 38.81 -12.04 -15.14
C THR A 671 38.13 -13.03 -16.07
N VAL A 672 37.01 -12.61 -16.64
CA VAL A 672 36.17 -13.43 -17.51
C VAL A 672 35.96 -12.68 -18.82
N LYS A 673 36.07 -13.41 -19.92
CA LYS A 673 35.67 -12.93 -21.25
C LYS A 673 34.43 -13.68 -21.67
N ALA A 674 33.47 -12.97 -22.24
CA ALA A 674 32.24 -13.55 -22.73
C ALA A 674 31.83 -12.87 -24.03
N THR A 675 31.17 -13.67 -24.86
CA THR A 675 30.54 -13.23 -26.11
C THR A 675 29.08 -13.63 -26.01
N THR A 676 28.18 -12.67 -26.23
CA THR A 676 26.73 -12.89 -26.17
C THR A 676 26.04 -12.31 -27.41
N GLU A 677 24.97 -12.96 -27.83
CA GLU A 677 24.04 -12.47 -28.85
C GLU A 677 22.81 -11.83 -28.19
N PRO A 678 22.01 -11.04 -28.94
CA PRO A 678 20.80 -10.43 -28.41
C PRO A 678 19.87 -11.47 -27.76
N GLY A 679 19.52 -11.25 -26.49
CA GLY A 679 18.66 -12.14 -25.69
C GLY A 679 19.43 -13.16 -24.84
N ASP A 680 20.71 -13.37 -25.09
CA ASP A 680 21.53 -14.32 -24.34
C ASP A 680 21.67 -13.90 -22.87
N VAL A 681 21.80 -14.93 -22.03
CA VAL A 681 22.11 -14.79 -20.61
C VAL A 681 23.37 -15.57 -20.27
N ALA A 682 24.41 -14.85 -19.86
CA ALA A 682 25.69 -15.44 -19.45
C ALA A 682 25.85 -15.37 -17.92
N ARG A 683 26.14 -16.51 -17.29
CA ARG A 683 26.20 -16.63 -15.82
C ARG A 683 27.56 -17.08 -15.35
N PHE A 684 28.06 -16.41 -14.33
CA PHE A 684 29.35 -16.73 -13.72
C PHE A 684 29.18 -16.78 -12.21
N PHE A 685 29.66 -17.86 -11.60
CA PHE A 685 29.55 -18.09 -10.16
C PHE A 685 30.91 -17.96 -9.50
N PHE A 686 30.97 -17.27 -8.37
CA PHE A 686 32.19 -17.05 -7.61
C PHE A 686 31.96 -17.37 -6.14
N ALA A 687 32.87 -18.14 -5.55
CA ALA A 687 32.87 -18.37 -4.11
C ALA A 687 33.40 -17.10 -3.44
N VAL A 688 32.55 -16.36 -2.72
CA VAL A 688 32.98 -15.15 -2.04
C VAL A 688 33.97 -15.54 -0.93
N PRO A 689 35.21 -15.01 -0.93
CA PRO A 689 36.19 -15.35 0.09
C PRO A 689 35.68 -15.04 1.50
N GLU A 690 36.08 -15.85 2.50
CA GLU A 690 35.68 -15.69 3.91
C GLU A 690 36.00 -14.30 4.50
N TYR A 691 36.96 -13.59 3.91
CA TYR A 691 37.35 -12.25 4.35
C TYR A 691 36.58 -11.12 3.66
N ALA A 692 35.87 -11.40 2.57
CA ALA A 692 35.32 -10.38 1.69
C ALA A 692 33.96 -9.88 2.18
N SER A 693 33.80 -8.55 2.22
CA SER A 693 32.57 -7.85 2.61
C SER A 693 32.08 -6.87 1.53
N ALA A 694 32.91 -6.61 0.51
CA ALA A 694 32.53 -5.89 -0.69
C ALA A 694 33.20 -6.51 -1.93
N ALA A 695 32.65 -6.21 -3.10
CA ALA A 695 33.25 -6.57 -4.38
C ALA A 695 33.09 -5.44 -5.40
N THR A 696 34.07 -5.32 -6.27
CA THR A 696 34.06 -4.41 -7.40
C THR A 696 33.96 -5.23 -8.69
N LEU A 697 32.97 -4.90 -9.52
CA LEU A 697 32.84 -5.41 -10.88
C LEU A 697 33.24 -4.32 -11.87
N LYS A 698 34.31 -4.57 -12.63
CA LYS A 698 34.76 -3.70 -13.73
C LYS A 698 34.44 -4.39 -15.04
N VAL A 699 33.83 -3.70 -15.98
CA VAL A 699 33.40 -4.26 -17.26
C VAL A 699 33.89 -3.35 -18.37
N LYS A 700 34.48 -3.94 -19.39
CA LYS A 700 34.85 -3.24 -20.62
C LYS A 700 34.42 -4.04 -21.83
N ARG A 701 34.08 -3.34 -22.89
CA ARG A 701 33.83 -3.95 -24.18
C ARG A 701 35.14 -4.21 -24.92
N LEU A 702 35.23 -5.32 -25.63
CA LEU A 702 36.43 -5.73 -26.37
C LEU A 702 36.37 -5.36 -27.86
N ALA A 703 35.20 -5.44 -28.49
CA ALA A 703 35.04 -5.20 -29.93
C ALA A 703 33.59 -4.84 -30.35
N GLY A 704 33.44 -4.34 -31.58
CA GLY A 704 32.17 -4.13 -32.29
C GLY A 704 31.72 -2.67 -32.41
N GLU A 705 30.79 -2.41 -33.35
CA GLU A 705 30.20 -1.08 -33.60
C GLU A 705 28.90 -0.83 -32.80
N GLY A 706 28.56 0.44 -32.58
CA GLY A 706 27.40 0.90 -31.79
C GLY A 706 27.56 0.64 -30.30
N ASP A 707 26.59 1.01 -29.46
CA ASP A 707 26.60 0.65 -28.03
C ASP A 707 25.92 -0.71 -27.79
N ARG A 708 26.13 -1.33 -26.62
CA ARG A 708 25.40 -2.54 -26.19
C ARG A 708 24.69 -2.31 -24.87
N LEU A 709 23.37 -2.45 -24.91
CA LEU A 709 22.53 -2.31 -23.73
C LEU A 709 22.23 -3.69 -23.13
N GLY A 710 22.46 -3.81 -21.84
CA GLY A 710 22.09 -5.00 -21.08
C GLY A 710 22.09 -4.70 -19.59
N ILE A 711 22.09 -5.76 -18.79
CA ILE A 711 22.01 -5.68 -17.34
C ILE A 711 22.95 -6.70 -16.70
N PHE A 712 23.75 -6.24 -15.74
CA PHE A 712 24.34 -7.12 -14.75
C PHE A 712 23.36 -7.29 -13.60
N HIS A 713 22.92 -8.52 -13.37
CA HIS A 713 22.11 -8.90 -12.24
C HIS A 713 22.95 -9.81 -11.34
N LEU A 714 23.30 -9.29 -10.17
CA LEU A 714 24.13 -9.98 -9.18
C LEU A 714 23.23 -10.52 -8.07
N VAL A 715 23.39 -11.78 -7.68
CA VAL A 715 22.56 -12.39 -6.62
C VAL A 715 23.40 -13.25 -5.70
N GLN A 716 23.22 -13.04 -4.39
CA GLN A 716 23.62 -13.97 -3.33
C GLN A 716 22.39 -14.46 -2.59
N LEU A 717 22.34 -15.77 -2.32
CA LEU A 717 21.28 -16.34 -1.49
C LEU A 717 21.77 -16.40 -0.05
N VAL A 718 21.03 -15.76 0.85
CA VAL A 718 21.30 -15.73 2.28
C VAL A 718 20.14 -16.41 3.00
N PRO A 719 20.39 -17.43 3.84
CA PRO A 719 19.31 -18.12 4.56
C PRO A 719 18.44 -17.15 5.36
N GLY A 720 17.12 -17.28 5.21
CA GLY A 720 16.13 -16.44 5.89
C GLY A 720 15.89 -15.08 5.25
N GLN A 721 16.52 -14.79 4.11
CA GLN A 721 16.30 -13.58 3.31
C GLN A 721 15.70 -13.94 1.96
N SER A 722 14.93 -13.02 1.38
CA SER A 722 14.52 -13.14 -0.02
C SER A 722 15.70 -12.84 -0.97
N PHE A 723 15.57 -13.23 -2.24
CA PHE A 723 16.62 -12.95 -3.23
C PHE A 723 16.84 -11.43 -3.42
N GLU A 724 15.81 -10.59 -3.21
CA GLU A 724 15.90 -9.14 -3.40
C GLU A 724 16.80 -8.45 -2.37
N GLU A 725 16.94 -9.02 -1.17
CA GLU A 725 17.82 -8.46 -0.13
C GLU A 725 19.31 -8.63 -0.48
N GLY A 726 19.63 -9.66 -1.28
CA GLY A 726 20.97 -9.99 -1.74
C GLY A 726 21.25 -9.64 -3.20
N GLU A 727 20.36 -8.86 -3.87
CA GLU A 727 20.49 -8.55 -5.29
C GLU A 727 21.12 -7.18 -5.59
N VAL A 728 21.79 -7.09 -6.74
CA VAL A 728 22.18 -5.82 -7.36
C VAL A 728 21.84 -5.88 -8.84
N LYS A 729 20.92 -5.02 -9.28
CA LYS A 729 20.60 -4.79 -10.69
C LYS A 729 21.34 -3.55 -11.19
N TRP A 730 22.18 -3.74 -12.18
CA TRP A 730 23.00 -2.70 -12.80
C TRP A 730 22.80 -2.70 -14.31
N PRO A 731 21.85 -1.90 -14.83
CA PRO A 731 21.73 -1.65 -16.27
C PRO A 731 22.98 -0.92 -16.76
N VAL A 732 23.58 -1.40 -17.85
CA VAL A 732 24.80 -0.83 -18.42
C VAL A 732 24.62 -0.65 -19.93
N ASN A 733 25.04 0.51 -20.41
CA ASN A 733 25.24 0.77 -21.83
C ASN A 733 26.75 0.76 -22.12
N LEU A 734 27.24 -0.29 -22.77
CA LEU A 734 28.67 -0.49 -23.05
C LEU A 734 29.04 0.12 -24.41
N SER A 735 29.62 1.32 -24.36
CA SER A 735 30.24 1.99 -25.50
C SER A 735 31.65 1.41 -25.79
N GLY A 736 32.24 1.76 -26.94
CA GLY A 736 33.63 1.40 -27.24
C GLY A 736 34.63 2.15 -26.35
N ASP A 737 35.62 1.44 -25.80
CA ASP A 737 36.74 1.91 -24.95
C ASP A 737 36.43 2.33 -23.50
N GLU A 738 35.17 2.45 -23.07
CA GLU A 738 34.83 2.78 -21.67
C GLU A 738 34.90 1.55 -20.73
N VAL A 739 35.45 1.77 -19.53
CA VAL A 739 35.40 0.79 -18.43
C VAL A 739 34.34 1.23 -17.44
N ALA A 740 33.23 0.49 -17.39
CA ALA A 740 32.19 0.68 -16.39
C ALA A 740 32.58 -0.03 -15.09
N GLU A 741 32.34 0.58 -13.93
CA GLU A 741 32.69 0.02 -12.62
C GLU A 741 31.54 0.14 -11.63
N ARG A 742 31.31 -0.92 -10.85
CA ARG A 742 30.32 -0.95 -9.79
C ARG A 742 30.89 -1.62 -8.54
N LEU A 743 30.84 -0.91 -7.42
CA LEU A 743 31.12 -1.42 -6.08
C LEU A 743 29.80 -1.83 -5.40
N PHE A 744 29.79 -2.97 -4.71
CA PHE A 744 28.62 -3.49 -3.99
C PHE A 744 29.05 -4.34 -2.78
N SER A 745 28.15 -4.51 -1.81
CA SER A 745 28.37 -5.38 -0.65
C SER A 745 28.26 -6.85 -1.03
N VAL A 746 29.01 -7.72 -0.34
CA VAL A 746 28.89 -9.17 -0.49
C VAL A 746 28.89 -9.87 0.86
N THR A 747 28.24 -11.03 0.92
CA THR A 747 28.28 -11.93 2.08
C THR A 747 29.39 -12.96 1.92
N ALA A 748 30.30 -13.01 2.88
CA ALA A 748 31.41 -13.97 2.94
C ALA A 748 30.92 -15.43 2.95
N GLY A 749 31.70 -16.33 2.35
CA GLY A 749 31.43 -17.77 2.34
C GLY A 749 30.24 -18.23 1.50
N ARG A 750 29.53 -17.29 0.86
CA ARG A 750 28.39 -17.55 -0.02
C ARG A 750 28.78 -17.50 -1.49
N THR A 751 27.97 -18.10 -2.33
CA THR A 751 28.15 -18.03 -3.79
C THR A 751 27.52 -16.77 -4.35
N LEU A 752 28.32 -15.97 -5.04
CA LEU A 752 27.88 -14.83 -5.83
C LEU A 752 27.65 -15.27 -7.28
N GLU A 753 26.45 -15.05 -7.78
CA GLU A 753 26.15 -15.10 -9.20
C GLU A 753 26.34 -13.72 -9.81
N VAL A 754 27.14 -13.65 -10.87
CA VAL A 754 27.27 -12.49 -11.75
C VAL A 754 26.60 -12.88 -13.06
N CYS A 755 25.36 -12.42 -13.26
CA CYS A 755 24.58 -12.72 -14.45
C CYS A 755 24.56 -11.51 -15.38
N TRP A 756 25.01 -11.68 -16.63
CA TRP A 756 24.83 -10.71 -17.70
C TRP A 756 23.63 -11.10 -18.55
N GLY A 757 22.65 -10.20 -18.67
CA GLY A 757 21.55 -10.33 -19.62
C GLY A 757 21.70 -9.32 -20.74
N HIS A 758 21.93 -9.82 -21.96
CA HIS A 758 21.93 -9.00 -23.17
C HIS A 758 20.48 -8.76 -23.58
N TYR A 759 20.03 -7.51 -23.67
CA TYR A 759 18.68 -7.23 -24.11
C TYR A 759 18.47 -7.66 -25.57
N TRP A 760 17.40 -8.43 -25.82
CA TRP A 760 17.08 -8.91 -27.17
C TRP A 760 16.85 -7.77 -28.17
N SER A 761 16.43 -6.59 -27.70
CA SER A 761 16.26 -5.39 -28.52
C SER A 761 17.57 -4.66 -28.83
N SER A 762 18.67 -4.99 -28.13
CA SER A 762 20.00 -4.43 -28.39
C SER A 762 20.74 -5.29 -29.41
N LEU A 763 20.53 -5.02 -30.70
CA LEU A 763 21.06 -5.82 -31.80
C LEU A 763 22.60 -5.89 -31.87
N GLY A 764 23.10 -7.03 -32.36
CA GLY A 764 24.50 -7.30 -32.65
C GLY A 764 25.27 -7.92 -31.48
N THR A 765 26.30 -8.70 -31.80
CA THR A 765 27.15 -9.41 -30.84
C THR A 765 27.78 -8.45 -29.82
N GLY A 766 27.77 -8.86 -28.54
CA GLY A 766 28.44 -8.20 -27.43
C GLY A 766 29.65 -9.01 -26.96
N GLU A 767 30.86 -8.48 -27.19
CA GLU A 767 32.10 -9.06 -26.65
C GLU A 767 32.61 -8.20 -25.49
N PHE A 768 32.66 -8.77 -24.30
CA PHE A 768 33.08 -8.06 -23.09
C PHE A 768 34.08 -8.85 -22.26
N GLU A 769 34.91 -8.11 -21.54
CA GLU A 769 35.74 -8.61 -20.46
C GLU A 769 35.26 -7.95 -19.18
N PHE A 770 34.99 -8.75 -18.15
CA PHE A 770 34.81 -8.22 -16.82
C PHE A 770 35.83 -8.79 -15.85
N GLU A 771 36.18 -7.96 -14.88
CA GLU A 771 37.01 -8.31 -13.74
C GLU A 771 36.21 -8.13 -12.46
N ILE A 772 36.14 -9.18 -11.65
CA ILE A 772 35.61 -9.12 -10.29
C ILE A 772 36.76 -9.13 -9.29
N ILE A 773 36.70 -8.21 -8.33
CA ILE A 773 37.73 -7.99 -7.31
C ILE A 773 37.05 -7.97 -5.94
N PHE A 774 37.38 -8.93 -5.07
CA PHE A 774 36.85 -8.99 -3.72
C PHE A 774 37.68 -8.16 -2.75
N HIS A 775 36.99 -7.37 -1.92
CA HIS A 775 37.56 -6.50 -0.91
C HIS A 775 37.11 -6.94 0.48
N GLY A 776 38.04 -6.95 1.44
CA GLY A 776 37.76 -7.43 2.79
C GLY A 776 38.16 -6.44 3.87
N LEU A 777 37.16 -5.97 4.58
CA LEU A 777 37.34 -5.34 5.88
C LEU A 777 36.35 -6.00 6.83
N SER A 778 36.85 -6.87 7.71
CA SER A 778 36.02 -7.57 8.68
C SER A 778 36.01 -6.82 10.00
N SER A 779 34.88 -6.84 10.69
CA SER A 779 34.77 -6.37 12.08
C SER A 779 34.56 -7.54 13.04
N THR A 780 34.85 -7.32 14.33
CA THR A 780 34.44 -8.25 15.40
C THR A 780 32.93 -8.23 15.69
N GLN A 781 32.19 -7.24 15.18
CA GLN A 781 30.75 -7.07 15.43
C GLN A 781 30.03 -6.56 14.17
N GLN A 782 29.01 -7.29 13.72
CA GLN A 782 28.18 -6.90 12.56
C GLN A 782 27.05 -5.93 12.93
N GLN A 783 26.53 -6.05 14.15
CA GLN A 783 25.57 -5.13 14.75
C GLN A 783 26.15 -4.63 16.07
N VAL A 784 26.00 -3.34 16.32
CA VAL A 784 26.57 -2.66 17.48
C VAL A 784 25.44 -2.05 18.29
N SER A 785 25.35 -2.41 19.57
CA SER A 785 24.42 -1.77 20.51
C SER A 785 25.22 -0.96 21.52
N LEU A 786 25.05 0.36 21.51
CA LEU A 786 25.73 1.25 22.44
C LEU A 786 24.99 1.27 23.79
N PRO A 787 25.67 0.98 24.90
CA PRO A 787 25.02 0.89 26.20
C PRO A 787 24.62 2.27 26.73
N SER A 788 23.52 2.32 27.49
CA SER A 788 22.96 3.55 28.04
C SER A 788 23.63 4.03 29.33
N ASP A 789 24.59 3.26 29.87
CA ASP A 789 25.37 3.60 31.06
C ASP A 789 26.58 4.51 30.76
N GLY A 790 26.70 4.98 29.51
CA GLY A 790 27.84 5.76 29.03
C GLY A 790 29.08 4.92 28.72
N GLY A 791 29.00 3.59 28.78
CA GLY A 791 30.07 2.68 28.40
C GLY A 791 30.45 2.79 26.91
N ALA A 792 31.73 2.62 26.61
CA ALA A 792 32.22 2.54 25.24
C ALA A 792 32.31 1.08 24.75
N VAL A 793 31.86 0.82 23.53
CA VAL A 793 31.94 -0.47 22.84
C VAL A 793 33.20 -0.52 21.99
N ARG A 794 33.94 -1.63 22.07
CA ARG A 794 35.12 -1.89 21.24
C ARG A 794 34.72 -2.61 19.96
N ILE A 795 35.17 -2.10 18.82
CA ILE A 795 35.10 -2.77 17.53
C ILE A 795 36.52 -2.87 16.98
N ASP A 796 36.90 -4.06 16.57
CA ASP A 796 38.17 -4.30 15.91
C ASP A 796 37.93 -4.49 14.43
N PHE A 797 38.67 -3.76 13.60
CA PHE A 797 38.65 -3.90 12.14
C PHE A 797 39.96 -4.53 11.67
N THR A 798 39.86 -5.54 10.83
CA THR A 798 41.03 -6.17 10.19
C THR A 798 40.92 -5.99 8.69
N ASN A 799 41.92 -5.34 8.08
CA ASN A 799 42.01 -5.28 6.62
C ASN A 799 42.58 -6.61 6.11
N HIS A 800 41.91 -7.22 5.13
CA HIS A 800 42.35 -8.49 4.53
C HIS A 800 42.83 -8.34 3.10
N ASP A 801 42.69 -7.16 2.53
CA ASP A 801 43.01 -6.87 1.13
C ASP A 801 44.15 -5.82 1.04
N ARG A 802 44.36 -5.25 -0.15
CA ARG A 802 45.27 -4.14 -0.44
C ARG A 802 45.19 -2.99 0.58
N PRO A 803 46.22 -2.11 0.63
CA PRO A 803 46.22 -0.95 1.51
C PRO A 803 44.91 -0.15 1.41
N LEU A 804 44.22 0.02 2.53
CA LEU A 804 42.91 0.65 2.62
C LEU A 804 42.98 1.87 3.54
N ARG A 805 42.45 3.01 3.07
CA ARG A 805 42.31 4.18 3.92
C ARG A 805 41.17 3.96 4.91
N PHE A 806 41.52 3.74 6.18
CA PHE A 806 40.59 3.63 7.29
C PHE A 806 40.25 5.03 7.79
N HIS A 807 38.99 5.43 7.62
CA HIS A 807 38.47 6.73 8.03
C HIS A 807 37.00 6.58 8.41
N PRO A 808 36.73 6.05 9.62
CA PRO A 808 35.39 5.63 9.99
C PRO A 808 34.48 6.84 10.25
N LYS A 809 33.25 6.71 9.79
CA LYS A 809 32.15 7.65 10.03
C LYS A 809 30.96 6.89 10.60
N ALA A 810 30.52 7.27 11.79
CA ALA A 810 29.38 6.67 12.47
C ALA A 810 28.35 7.76 12.81
N GLU A 811 27.09 7.51 12.46
CA GLU A 811 26.02 8.48 12.67
C GLU A 811 24.67 7.80 12.90
N PHE A 812 23.87 8.35 13.82
CA PHE A 812 22.45 8.04 13.91
C PHE A 812 21.66 8.87 12.89
N GLN A 813 20.71 8.21 12.23
CA GLN A 813 19.90 8.79 11.15
C GLN A 813 18.41 8.69 11.44
N THR A 814 18.01 7.70 12.21
CA THR A 814 16.61 7.38 12.48
C THR A 814 16.37 7.30 13.97
N ARG A 815 15.28 7.91 14.42
CA ARG A 815 14.70 7.72 15.75
C ARG A 815 13.55 6.73 15.61
N ARG A 816 13.59 5.63 16.35
CA ARG A 816 12.57 4.60 16.42
C ARG A 816 11.86 4.66 17.76
N THR A 817 10.55 4.77 17.73
CA THR A 817 9.69 4.68 18.92
C THR A 817 8.93 3.37 18.91
N VAL A 818 8.98 2.62 20.01
CA VAL A 818 8.21 1.38 20.16
C VAL A 818 6.83 1.72 20.69
N LEU A 819 5.79 1.27 19.99
CA LEU A 819 4.39 1.44 20.37
C LEU A 819 3.81 0.09 20.80
N LEU A 820 3.22 0.05 21.99
CA LEU A 820 2.48 -1.11 22.49
C LEU A 820 0.98 -0.87 22.29
N PRO A 821 0.17 -1.92 22.09
CA PRO A 821 -1.26 -1.76 21.88
C PRO A 821 -1.94 -1.27 23.18
N GLU A 822 -2.70 -0.19 23.08
CA GLU A 822 -3.51 0.35 24.18
C GLU A 822 -4.80 -0.47 24.36
N LYS A 823 -5.31 -1.02 23.26
CA LYS A 823 -6.55 -1.78 23.19
C LYS A 823 -6.40 -2.92 22.18
N HIS A 824 -7.04 -4.04 22.46
CA HIS A 824 -7.20 -5.14 21.50
C HIS A 824 -8.64 -5.67 21.53
N GLU A 825 -9.19 -5.98 20.35
CA GLU A 825 -10.53 -6.55 20.18
C GLU A 825 -10.46 -7.76 19.25
N LEU A 826 -10.85 -8.93 19.76
CA LEU A 826 -10.93 -10.17 18.98
C LEU A 826 -12.40 -10.44 18.64
N GLU A 827 -12.72 -10.46 17.36
CA GLU A 827 -14.08 -10.56 16.85
C GLU A 827 -14.18 -11.67 15.80
N SER A 828 -15.32 -12.35 15.74
CA SER A 828 -15.64 -13.26 14.62
C SER A 828 -16.33 -12.45 13.52
N LEU A 829 -15.78 -12.51 12.31
CA LEU A 829 -16.40 -11.88 11.15
C LEU A 829 -17.60 -12.74 10.72
N ASN A 830 -18.80 -12.25 11.01
CA ASN A 830 -20.05 -12.96 10.70
C ASN A 830 -20.58 -12.64 9.30
N GLY A 831 -19.87 -11.78 8.56
CA GLY A 831 -20.27 -11.36 7.24
C GLY A 831 -20.25 -12.51 6.24
N SER A 832 -21.19 -12.48 5.30
CA SER A 832 -21.34 -13.56 4.30
C SER A 832 -20.12 -13.77 3.40
N ARG A 833 -19.26 -12.75 3.26
CA ARG A 833 -18.04 -12.72 2.43
C ARG A 833 -16.74 -13.10 3.17
N ASP A 834 -16.82 -13.36 4.47
CA ASP A 834 -15.64 -13.67 5.31
C ASP A 834 -15.75 -15.11 5.86
N ARG A 835 -16.35 -15.99 5.05
CA ARG A 835 -16.65 -17.38 5.41
C ARG A 835 -16.04 -18.32 4.37
N LEU A 836 -15.17 -19.21 4.82
CA LEU A 836 -14.64 -20.25 3.94
C LEU A 836 -15.69 -21.32 3.64
N PRO A 837 -15.56 -22.06 2.52
CA PRO A 837 -16.59 -23.01 2.07
C PRO A 837 -16.85 -24.21 2.98
N ASP A 838 -15.93 -24.56 3.87
CA ASP A 838 -16.14 -25.56 4.92
C ASP A 838 -16.84 -25.00 6.17
N ALA A 839 -17.41 -23.80 6.06
CA ALA A 839 -18.05 -23.04 7.11
C ALA A 839 -17.13 -22.50 8.20
N ARG A 840 -15.80 -22.61 8.07
CA ARG A 840 -14.87 -21.86 8.94
C ARG A 840 -15.08 -20.36 8.74
N ARG A 841 -15.03 -19.62 9.85
CA ARG A 841 -15.19 -18.16 9.86
C ARG A 841 -13.82 -17.54 10.01
N SER A 842 -13.55 -16.46 9.27
CA SER A 842 -12.41 -15.61 9.61
C SER A 842 -12.70 -14.86 10.90
N HIS A 843 -11.67 -14.69 11.70
CA HIS A 843 -11.64 -13.87 12.89
C HIS A 843 -10.73 -12.67 12.64
N ARG A 844 -11.01 -11.59 13.35
CA ARG A 844 -10.25 -10.35 13.30
C ARG A 844 -9.74 -10.01 14.68
N LEU A 845 -8.45 -9.72 14.80
CA LEU A 845 -7.86 -9.06 15.95
C LEU A 845 -7.51 -7.63 15.57
N LEU A 846 -8.23 -6.66 16.13
CA LEU A 846 -7.97 -5.23 15.95
C LEU A 846 -7.12 -4.72 17.11
N LEU A 847 -5.94 -4.18 16.81
CA LEU A 847 -5.02 -3.61 17.77
C LEU A 847 -4.97 -2.09 17.59
N THR A 848 -5.14 -1.32 18.67
CA THR A 848 -5.13 0.14 18.64
C THR A 848 -3.91 0.69 19.36
N TYR A 849 -3.22 1.63 18.72
CA TYR A 849 -2.04 2.33 19.22
C TYR A 849 -2.23 3.84 19.11
N SER A 850 -1.45 4.61 19.87
CA SER A 850 -1.40 6.06 19.74
C SER A 850 0.01 6.54 19.34
N LEU A 851 0.05 7.60 18.53
CA LEU A 851 1.29 8.29 18.15
C LEU A 851 1.06 9.80 18.18
N SER A 852 1.83 10.52 19.00
CA SER A 852 1.78 12.00 19.04
C SER A 852 3.04 12.59 18.42
N LEU A 853 2.85 13.55 17.51
CA LEU A 853 3.92 14.27 16.82
C LEU A 853 3.94 15.75 17.23
N LYS A 854 5.07 16.20 17.79
CA LYS A 854 5.28 17.62 18.18
C LYS A 854 5.44 18.55 16.97
N LYS A 855 5.88 18.01 15.83
CA LYS A 855 6.08 18.67 14.52
C LYS A 855 5.73 17.68 13.40
N SER A 856 5.44 18.16 12.20
CA SER A 856 5.27 17.31 11.03
C SER A 856 6.52 16.47 10.76
N ALA A 857 6.35 15.20 10.41
CA ALA A 857 7.44 14.26 10.21
C ALA A 857 7.07 13.17 9.19
N GLN A 858 8.09 12.63 8.52
CA GLN A 858 7.97 11.35 7.82
C GLN A 858 7.98 10.23 8.86
N VAL A 859 7.00 9.33 8.81
CA VAL A 859 6.86 8.20 9.71
C VAL A 859 6.74 6.93 8.89
N THR A 860 7.60 5.95 9.16
CA THR A 860 7.46 4.58 8.65
C THR A 860 7.02 3.70 9.81
N LEU A 861 5.80 3.16 9.72
CA LEU A 861 5.27 2.23 10.71
C LEU A 861 5.66 0.82 10.32
N ARG A 862 6.28 0.09 11.24
CA ARG A 862 6.77 -1.27 11.02
C ARG A 862 6.13 -2.23 11.99
N CYS A 863 5.95 -3.46 11.52
CA CYS A 863 5.61 -4.61 12.30
C CYS A 863 6.77 -5.61 12.24
N PRO A 864 7.87 -5.45 13.01
CA PRO A 864 9.12 -6.18 12.77
C PRO A 864 9.01 -7.71 12.79
N GLN A 865 7.96 -8.27 13.40
CA GLN A 865 7.71 -9.73 13.42
C GLN A 865 7.05 -10.26 12.15
N LEU A 866 6.47 -9.38 11.34
CA LEU A 866 5.67 -9.69 10.16
C LEU A 866 6.18 -8.92 8.91
N ASP A 867 7.00 -7.88 9.05
CA ASP A 867 7.57 -7.11 7.92
C ASP A 867 8.07 -8.06 6.81
N GLN A 868 7.61 -7.79 5.58
CA GLN A 868 7.95 -8.48 4.33
C GLN A 868 7.42 -9.92 4.17
N LEU A 869 6.58 -10.42 5.08
CA LEU A 869 6.06 -11.79 5.03
C LEU A 869 4.62 -11.86 4.50
N LEU A 870 4.36 -11.55 3.23
CA LEU A 870 2.99 -11.62 2.68
C LEU A 870 2.52 -13.08 2.46
N TYR A 871 3.19 -13.82 1.59
CA TYR A 871 2.79 -15.19 1.22
C TYR A 871 3.22 -16.21 2.28
N GLU A 872 4.43 -16.06 2.82
CA GLU A 872 4.96 -16.87 3.92
C GLU A 872 4.46 -16.44 5.31
N SER A 873 3.46 -15.54 5.38
CA SER A 873 2.88 -15.10 6.64
C SER A 873 2.33 -16.28 7.45
N PRO A 874 2.51 -16.28 8.78
CA PRO A 874 1.79 -17.23 9.65
C PRO A 874 0.31 -16.89 9.81
N LEU A 875 -0.16 -15.74 9.30
CA LEU A 875 -1.54 -15.23 9.40
C LEU A 875 -2.16 -15.07 8.01
N GLU A 876 -3.49 -14.92 7.93
CA GLU A 876 -4.19 -14.72 6.65
C GLU A 876 -3.99 -13.33 6.07
N GLY A 877 -3.71 -12.33 6.92
CA GLY A 877 -3.44 -10.98 6.45
C GLY A 877 -3.23 -9.99 7.59
N LEU A 878 -2.61 -8.87 7.23
CA LEU A 878 -2.44 -7.67 8.04
C LEU A 878 -3.03 -6.50 7.24
N LEU A 879 -3.53 -5.47 7.94
CA LEU A 879 -3.81 -4.17 7.36
C LEU A 879 -3.57 -3.12 8.43
N LEU A 880 -2.81 -2.07 8.11
CA LEU A 880 -2.52 -0.97 9.02
C LEU A 880 -3.21 0.30 8.50
N GLN A 881 -3.92 1.00 9.39
CA GLN A 881 -4.53 2.30 9.08
C GLN A 881 -4.16 3.34 10.13
N VAL A 882 -3.88 4.56 9.69
CA VAL A 882 -3.57 5.71 10.55
C VAL A 882 -4.71 6.71 10.47
N PHE A 883 -5.29 7.02 11.61
CA PHE A 883 -6.38 7.98 11.77
C PHE A 883 -5.88 9.23 12.48
N ASN A 884 -6.31 10.41 12.02
CA ASN A 884 -6.11 11.65 12.76
C ASN A 884 -7.16 11.84 13.88
N GLU A 885 -7.07 12.92 14.65
CA GLU A 885 -8.03 13.26 15.74
C GLU A 885 -9.48 13.44 15.25
N GLN A 886 -9.68 13.58 13.94
CA GLN A 886 -10.99 13.75 13.31
C GLN A 886 -11.58 12.44 12.75
N ASN A 887 -10.90 11.30 12.95
CA ASN A 887 -11.22 9.97 12.40
C ASN A 887 -11.10 9.86 10.87
N GLU A 888 -10.36 10.76 10.22
CA GLU A 888 -9.99 10.60 8.81
C GLU A 888 -8.78 9.65 8.70
N VAL A 889 -8.85 8.70 7.76
CA VAL A 889 -7.72 7.83 7.42
C VAL A 889 -6.71 8.66 6.61
N VAL A 890 -5.54 8.90 7.20
CA VAL A 890 -4.46 9.71 6.59
C VAL A 890 -3.33 8.86 5.99
N ALA A 891 -3.25 7.59 6.37
CA ALA A 891 -2.35 6.62 5.77
C ALA A 891 -2.93 5.20 5.89
N THR A 892 -2.60 4.35 4.93
CA THR A 892 -2.87 2.91 4.95
C THR A 892 -1.60 2.20 4.50
N ASP A 893 -1.29 1.09 5.13
CA ASP A 893 -0.12 0.28 4.86
C ASP A 893 -0.41 -1.20 5.11
N ASP A 894 0.53 -2.05 4.75
CA ASP A 894 0.48 -3.50 4.99
C ASP A 894 1.86 -4.02 5.43
N MET A 895 2.17 -5.28 5.13
CA MET A 895 3.39 -5.97 5.54
C MET A 895 4.66 -5.40 4.90
N PHE A 896 4.55 -4.53 3.89
CA PHE A 896 5.68 -3.85 3.24
C PHE A 896 5.70 -2.35 3.61
N PRO A 897 6.33 -1.99 4.73
CA PRO A 897 6.19 -0.65 5.32
C PRO A 897 6.74 0.46 4.42
N ASP A 898 5.90 1.43 4.09
CA ASP A 898 6.22 2.64 3.35
C ASP A 898 6.33 3.86 4.31
N ALA A 899 6.99 4.94 3.86
CA ALA A 899 7.11 6.19 4.60
C ALA A 899 5.93 7.12 4.32
N HIS A 900 5.28 7.62 5.37
CA HIS A 900 4.10 8.48 5.28
C HIS A 900 4.38 9.87 5.89
N SER A 901 3.96 10.93 5.21
CA SER A 901 4.08 12.30 5.72
C SER A 901 2.94 12.63 6.67
N LEU A 902 3.20 12.69 7.98
CA LEU A 902 2.19 13.02 8.98
C LEU A 902 2.40 14.43 9.53
N PRO A 903 1.34 15.25 9.66
CA PRO A 903 1.44 16.57 10.25
C PRO A 903 1.66 16.51 11.77
N LYS A 904 1.88 17.66 12.41
CA LYS A 904 1.81 17.78 13.87
C LYS A 904 0.40 17.37 14.35
N GLY A 905 0.31 16.55 15.38
CA GLY A 905 -0.96 16.11 15.95
C GLY A 905 -0.88 14.75 16.65
N THR A 906 -2.01 14.28 17.16
CA THR A 906 -2.17 12.92 17.68
C THR A 906 -2.83 12.03 16.64
N PHE A 907 -2.33 10.81 16.51
CA PHE A 907 -2.83 9.83 15.57
C PHE A 907 -3.18 8.55 16.32
N ARG A 908 -4.30 7.94 15.91
CA ARG A 908 -4.68 6.59 16.30
C ARG A 908 -4.27 5.65 15.19
N ILE A 909 -3.49 4.63 15.49
CA ILE A 909 -3.08 3.61 14.53
C ILE A 909 -3.89 2.36 14.84
N GLU A 910 -4.51 1.76 13.83
CA GLU A 910 -5.21 0.50 13.93
C GLU A 910 -4.51 -0.54 13.07
N VAL A 911 -4.19 -1.69 13.67
CA VAL A 911 -3.64 -2.85 12.96
C VAL A 911 -4.66 -3.96 13.04
N GLU A 912 -5.17 -4.36 11.89
CA GLU A 912 -6.07 -5.47 11.70
C GLU A 912 -5.28 -6.73 11.35
N LEU A 913 -5.37 -7.76 12.18
CA LEU A 913 -4.85 -9.10 11.88
C LEU A 913 -6.00 -10.07 11.63
N ARG A 914 -5.87 -10.93 10.62
CA ARG A 914 -6.90 -11.91 10.25
C ARG A 914 -6.38 -13.34 10.27
N ASP A 915 -7.21 -14.25 10.74
CA ASP A 915 -7.02 -15.69 10.62
C ASP A 915 -8.35 -16.44 10.86
N THR A 916 -8.51 -17.63 10.28
CA THR A 916 -9.62 -18.55 10.59
C THR A 916 -9.48 -19.28 11.93
N ASP A 917 -8.31 -19.19 12.58
CA ASP A 917 -8.02 -19.73 13.91
C ASP A 917 -7.87 -18.60 14.93
N SER A 918 -8.88 -18.46 15.79
CA SER A 918 -8.89 -17.45 16.85
C SER A 918 -7.76 -17.62 17.87
N ASP A 919 -7.33 -18.86 18.15
CA ASP A 919 -6.30 -19.15 19.15
C ASP A 919 -4.91 -18.74 18.64
N ARG A 920 -4.72 -18.78 17.32
CA ARG A 920 -3.52 -18.22 16.68
C ARG A 920 -3.49 -16.71 16.81
N LEU A 921 -4.59 -16.02 16.54
CA LEU A 921 -4.69 -14.56 16.72
C LEU A 921 -4.46 -14.12 18.17
N ASP A 922 -4.96 -14.89 19.15
CA ASP A 922 -4.81 -14.56 20.58
C ASP A 922 -3.34 -14.33 21.00
N LYS A 923 -2.40 -15.03 20.36
CA LYS A 923 -0.96 -14.90 20.60
C LYS A 923 -0.37 -13.55 20.17
N TRP A 924 -1.08 -12.77 19.37
CA TRP A 924 -0.64 -11.49 18.81
C TRP A 924 -1.21 -10.27 19.52
N LYS A 925 -1.96 -10.43 20.62
CA LYS A 925 -2.55 -9.33 21.40
C LYS A 925 -1.56 -8.29 21.93
N GLN A 926 -0.28 -8.63 21.99
CA GLN A 926 0.81 -7.79 22.49
C GLN A 926 1.82 -7.42 21.39
N LEU A 927 1.40 -7.49 20.12
CA LEU A 927 2.24 -7.14 18.98
C LEU A 927 2.71 -5.68 19.10
N ALA A 928 4.03 -5.49 19.21
CA ALA A 928 4.62 -4.16 19.27
C ALA A 928 4.85 -3.60 17.86
N LEU A 929 4.55 -2.32 17.66
CA LEU A 929 4.90 -1.59 16.44
C LEU A 929 6.17 -0.76 16.65
N ALA A 930 6.88 -0.48 15.57
CA ALA A 930 7.97 0.48 15.55
C ALA A 930 7.61 1.65 14.63
N ALA A 931 7.68 2.87 15.15
CA ALA A 931 7.51 4.11 14.40
C ALA A 931 8.88 4.73 14.12
N ASP A 932 9.40 4.52 12.92
CA ASP A 932 10.69 5.04 12.44
C ASP A 932 10.51 6.45 11.88
N ARG A 933 11.32 7.40 12.35
CA ARG A 933 11.33 8.79 11.92
C ARG A 933 12.75 9.26 11.61
N PRO A 934 13.00 9.96 10.49
CA PRO A 934 14.31 10.52 10.23
C PRO A 934 14.61 11.64 11.25
N LEU A 935 15.85 11.68 11.73
CA LEU A 935 16.35 12.76 12.59
C LEU A 935 16.52 14.06 11.77
N GLY A 936 16.24 15.22 12.38
CA GLY A 936 16.39 16.52 11.71
C GLY A 936 17.84 16.85 11.31
N SER A 937 18.80 16.35 12.09
CA SER A 937 20.23 16.35 11.76
C SER A 937 20.82 15.00 12.17
N ARG A 938 21.73 14.47 11.34
CA ARG A 938 22.44 13.23 11.68
C ARG A 938 23.30 13.45 12.93
N ILE A 939 23.22 12.54 13.90
CA ILE A 939 23.97 12.66 15.15
C ILE A 939 25.27 11.88 14.98
N ALA A 940 26.40 12.58 14.98
CA ALA A 940 27.70 11.93 14.95
C ALA A 940 27.91 11.12 16.23
N ILE A 941 28.37 9.88 16.10
CA ILE A 941 28.64 9.00 17.23
C ILE A 941 30.09 9.25 17.68
N PRO A 942 30.35 9.61 18.96
CA PRO A 942 31.70 9.74 19.50
C PRO A 942 32.54 8.49 19.28
N MET A 943 33.74 8.69 18.76
CA MET A 943 34.68 7.63 18.35
C MET A 943 36.10 7.98 18.80
N GLY A 944 36.85 6.99 19.28
CA GLY A 944 38.23 7.21 19.73
C GLY A 944 39.13 5.99 19.61
N GLN A 945 40.45 6.22 19.65
CA GLN A 945 41.45 5.14 19.61
C GLN A 945 41.55 4.35 20.92
N THR A 946 41.32 5.01 22.06
CA THR A 946 41.41 4.39 23.38
C THR A 946 40.15 4.67 24.19
N ARG A 947 39.75 3.70 25.03
CA ARG A 947 38.62 3.87 25.95
C ARG A 947 38.83 5.04 26.91
N ALA A 948 40.05 5.21 27.43
CA ALA A 948 40.37 6.27 28.39
C ALA A 948 40.36 7.67 27.75
N GLY A 949 40.88 7.79 26.51
CA GLY A 949 40.80 9.04 25.75
C GLY A 949 39.36 9.43 25.46
N LEU A 950 38.55 8.50 24.96
CA LEU A 950 37.15 8.76 24.65
C LEU A 950 36.35 9.19 25.90
N ALA A 951 36.58 8.52 27.04
CA ALA A 951 36.00 8.92 28.33
C ALA A 951 36.47 10.31 28.83
N ALA A 952 37.64 10.78 28.38
CA ALA A 952 38.17 12.11 28.67
C ALA A 952 37.76 13.16 27.61
N GLY A 953 36.91 12.80 26.64
CA GLY A 953 36.44 13.68 25.56
C GLY A 953 37.37 13.75 24.34
N ASP A 954 38.42 12.91 24.27
CA ASP A 954 39.27 12.78 23.09
C ASP A 954 38.58 11.91 22.01
N ASN A 955 37.89 12.59 21.10
CA ASN A 955 37.23 12.00 19.94
C ASN A 955 38.17 11.86 18.72
N THR A 956 39.49 11.76 18.94
CA THR A 956 40.44 11.59 17.84
C THR A 956 40.25 10.21 17.19
N VAL A 957 39.72 10.24 15.98
CA VAL A 957 39.47 9.04 15.18
C VAL A 957 40.78 8.58 14.51
N PRO A 958 41.13 7.28 14.58
CA PRO A 958 42.26 6.76 13.82
C PRO A 958 42.04 6.97 12.31
N ASN A 959 42.99 7.68 11.69
CA ASN A 959 43.02 7.91 10.26
C ASN A 959 44.32 7.32 9.71
N ALA A 960 44.25 6.09 9.22
CA ALA A 960 45.42 5.27 8.90
C ALA A 960 45.26 4.55 7.57
N ASP A 961 46.39 4.26 6.91
CA ASP A 961 46.43 3.36 5.76
C ASP A 961 46.71 1.95 6.29
N LEU A 962 45.67 1.14 6.43
CA LEU A 962 45.81 -0.21 6.96
C LEU A 962 46.39 -1.12 5.88
N GLN A 963 47.53 -1.74 6.16
CA GLN A 963 48.08 -2.79 5.32
C GLN A 963 47.29 -4.10 5.48
N PRO A 964 47.34 -5.02 4.51
CA PRO A 964 46.76 -6.35 4.68
C PRO A 964 47.26 -7.03 5.95
N GLY A 965 46.34 -7.54 6.77
CA GLY A 965 46.59 -8.18 8.06
C GLY A 965 46.69 -7.21 9.25
N GLU A 966 46.77 -5.90 9.01
CA GLU A 966 46.77 -4.93 10.11
C GLU A 966 45.37 -4.79 10.71
N GLN A 967 45.36 -4.61 12.03
CA GLN A 967 44.15 -4.44 12.82
C GLN A 967 44.10 -3.03 13.38
N GLN A 968 42.94 -2.39 13.24
CA GLN A 968 42.64 -1.10 13.84
C GLN A 968 41.51 -1.24 14.84
N VAL A 969 41.78 -0.81 16.07
CA VAL A 969 40.77 -0.76 17.14
C VAL A 969 40.04 0.59 17.08
N LEU A 970 38.73 0.54 17.22
CA LEU A 970 37.84 1.70 17.34
C LEU A 970 36.94 1.53 18.56
N TRP A 971 36.84 2.56 19.39
CA TRP A 971 35.89 2.63 20.49
C TRP A 971 34.76 3.57 20.12
N LEU A 972 33.51 3.15 20.34
CA LEU A 972 32.31 3.97 20.13
C LEU A 972 31.61 4.18 21.46
N GLN A 973 31.15 5.41 21.71
CA GLN A 973 30.36 5.73 22.89
C GLN A 973 29.03 6.36 22.44
N ALA A 974 27.96 6.14 23.20
CA ALA A 974 26.71 6.83 22.93
C ALA A 974 26.92 8.36 23.01
N PRO A 975 26.40 9.15 22.06
CA PRO A 975 26.41 10.60 22.14
C PRO A 975 25.53 11.09 23.31
N GLU A 976 25.64 12.37 23.64
CA GLU A 976 24.65 13.02 24.49
C GLU A 976 23.26 12.90 23.84
N THR A 977 22.23 12.71 24.67
CA THR A 977 20.85 12.56 24.18
C THR A 977 20.40 13.90 23.58
N PRO A 978 19.96 13.94 22.31
CA PRO A 978 19.44 15.17 21.71
C PRO A 978 18.13 15.60 22.36
N ASP A 979 17.87 16.90 22.36
CA ASP A 979 16.64 17.50 22.91
C ASP A 979 15.34 17.00 22.22
N ASP A 980 15.44 16.46 20.99
CA ASP A 980 14.30 16.03 20.18
C ASP A 980 14.03 14.51 20.22
N VAL A 981 14.63 13.80 21.16
CA VAL A 981 14.44 12.35 21.39
C VAL A 981 13.88 12.13 22.79
N ASP A 982 12.86 11.26 22.91
CA ASP A 982 12.22 11.00 24.20
C ASP A 982 12.84 9.74 24.84
N PRO A 983 12.82 9.61 26.19
CA PRO A 983 13.33 8.41 26.84
C PRO A 983 12.66 7.12 26.38
N GLY A 984 13.43 6.03 26.25
CA GLY A 984 12.96 4.74 25.75
C GLY A 984 12.98 4.59 24.22
N ASP A 985 13.21 5.68 23.47
CA ASP A 985 13.42 5.58 22.03
C ASP A 985 14.72 4.86 21.68
N VAL A 986 14.76 4.30 20.48
CA VAL A 986 15.95 3.68 19.90
C VAL A 986 16.49 4.57 18.79
N LEU A 987 17.72 5.06 18.95
CA LEU A 987 18.45 5.68 17.84
C LEU A 987 19.03 4.57 16.96
N VAL A 988 18.75 4.62 15.67
CA VAL A 988 19.22 3.67 14.66
C VAL A 988 20.10 4.41 13.65
N GLY A 989 21.25 3.83 13.35
CA GLY A 989 22.30 4.47 12.60
C GLY A 989 23.22 3.48 11.91
N THR A 990 24.26 4.01 11.30
CA THR A 990 25.21 3.23 10.52
C THR A 990 26.64 3.66 10.80
N LEU A 991 27.57 2.70 10.86
CA LEU A 991 29.01 2.94 10.81
C LEU A 991 29.57 2.50 9.47
N LYS A 992 30.25 3.42 8.78
CA LYS A 992 31.01 3.19 7.55
C LYS A 992 32.50 3.35 7.85
N PRO A 993 33.30 2.29 7.84
CA PRO A 993 34.69 2.35 8.32
C PRO A 993 35.70 2.94 7.33
N ALA A 994 35.40 2.87 6.03
CA ALA A 994 36.33 3.27 4.97
C ALA A 994 35.59 3.94 3.80
N PRO A 995 35.93 5.19 3.43
CA PRO A 995 35.25 5.92 2.34
C PRO A 995 35.37 5.25 0.97
N ALA A 996 36.48 4.53 0.71
CA ALA A 996 36.68 3.81 -0.55
C ALA A 996 35.83 2.53 -0.67
N LEU A 997 35.24 2.07 0.45
CA LEU A 997 34.34 0.91 0.53
C LEU A 997 33.04 1.31 1.25
N ASP A 998 32.39 2.35 0.74
CA ASP A 998 31.23 2.98 1.39
C ASP A 998 29.94 2.12 1.40
N VAL A 999 29.95 1.01 0.66
CA VAL A 999 28.95 -0.05 0.69
C VAL A 999 29.06 -0.94 1.94
N ILE A 1000 30.23 -0.99 2.58
CA ILE A 1000 30.40 -1.71 3.85
C ILE A 1000 29.81 -0.83 4.95
N SER A 1001 28.73 -1.31 5.55
CA SER A 1001 28.02 -0.60 6.60
C SER A 1001 27.61 -1.54 7.73
N TYR A 1002 27.78 -1.08 8.96
CA TYR A 1002 27.41 -1.80 10.18
C TYR A 1002 26.25 -1.10 10.86
N SER A 1003 25.21 -1.84 11.24
CA SER A 1003 24.06 -1.28 11.94
C SER A 1003 24.44 -0.92 13.38
N ILE A 1004 24.09 0.29 13.81
CA ILE A 1004 24.27 0.77 15.17
C ILE A 1004 22.92 1.11 15.77
N SER A 1005 22.68 0.65 16.99
CA SER A 1005 21.52 1.06 17.79
C SER A 1005 21.92 1.56 19.18
N HIS A 1006 21.10 2.43 19.75
CA HIS A 1006 21.23 2.91 21.12
C HIS A 1006 19.86 3.18 21.72
N VAL A 1007 19.58 2.63 22.89
CA VAL A 1007 18.35 2.91 23.64
C VAL A 1007 18.57 4.13 24.52
N VAL A 1008 17.72 5.14 24.38
CA VAL A 1008 17.79 6.36 25.20
C VAL A 1008 17.33 6.05 26.62
N PRO A 1009 18.14 6.34 27.66
CA PRO A 1009 17.80 6.02 29.05
C PRO A 1009 16.66 6.90 29.59
N GLY A 1010 15.88 6.34 30.54
CA GLY A 1010 14.88 7.06 31.34
C GLY A 1010 15.48 8.16 32.21
N SER A 1011 14.89 9.34 32.26
CA SER A 1011 15.23 10.37 33.26
C SER A 1011 14.54 10.03 34.60
N ALA A 1012 15.26 10.18 35.72
CA ALA A 1012 14.76 9.86 37.05
C ALA A 1012 13.76 10.88 37.63
N GLU A 1013 13.37 11.91 36.86
CA GLU A 1013 12.64 13.08 37.40
C GLU A 1013 11.10 12.98 37.28
N GLU A 1014 10.55 12.08 36.46
CA GLU A 1014 9.10 12.07 36.18
C GLU A 1014 8.22 11.43 37.27
N ASP A 1015 8.78 10.65 38.19
CA ASP A 1015 8.00 10.05 39.31
C ASP A 1015 7.69 11.04 40.45
N SER A 1016 8.25 12.26 40.41
CA SER A 1016 8.06 13.27 41.45
C SER A 1016 6.90 14.24 41.21
N GLN A 1017 6.42 14.38 39.97
CA GLN A 1017 5.42 15.41 39.62
C GLN A 1017 3.95 14.93 39.69
N LYS A 1018 3.69 13.62 39.78
CA LYS A 1018 2.32 13.09 39.97
C LYS A 1018 1.80 13.17 41.40
N ALA A 1019 2.65 13.51 42.39
CA ALA A 1019 2.27 13.58 43.80
C ALA A 1019 1.88 14.98 44.31
N GLU A 1020 2.11 16.06 43.55
CA GLU A 1020 1.86 17.45 44.00
C GLU A 1020 0.47 18.02 43.64
N SER A 1021 -0.43 17.24 43.01
CA SER A 1021 -1.75 17.76 42.58
C SER A 1021 -2.89 17.66 43.60
N LEU A 1022 -2.63 17.31 44.87
CA LEU A 1022 -3.68 17.18 45.91
C LEU A 1022 -3.44 17.96 47.21
N ALA A 1023 -2.46 18.86 47.27
CA ALA A 1023 -2.21 19.70 48.46
C ALA A 1023 -2.77 21.13 48.27
N GLY A 1024 -4.09 21.26 48.25
CA GLY A 1024 -4.79 22.53 48.03
C GLY A 1024 -5.67 22.97 49.18
N LEU A 1025 -5.21 22.90 50.44
CA LEU A 1025 -5.92 23.52 51.57
C LEU A 1025 -4.93 24.31 52.43
N ASP A 1026 -5.06 25.64 52.38
CA ASP A 1026 -4.33 26.58 53.22
C ASP A 1026 -4.83 26.45 54.68
N PRO A 1027 -3.96 26.07 55.65
CA PRO A 1027 -4.33 25.83 57.05
C PRO A 1027 -4.73 27.10 57.82
N LYS A 1028 -4.84 28.27 57.16
CA LYS A 1028 -5.24 29.55 57.76
C LYS A 1028 -6.70 29.98 57.48
N LEU A 1029 -7.49 29.23 56.71
CA LEU A 1029 -8.89 29.59 56.47
C LEU A 1029 -9.79 29.26 57.69
N SER A 1030 -10.76 30.14 57.97
CA SER A 1030 -11.83 29.83 58.92
C SER A 1030 -12.67 28.64 58.41
N ALA A 1031 -13.30 27.87 59.31
CA ALA A 1031 -14.13 26.71 58.92
C ALA A 1031 -15.24 27.09 57.91
N ASP A 1032 -15.82 28.28 58.04
CA ASP A 1032 -16.83 28.81 57.12
C ASP A 1032 -16.26 29.17 55.74
N ASP A 1033 -15.05 29.74 55.67
CA ASP A 1033 -14.41 30.08 54.39
C ASP A 1033 -13.92 28.82 53.66
N ALA A 1034 -13.45 27.81 54.38
CA ALA A 1034 -13.10 26.50 53.83
C ALA A 1034 -14.32 25.75 53.27
N LEU A 1035 -15.44 25.75 54.02
CA LEU A 1035 -16.70 25.16 53.57
C LEU A 1035 -17.25 25.86 52.33
N ASN A 1036 -17.20 27.20 52.28
CA ASN A 1036 -17.63 27.96 51.11
C ASN A 1036 -16.72 27.74 49.89
N THR A 1037 -15.41 27.59 50.10
CA THR A 1037 -14.46 27.21 49.03
C THR A 1037 -14.78 25.82 48.48
N PHE A 1038 -15.07 24.85 49.35
CA PHE A 1038 -15.50 23.51 48.94
C PHE A 1038 -16.83 23.54 48.17
N ARG A 1039 -17.83 24.28 48.65
CA ARG A 1039 -19.12 24.46 47.98
C ARG A 1039 -18.96 25.10 46.60
N LEU A 1040 -18.09 26.10 46.45
CA LEU A 1040 -17.76 26.72 45.16
C LEU A 1040 -17.04 25.76 44.21
N ALA A 1041 -16.10 24.94 44.72
CA ALA A 1041 -15.45 23.90 43.93
C ALA A 1041 -16.44 22.82 43.47
N ARG A 1042 -17.34 22.39 44.36
CA ARG A 1042 -18.44 21.47 44.03
C ARG A 1042 -19.34 22.06 42.97
N LEU A 1043 -19.79 23.30 43.13
CA LEU A 1043 -20.65 24.00 42.17
C LEU A 1043 -20.00 24.05 40.77
N LYS A 1044 -18.69 24.29 40.68
CA LYS A 1044 -17.93 24.28 39.41
C LYS A 1044 -17.84 22.89 38.76
N SER A 1045 -17.99 21.81 39.52
CA SER A 1045 -17.97 20.43 38.99
C SER A 1045 -19.31 19.93 38.47
N LEU A 1046 -20.40 20.67 38.74
CA LEU A 1046 -21.77 20.26 38.37
C LEU A 1046 -22.08 20.59 36.90
N THR A 1047 -23.13 19.96 36.37
CA THR A 1047 -23.58 20.13 34.99
C THR A 1047 -25.05 20.53 34.91
N TRP A 1048 -25.33 21.59 34.15
CA TRP A 1048 -26.70 22.00 33.85
C TRP A 1048 -27.23 21.26 32.62
N PRO A 1049 -28.50 20.78 32.58
CA PRO A 1049 -29.53 20.84 33.64
C PRO A 1049 -29.56 19.63 34.57
N LYS A 1050 -28.67 18.64 34.38
CA LYS A 1050 -28.68 17.36 35.10
C LYS A 1050 -28.69 17.52 36.63
N ASP A 1051 -27.89 18.45 37.15
CA ASP A 1051 -27.68 18.65 38.59
C ASP A 1051 -28.43 19.88 39.14
N ARG A 1052 -29.54 20.27 38.48
CA ARG A 1052 -30.24 21.55 38.74
C ARG A 1052 -30.66 21.75 40.20
N GLU A 1053 -31.14 20.72 40.88
CA GLU A 1053 -31.55 20.81 42.29
C GLU A 1053 -30.36 21.09 43.22
N GLU A 1054 -29.23 20.41 42.99
CA GLU A 1054 -27.99 20.63 43.76
C GLU A 1054 -27.42 22.03 43.47
N ILE A 1055 -27.47 22.49 42.22
CA ILE A 1055 -27.04 23.83 41.81
C ILE A 1055 -27.84 24.93 42.54
N GLU A 1056 -29.18 24.86 42.54
CA GLU A 1056 -30.01 25.87 43.21
C GLU A 1056 -29.85 25.82 44.74
N SER A 1057 -29.66 24.63 45.32
CA SER A 1057 -29.35 24.46 46.74
C SER A 1057 -28.03 25.13 47.11
N LEU A 1058 -26.95 24.83 46.38
CA LEU A 1058 -25.62 25.41 46.61
C LEU A 1058 -25.62 26.92 46.37
N LYS A 1059 -26.33 27.41 45.36
CA LYS A 1059 -26.50 28.84 45.08
C LYS A 1059 -27.15 29.56 46.25
N THR A 1060 -28.19 28.97 46.85
CA THR A 1060 -28.86 29.54 48.02
C THR A 1060 -27.93 29.59 49.22
N GLN A 1061 -27.24 28.47 49.52
CA GLN A 1061 -26.29 28.37 50.64
C GLN A 1061 -25.09 29.32 50.48
N LEU A 1062 -24.57 29.49 49.26
CA LEU A 1062 -23.45 30.38 49.00
C LEU A 1062 -23.84 31.85 49.05
N ALA A 1063 -25.10 32.19 48.72
CA ALA A 1063 -25.61 33.56 48.74
C ALA A 1063 -25.77 34.13 50.17
N GLU A 1064 -25.79 33.30 51.21
CA GLU A 1064 -25.89 33.71 52.62
C GLU A 1064 -24.69 34.56 53.08
N ASN A 1065 -23.52 34.39 52.44
CA ASN A 1065 -22.32 35.17 52.74
C ASN A 1065 -22.03 36.18 51.61
N PRO A 1066 -22.10 37.50 51.87
CA PRO A 1066 -21.83 38.53 50.86
C PRO A 1066 -20.47 38.43 50.18
N LYS A 1067 -19.46 37.84 50.84
CA LYS A 1067 -18.11 37.62 50.26
C LYS A 1067 -18.12 36.65 49.08
N ASN A 1068 -19.11 35.77 49.00
CA ASN A 1068 -19.24 34.78 47.93
C ASN A 1068 -19.96 35.32 46.69
N ALA A 1069 -20.53 36.53 46.75
CA ALA A 1069 -21.38 37.05 45.66
C ALA A 1069 -20.66 37.05 44.29
N MET A 1070 -19.40 37.46 44.25
CA MET A 1070 -18.61 37.48 43.01
C MET A 1070 -18.15 36.06 42.57
N PRO A 1071 -17.52 35.23 43.42
CA PRO A 1071 -17.21 33.83 43.06
C PRO A 1071 -18.44 33.00 42.63
N LEU A 1072 -19.58 33.20 43.29
CA LEU A 1072 -20.85 32.55 42.96
C LEU A 1072 -21.36 33.00 41.59
N ALA A 1073 -21.35 34.31 41.30
CA ALA A 1073 -21.75 34.83 40.00
C ALA A 1073 -20.87 34.30 38.86
N ILE A 1074 -19.55 34.16 39.07
CA ILE A 1074 -18.62 33.55 38.11
C ILE A 1074 -18.93 32.07 37.90
N ALA A 1075 -19.13 31.30 38.98
CA ALA A 1075 -19.46 29.88 38.88
C ALA A 1075 -20.80 29.64 38.16
N MET A 1076 -21.82 30.45 38.48
CA MET A 1076 -23.12 30.41 37.80
C MET A 1076 -23.00 30.82 36.32
N LEU A 1077 -22.18 31.83 36.02
CA LEU A 1077 -21.90 32.25 34.65
C LEU A 1077 -21.28 31.10 33.84
N HIS A 1078 -20.33 30.35 34.40
CA HIS A 1078 -19.69 29.21 33.73
C HIS A 1078 -20.65 28.03 33.54
N LEU A 1079 -21.51 27.75 34.53
CA LEU A 1079 -22.53 26.70 34.45
C LEU A 1079 -23.58 26.97 33.36
N ARG A 1080 -24.02 28.23 33.23
CA ARG A 1080 -25.03 28.61 32.23
C ARG A 1080 -24.42 28.80 30.84
N ASP A 1081 -23.16 29.22 30.75
CA ASP A 1081 -22.47 29.47 29.48
C ASP A 1081 -21.64 28.27 28.99
N THR A 1082 -22.33 27.17 28.69
CA THR A 1082 -21.77 25.95 28.08
C THR A 1082 -22.12 25.86 26.59
N ASN A 1083 -21.33 25.13 25.79
CA ASN A 1083 -21.61 25.01 24.36
C ASN A 1083 -22.97 24.37 24.04
N ALA A 1084 -23.44 23.46 24.89
CA ALA A 1084 -24.74 22.78 24.72
C ALA A 1084 -25.93 23.70 25.03
N HIS A 1085 -25.85 24.49 26.10
CA HIS A 1085 -27.03 25.19 26.65
C HIS A 1085 -26.97 26.72 26.56
N ARG A 1086 -25.88 27.32 26.06
CA ARG A 1086 -25.72 28.78 25.95
C ARG A 1086 -26.92 29.49 25.32
N LYS A 1087 -27.49 28.91 24.25
CA LYS A 1087 -28.60 29.54 23.49
C LYS A 1087 -29.89 29.67 24.32
N GLU A 1088 -30.10 28.80 25.29
CA GLU A 1088 -31.30 28.78 26.15
C GLU A 1088 -31.27 29.87 27.23
N ALA A 1089 -30.09 30.42 27.53
CA ALA A 1089 -29.84 31.25 28.72
C ALA A 1089 -29.24 32.62 28.40
N LEU A 1090 -29.27 33.07 27.14
CA LEU A 1090 -28.55 34.27 26.69
C LEU A 1090 -28.82 35.54 27.53
N PRO A 1091 -30.07 35.88 27.89
CA PRO A 1091 -30.34 37.05 28.74
C PRO A 1091 -29.78 36.89 30.16
N GLU A 1092 -29.86 35.69 30.72
CA GLU A 1092 -29.34 35.39 32.07
C GLU A 1092 -27.82 35.46 32.11
N ILE A 1093 -27.14 34.95 31.07
CA ILE A 1093 -25.67 35.05 30.93
C ILE A 1093 -25.25 36.52 30.90
N VAL A 1094 -25.97 37.39 30.18
CA VAL A 1094 -25.69 38.84 30.17
C VAL A 1094 -25.87 39.45 31.56
N LEU A 1095 -26.94 39.11 32.29
CA LEU A 1095 -27.19 39.59 33.65
C LEU A 1095 -26.12 39.13 34.65
N LEU A 1096 -25.74 37.85 34.62
CA LEU A 1096 -24.70 37.28 35.47
C LEU A 1096 -23.34 37.94 35.20
N ALA A 1097 -22.99 38.12 33.93
CA ALA A 1097 -21.76 38.81 33.55
C ALA A 1097 -21.78 40.28 33.99
N ASP A 1098 -22.90 40.99 33.85
CA ASP A 1098 -23.05 42.36 34.33
C ASP A 1098 -22.89 42.47 35.84
N SER A 1099 -23.43 41.51 36.60
CA SER A 1099 -23.22 41.42 38.05
C SER A 1099 -21.73 41.31 38.40
N VAL A 1100 -20.98 40.46 37.69
CA VAL A 1100 -19.53 40.34 37.89
C VAL A 1100 -18.83 41.66 37.53
N ILE A 1101 -19.10 42.22 36.36
CA ILE A 1101 -18.46 43.45 35.87
C ILE A 1101 -18.70 44.65 36.81
N GLN A 1102 -19.90 44.77 37.39
CA GLN A 1102 -20.25 45.87 38.30
C GLN A 1102 -19.51 45.79 39.64
N THR A 1103 -19.20 44.58 40.13
CA THR A 1103 -18.46 44.39 41.39
C THR A 1103 -16.96 44.72 41.28
N ILE A 1104 -16.41 44.77 40.07
CA ILE A 1104 -14.98 44.95 39.82
C ILE A 1104 -14.62 46.44 39.65
N PRO A 1105 -13.68 47.01 40.43
CA PRO A 1105 -13.32 48.42 40.36
C PRO A 1105 -12.40 48.75 39.17
N ARG A 1106 -12.98 48.82 37.97
CA ARG A 1106 -12.29 49.00 36.66
C ARG A 1106 -11.25 50.13 36.62
N LYS A 1107 -11.57 51.33 37.11
CA LYS A 1107 -10.63 52.48 37.12
C LYS A 1107 -9.38 52.21 37.96
N LYS A 1108 -9.52 51.48 39.09
CA LYS A 1108 -8.40 51.12 39.96
C LYS A 1108 -7.52 50.06 39.31
N LEU A 1109 -8.13 49.06 38.67
CA LEU A 1109 -7.41 48.03 37.91
C LEU A 1109 -6.62 48.62 36.74
N GLN A 1110 -7.22 49.55 36.00
CA GLN A 1110 -6.57 50.18 34.84
C GLN A 1110 -5.37 51.03 35.26
N ALA A 1111 -5.49 51.77 36.36
CA ALA A 1111 -4.37 52.51 36.94
C ALA A 1111 -3.25 51.57 37.43
N TYR A 1112 -3.61 50.44 38.05
CA TYR A 1112 -2.65 49.48 38.60
C TYR A 1112 -1.83 48.76 37.51
N PHE A 1113 -2.48 48.26 36.46
CA PHE A 1113 -1.78 47.58 35.34
C PHE A 1113 -1.18 48.55 34.31
N GLY A 1114 -1.44 49.85 34.44
CA GLY A 1114 -0.79 50.90 33.63
C GLY A 1114 0.62 51.27 34.12
N THR A 1115 1.04 50.79 35.30
CA THR A 1115 2.37 51.00 35.88
C THR A 1115 3.16 49.69 35.93
N ARG A 1116 4.47 49.74 35.63
CA ARG A 1116 5.36 48.57 35.64
C ARG A 1116 5.73 48.19 37.08
N HIS A 1117 5.64 46.90 37.43
CA HIS A 1117 5.90 46.38 38.78
C HIS A 1117 7.03 45.34 38.74
N ASP A 1118 8.28 45.79 38.67
CA ASP A 1118 9.42 44.88 38.44
C ASP A 1118 10.01 44.28 39.74
N ASP A 1119 9.62 44.74 40.94
CA ASP A 1119 10.07 44.21 42.24
C ASP A 1119 8.98 44.31 43.33
N LEU A 1120 8.14 43.27 43.47
CA LEU A 1120 7.02 43.25 44.42
C LEU A 1120 7.43 42.67 45.79
N THR A 1121 7.19 43.40 46.88
CA THR A 1121 7.24 42.84 48.25
C THR A 1121 6.17 41.77 48.46
N ASP A 1122 6.25 40.90 49.47
CA ASP A 1122 5.26 39.82 49.68
C ASP A 1122 3.82 40.33 49.90
N LYS A 1123 3.68 41.52 50.48
CA LYS A 1123 2.38 42.21 50.60
C LYS A 1123 1.87 42.68 49.24
N GLU A 1124 2.76 43.19 48.39
CA GLU A 1124 2.43 43.64 47.04
C GLU A 1124 2.21 42.47 46.08
N LYS A 1125 2.87 41.31 46.26
CA LYS A 1125 2.56 40.06 45.54
C LYS A 1125 1.14 39.57 45.83
N THR A 1126 0.69 39.69 47.08
CA THR A 1126 -0.68 39.33 47.46
C THR A 1126 -1.71 40.25 46.80
N ILE A 1127 -1.46 41.57 46.82
CA ILE A 1127 -2.30 42.55 46.13
C ILE A 1127 -2.26 42.35 44.61
N HIS A 1128 -1.09 42.05 44.05
CA HIS A 1128 -0.90 41.76 42.64
C HIS A 1128 -1.72 40.52 42.23
N LYS A 1129 -1.64 39.42 42.99
CA LYS A 1129 -2.44 38.21 42.77
C LYS A 1129 -3.95 38.50 42.82
N GLU A 1130 -4.41 39.30 43.79
CA GLU A 1130 -5.82 39.70 43.89
C GLU A 1130 -6.26 40.56 42.68
N ARG A 1131 -5.43 41.52 42.26
CA ARG A 1131 -5.70 42.38 41.09
C ARG A 1131 -5.66 41.59 39.78
N THR A 1132 -4.76 40.63 39.64
CA THR A 1132 -4.69 39.72 38.49
C THR A 1132 -5.95 38.86 38.42
N ALA A 1133 -6.38 38.27 39.54
CA ALA A 1133 -7.64 37.49 39.58
C ALA A 1133 -8.87 38.36 39.23
N GLN A 1134 -8.93 39.61 39.70
CA GLN A 1134 -10.00 40.55 39.31
C GLN A 1134 -9.94 40.93 37.83
N ARG A 1135 -8.74 41.08 37.26
CA ARG A 1135 -8.56 41.34 35.81
C ARG A 1135 -9.03 40.16 34.99
N GLU A 1136 -8.64 38.94 35.34
CA GLU A 1136 -9.05 37.70 34.65
C GLU A 1136 -10.56 37.50 34.73
N ALA A 1137 -11.17 37.68 35.90
CA ALA A 1137 -12.62 37.61 36.08
C ALA A 1137 -13.38 38.66 35.25
N LEU A 1138 -12.84 39.89 35.15
CA LEU A 1138 -13.40 40.95 34.31
C LEU A 1138 -13.35 40.56 32.83
N ILE A 1139 -12.21 40.05 32.36
CA ILE A 1139 -12.00 39.63 30.98
C ILE A 1139 -12.95 38.49 30.61
N ASP A 1140 -13.03 37.46 31.45
CA ASP A 1140 -13.93 36.31 31.25
C ASP A 1140 -15.40 36.76 31.20
N ALA A 1141 -15.85 37.60 32.14
CA ALA A 1141 -17.22 38.12 32.15
C ALA A 1141 -17.53 38.97 30.90
N LEU A 1142 -16.63 39.88 30.50
CA LEU A 1142 -16.78 40.69 29.29
C LEU A 1142 -16.81 39.82 28.02
N TYR A 1143 -15.98 38.79 27.95
CA TYR A 1143 -15.94 37.87 26.81
C TYR A 1143 -17.25 37.07 26.69
N ARG A 1144 -17.70 36.44 27.78
CA ARG A 1144 -18.95 35.66 27.82
C ARG A 1144 -20.18 36.53 27.55
N LYS A 1145 -20.22 37.74 28.11
CA LYS A 1145 -21.26 38.74 27.78
C LYS A 1145 -21.26 39.08 26.29
N GLY A 1146 -20.08 39.33 25.71
CA GLY A 1146 -19.94 39.63 24.28
C GLY A 1146 -20.43 38.48 23.41
N ARG A 1147 -20.09 37.23 23.76
CA ARG A 1147 -20.61 36.05 23.07
C ARG A 1147 -22.13 35.94 23.19
N ALA A 1148 -22.69 36.11 24.39
CA ALA A 1148 -24.13 36.03 24.60
C ALA A 1148 -24.89 37.09 23.77
N LEU A 1149 -24.46 38.35 23.82
CA LEU A 1149 -25.02 39.44 23.00
C LEU A 1149 -24.91 39.13 21.50
N GLY A 1150 -23.78 38.57 21.05
CA GLY A 1150 -23.62 38.18 19.66
C GLY A 1150 -24.52 37.02 19.24
N TYR A 1151 -24.74 36.04 20.12
CA TYR A 1151 -25.54 34.83 19.84
C TYR A 1151 -27.05 35.11 19.76
N MET A 1152 -27.52 36.21 20.36
CA MET A 1152 -28.93 36.64 20.27
C MET A 1152 -29.40 36.86 18.82
N GLU A 1153 -28.47 37.12 17.90
CA GLU A 1153 -28.74 37.35 16.47
C GLU A 1153 -28.62 36.11 15.59
N LEU A 1154 -28.37 34.93 16.18
CA LEU A 1154 -28.38 33.72 15.38
C LEU A 1154 -29.80 33.47 14.82
N PRO A 1155 -29.95 33.09 13.55
CA PRO A 1155 -31.28 32.96 12.93
C PRO A 1155 -32.25 32.06 13.69
N ASP A 1156 -31.75 30.96 14.24
CA ASP A 1156 -32.52 30.02 15.07
C ASP A 1156 -32.94 30.64 16.41
N VAL A 1157 -32.07 31.42 17.04
CA VAL A 1157 -32.39 32.15 18.28
C VAL A 1157 -33.40 33.26 18.02
N VAL A 1158 -33.25 34.04 16.95
CA VAL A 1158 -34.18 35.12 16.59
C VAL A 1158 -35.57 34.57 16.27
N LYS A 1159 -35.63 33.38 15.68
CA LYS A 1159 -36.90 32.70 15.38
C LYS A 1159 -37.69 32.35 16.64
N GLU A 1160 -37.01 31.98 17.72
CA GLU A 1160 -37.63 31.63 19.01
C GLU A 1160 -37.77 32.84 19.95
N HIS A 1161 -36.85 33.80 19.84
CA HIS A 1161 -36.74 35.00 20.67
C HIS A 1161 -36.48 36.24 19.79
N PRO A 1162 -37.53 36.87 19.25
CA PRO A 1162 -37.38 38.03 18.37
C PRO A 1162 -36.66 39.20 19.05
N ILE A 1163 -35.74 39.84 18.32
CA ILE A 1163 -35.02 41.02 18.82
C ILE A 1163 -35.93 42.25 18.68
N GLU A 1164 -36.37 42.82 19.80
CA GLU A 1164 -37.25 44.00 19.82
C GLU A 1164 -36.56 45.27 19.31
N ASN A 1165 -35.25 45.43 19.56
CA ASN A 1165 -34.49 46.62 19.16
C ASN A 1165 -33.04 46.26 18.76
N GLN A 1166 -32.84 46.05 17.46
CA GLN A 1166 -31.55 45.69 16.88
C GLN A 1166 -30.47 46.75 17.13
N ALA A 1167 -30.80 48.04 16.98
CA ALA A 1167 -29.84 49.13 17.17
C ALA A 1167 -29.31 49.20 18.62
N GLN A 1168 -30.15 48.87 19.61
CA GLN A 1168 -29.72 48.82 21.00
C GLN A 1168 -28.82 47.62 21.28
N LEU A 1169 -29.11 46.46 20.68
CA LEU A 1169 -28.26 45.27 20.77
C LEU A 1169 -26.87 45.53 20.14
N ASP A 1170 -26.84 46.14 18.96
CA ASP A 1170 -25.60 46.55 18.28
C ASP A 1170 -24.76 47.49 19.14
N LYS A 1171 -25.41 48.49 19.75
CA LYS A 1171 -24.75 49.44 20.66
C LYS A 1171 -24.19 48.74 21.90
N ASN A 1172 -24.95 47.81 22.49
CA ASN A 1172 -24.53 47.04 23.66
C ASN A 1172 -23.34 46.12 23.33
N PHE A 1173 -23.38 45.44 22.20
CA PHE A 1173 -22.30 44.59 21.72
C PHE A 1173 -21.02 45.41 21.47
N ALA A 1174 -21.13 46.51 20.72
CA ALA A 1174 -19.99 47.39 20.41
C ALA A 1174 -19.36 47.99 21.68
N ALA A 1175 -20.19 48.42 22.64
CA ALA A 1175 -19.71 48.94 23.93
C ALA A 1175 -18.97 47.86 24.74
N ASN A 1176 -19.52 46.65 24.81
CA ASN A 1176 -18.87 45.52 25.50
C ASN A 1176 -17.56 45.10 24.84
N PHE A 1177 -17.54 45.01 23.50
CA PHE A 1177 -16.36 44.65 22.73
C PHE A 1177 -15.24 45.69 22.89
N LYS A 1178 -15.57 46.98 22.83
CA LYS A 1178 -14.61 48.08 23.05
C LYS A 1178 -14.04 48.08 24.47
N GLU A 1179 -14.82 47.65 25.46
CA GLU A 1179 -14.33 47.50 26.82
C GLU A 1179 -13.38 46.31 26.93
N LEU A 1180 -13.74 45.14 26.36
CA LEU A 1180 -12.87 43.95 26.34
C LEU A 1180 -11.52 44.24 25.67
N SER A 1181 -11.52 44.95 24.54
CA SER A 1181 -10.30 45.27 23.78
C SER A 1181 -9.33 46.20 24.50
N ARG A 1182 -9.70 46.76 25.65
CA ARG A 1182 -8.78 47.53 26.52
C ARG A 1182 -7.91 46.64 27.40
N TRP A 1183 -8.31 45.38 27.60
CA TRP A 1183 -7.70 44.47 28.58
C TRP A 1183 -6.90 43.33 27.93
N VAL A 1184 -7.30 42.93 26.72
CA VAL A 1184 -6.71 41.82 25.97
C VAL A 1184 -6.57 42.18 24.49
N ASP A 1185 -5.62 41.54 23.82
CA ASP A 1185 -5.65 41.50 22.36
C ASP A 1185 -6.73 40.51 21.92
N THR A 1186 -7.83 41.05 21.41
CA THR A 1186 -8.99 40.27 20.95
C THR A 1186 -8.70 39.36 19.75
N LYS A 1187 -7.54 39.49 19.10
CA LYS A 1187 -7.10 38.57 18.04
C LYS A 1187 -6.48 37.27 18.58
N GLN A 1188 -6.13 37.22 19.87
CA GLN A 1188 -5.63 36.00 20.50
C GLN A 1188 -6.68 34.88 20.50
N GLN A 1189 -6.22 33.63 20.45
CA GLN A 1189 -7.03 32.43 20.27
C GLN A 1189 -8.22 32.34 21.21
N GLU A 1190 -8.07 32.74 22.47
CA GLU A 1190 -9.12 32.69 23.49
C GLU A 1190 -10.35 33.55 23.11
N TYR A 1191 -10.11 34.67 22.41
CA TYR A 1191 -11.12 35.70 22.12
C TYR A 1191 -11.48 35.81 20.63
N VAL A 1192 -10.72 35.13 19.76
CA VAL A 1192 -10.75 35.31 18.31
C VAL A 1192 -12.14 35.11 17.70
N LEU A 1193 -12.92 34.15 18.19
CA LEU A 1193 -14.29 33.90 17.70
C LEU A 1193 -15.24 35.08 17.92
N LEU A 1194 -15.05 35.85 18.99
CA LEU A 1194 -15.83 37.06 19.25
C LEU A 1194 -15.37 38.21 18.33
N HIS A 1195 -14.07 38.31 18.06
CA HIS A 1195 -13.51 39.29 17.11
C HIS A 1195 -14.01 39.03 15.68
N ILE A 1196 -13.95 37.77 15.23
CA ILE A 1196 -14.51 37.33 13.94
C ILE A 1196 -15.99 37.72 13.85
N ARG A 1197 -16.75 37.54 14.94
CA ARG A 1197 -18.16 37.94 14.96
C ARG A 1197 -18.36 39.46 14.85
N LYS A 1198 -17.51 40.27 15.50
CA LYS A 1198 -17.51 41.73 15.33
C LYS A 1198 -17.28 42.10 13.87
N LEU A 1199 -16.31 41.47 13.20
CA LEU A 1199 -15.96 41.76 11.81
C LEU A 1199 -17.11 41.39 10.86
N ARG A 1200 -17.71 40.21 11.05
CA ARG A 1200 -18.89 39.77 10.29
C ARG A 1200 -20.08 40.73 10.44
N ARG A 1201 -20.34 41.23 11.66
CA ARG A 1201 -21.41 42.23 11.90
C ARG A 1201 -21.14 43.57 11.24
N ALA A 1202 -19.87 43.91 11.00
CA ALA A 1202 -19.47 45.14 10.32
C ALA A 1202 -19.41 44.99 8.78
N GLY A 1203 -19.72 43.81 8.23
CA GLY A 1203 -19.55 43.55 6.80
C GLY A 1203 -18.09 43.41 6.34
N GLU A 1204 -17.19 43.07 7.27
CA GLU A 1204 -15.74 42.90 7.05
C GLU A 1204 -15.35 41.41 6.98
N GLN A 1205 -16.03 40.63 6.12
CA GLN A 1205 -15.85 39.17 6.05
C GLN A 1205 -14.45 38.73 5.58
N GLY A 1206 -13.77 39.50 4.72
CA GLY A 1206 -12.41 39.23 4.26
C GLY A 1206 -11.41 39.28 5.41
N GLN A 1207 -11.46 40.35 6.22
CA GLN A 1207 -10.66 40.43 7.44
C GLN A 1207 -11.01 39.31 8.44
N ALA A 1208 -12.30 38.94 8.53
CA ALA A 1208 -12.75 37.86 9.40
C ALA A 1208 -12.20 36.48 8.97
N LEU A 1209 -12.10 36.24 7.66
CA LEU A 1209 -11.53 35.01 7.09
C LEU A 1209 -10.02 34.91 7.29
N GLN A 1210 -9.26 36.01 7.13
CA GLN A 1210 -7.82 36.04 7.44
C GLN A 1210 -7.58 35.62 8.90
N LEU A 1211 -8.30 36.25 9.82
CA LEU A 1211 -8.18 35.96 11.24
C LEU A 1211 -8.64 34.53 11.59
N LEU A 1212 -9.65 34.01 10.87
CA LEU A 1212 -10.08 32.61 11.05
C LEU A 1212 -9.00 31.62 10.57
N LYS A 1213 -8.31 31.92 9.45
CA LYS A 1213 -7.23 31.07 8.95
C LYS A 1213 -6.11 30.97 9.98
N GLU A 1214 -5.61 32.10 10.45
CA GLU A 1214 -4.60 32.19 11.51
C GLU A 1214 -5.05 31.46 12.79
N ALA A 1215 -6.35 31.56 13.13
CA ALA A 1215 -6.92 30.87 14.28
C ALA A 1215 -6.95 29.34 14.11
N SER A 1216 -7.21 28.86 12.89
CA SER A 1216 -7.41 27.43 12.59
C SER A 1216 -6.14 26.58 12.60
N GLU A 1217 -4.96 27.21 12.57
CA GLU A 1217 -3.66 26.54 12.62
C GLU A 1217 -3.25 26.11 14.05
N ASP A 1218 -4.07 26.43 15.06
CA ASP A 1218 -3.81 26.13 16.48
C ASP A 1218 -4.94 25.27 17.10
N SER A 1219 -4.60 24.32 17.97
CA SER A 1219 -5.49 23.21 18.41
C SER A 1219 -6.52 23.57 19.49
N LYS A 1220 -6.62 24.85 19.90
CA LYS A 1220 -7.50 25.27 21.01
C LYS A 1220 -9.00 25.22 20.69
N HIS A 1221 -9.38 25.23 19.41
CA HIS A 1221 -10.77 25.22 18.99
C HIS A 1221 -11.11 23.98 18.18
N ASP A 1222 -12.37 23.57 18.25
CA ASP A 1222 -12.91 22.47 17.47
C ASP A 1222 -12.71 22.71 15.96
N ALA A 1223 -11.96 21.82 15.31
CA ALA A 1223 -11.57 21.96 13.90
C ALA A 1223 -12.79 21.94 12.96
N TRP A 1224 -13.80 21.12 13.28
CA TRP A 1224 -15.05 21.09 12.53
C TRP A 1224 -15.78 22.44 12.60
N LEU A 1225 -15.86 23.06 13.78
CA LEU A 1225 -16.47 24.37 13.96
C LEU A 1225 -15.73 25.46 13.17
N MET A 1226 -14.40 25.40 13.11
CA MET A 1226 -13.60 26.35 12.33
C MET A 1226 -13.84 26.18 10.82
N ALA A 1227 -13.80 24.95 10.32
CA ALA A 1227 -14.14 24.64 8.92
C ALA A 1227 -15.56 25.07 8.57
N LYS A 1228 -16.53 24.80 9.45
CA LYS A 1228 -17.93 25.24 9.29
C LYS A 1228 -18.04 26.76 9.18
N LYS A 1229 -17.35 27.51 10.05
CA LYS A 1229 -17.36 28.98 10.01
C LYS A 1229 -16.75 29.52 8.73
N ARG A 1230 -15.68 28.87 8.22
CA ARG A 1230 -15.04 29.22 6.95
C ARG A 1230 -16.00 29.00 5.78
N ARG A 1231 -16.62 27.82 5.72
CA ARG A 1231 -17.70 27.47 4.77
C ARG A 1231 -18.81 28.52 4.76
N ASP A 1232 -19.37 28.82 5.94
CA ASP A 1232 -20.49 29.76 6.07
C ASP A 1232 -20.10 31.18 5.61
N MET A 1233 -18.88 31.64 5.93
CA MET A 1233 -18.39 32.95 5.51
C MET A 1233 -18.09 33.05 4.00
N PHE A 1234 -17.61 31.98 3.36
CA PHE A 1234 -17.54 31.95 1.89
C PHE A 1234 -18.94 32.09 1.27
N GLY A 1235 -19.95 31.46 1.88
CA GLY A 1235 -21.35 31.65 1.52
C GLY A 1235 -21.82 33.09 1.66
N GLU A 1236 -21.47 33.76 2.78
CA GLU A 1236 -21.80 35.18 3.03
C GLU A 1236 -21.15 36.14 2.01
N LEU A 1237 -19.98 35.78 1.47
CA LEU A 1237 -19.31 36.52 0.39
C LEU A 1237 -19.90 36.24 -1.01
N GLY A 1238 -20.85 35.31 -1.13
CA GLY A 1238 -21.38 34.85 -2.42
C GLY A 1238 -20.41 33.96 -3.20
N TRP A 1239 -19.37 33.41 -2.54
CA TRP A 1239 -18.41 32.50 -3.15
C TRP A 1239 -18.92 31.06 -3.00
N THR A 1240 -19.96 30.73 -3.76
CA THR A 1240 -20.69 29.46 -3.66
C THR A 1240 -19.81 28.24 -3.93
N ASP A 1241 -18.91 28.34 -4.90
CA ASP A 1241 -17.91 27.33 -5.24
C ASP A 1241 -16.89 27.08 -4.10
N TRP A 1242 -16.41 28.12 -3.41
CA TRP A 1242 -15.57 27.96 -2.22
C TRP A 1242 -16.35 27.40 -1.02
N ARG A 1243 -17.63 27.76 -0.89
CA ARG A 1243 -18.51 27.17 0.12
C ARG A 1243 -18.68 25.67 -0.10
N GLU A 1244 -18.94 25.25 -1.34
CA GLU A 1244 -19.05 23.83 -1.72
C GLU A 1244 -17.73 23.09 -1.55
N TYR A 1245 -16.62 23.70 -1.95
CA TYR A 1245 -15.26 23.18 -1.71
C TYR A 1245 -15.02 22.85 -0.23
N GLU A 1246 -15.34 23.79 0.67
CA GLU A 1246 -15.21 23.57 2.11
C GLU A 1246 -16.16 22.48 2.62
N GLN A 1247 -17.40 22.44 2.11
CA GLN A 1247 -18.37 21.41 2.50
C GLN A 1247 -17.89 20.01 2.13
N ASN A 1248 -17.33 19.82 0.93
CA ASN A 1248 -16.81 18.53 0.47
C ASN A 1248 -15.58 18.10 1.29
N TRP A 1249 -14.67 19.02 1.61
CA TRP A 1249 -13.57 18.73 2.53
C TRP A 1249 -14.05 18.39 3.94
N MET A 1250 -15.11 19.04 4.41
CA MET A 1250 -15.69 18.71 5.72
C MET A 1250 -16.26 17.28 5.76
N LEU A 1251 -16.85 16.80 4.67
CA LEU A 1251 -17.34 15.40 4.59
C LEU A 1251 -16.21 14.38 4.73
N ARG A 1252 -15.05 14.66 4.13
CA ARG A 1252 -13.89 13.77 4.16
C ARG A 1252 -13.14 13.83 5.49
N ARG A 1253 -12.94 15.04 6.02
CA ARG A 1253 -12.20 15.29 7.26
C ARG A 1253 -13.00 14.93 8.51
N PHE A 1254 -14.33 14.96 8.45
CA PHE A 1254 -15.19 14.79 9.63
C PHE A 1254 -16.36 13.81 9.38
N PRO A 1255 -16.08 12.54 9.00
CA PRO A 1255 -17.12 11.59 8.54
C PRO A 1255 -18.19 11.26 9.60
N GLY A 1256 -17.92 11.48 10.89
CA GLY A 1256 -18.90 11.26 11.98
C GLY A 1256 -19.79 12.47 12.33
N HIS A 1257 -19.56 13.64 11.74
CA HIS A 1257 -20.31 14.86 12.08
C HIS A 1257 -21.49 15.09 11.13
N LYS A 1258 -22.65 15.50 11.68
CA LYS A 1258 -23.77 15.98 10.85
C LYS A 1258 -23.46 17.39 10.33
N LEU A 1259 -23.57 17.59 9.01
CA LEU A 1259 -23.32 18.87 8.31
C LEU A 1259 -24.29 20.01 8.67
#